data_AF-A0A173YLU9-F1
#
_entry.id   AF-A0A173YLU9-F1
#
_cell.length_a   1.000
_cell.length_b   1.000
_cell.length_c   1.000
_cell.angle_alpha   90.00
_cell.angle_beta   90.00
_cell.angle_gamma   90.00
#
_symmetry.space_group_name_H-M   'P 1'
#
loop_
_entity.id
_entity.type
_entity.pdbx_description
1 polymer ?
#
loop_
_entity_poly.entity_id
_entity_poly.type
_entity_poly.pdbx_seq_one_letter_code
_entity_poly.pdbx_strand_id
1 'polypeptide(L)'
;MDNTILDYIASHFKEALRSGCITVCYEPVLRALTGKICAVEALARWHDAQHGDIPPQDFVRVLEAQNRIHLLDYFVAKATVQNLHTRRRQDLPIVPVILNLSRRDFLVSDPAGVLNHLTEKYQVPHAYLQIEITETAFVEDEAIIAQAISRLRQESYSVTLDNFGEGQSSLAALQRSAIDEISLDGIFFDNFTEATRQLLTSILLMTKTLGIHTAAEGVQTEEQADFLRRIGCEKMQGPICRTMARPLEEGALSKPYRFETRLEQQIFHRAGLTNLVTDTPTALFSDDGNHLHILTANANYQNMLRLSHFDSLQEANKLLLELPQVIHVRLRALADATIRSHQMETELFISNGRYFYLKLHNIAGTNGFYIHRAELQFLQQGQESSTDEEYDRIVRHLMRFYHDIYLIDNQQNRIEIITASISSKRAGSHLQGIMTAFMRFARLHIHQDDQRRFLQYIHDLAQGNQIPLASTKFDLFRVKVPNGSFHWTNFSLTSFQYNDHPCQLLCLRDFVFEELTDRDRLINTVMASYGFTTLPEDPERQITDAALWRTLTQFSSRKLFWKDRDGHFCGASPAFLRYYGIQNINELSGKSDRDLGWHLSDTYMDQGEMTVLQKGEPIHNGHGRCIARGRQHAISFSKYPIYQGTEIVGLLGEFRDVEEERSYHQLQRKLYLIDEETDLYNYRGMILASVEFADNLRQNKVGYVGAMFVVPEFASFAKLYGDSIRHAAMKRICAIIKKTMPATTVIAHTGSGVFVLFLKGQTVGTMRTFIEQIQAELTTITEIEGFTCHFSVRYALESGSEARSSDEFLQILSSRCFDYMPSFGVTGMIHDQIPFDLEKFDHTNRLIYIADPETYDLLYANPAQLLHSQQPPDCQYAGQKCYRLIAGLSAPCSSCPKDKLRRDLFHFEQFHSTRTSKDYLVWNTLISWENRSCIFSDSLDVEHMLAIYANGRLTTRDDISINDITSLAIQEEDPNTGILRMMEKLGRTLKATHVILMEEESDGFHLSCTYEWHPDDGSPLRERLQHVTILENKAFYNAFHNSSVLLVDNASAFEKRHPEIQALHQGEWQRYAIGQLMIEHRSLGYIAIINPAKDRFTAIAKPLHTVLRVTSIMMRNRDNINKLHAISTIDQLTGVGNRRALTDFVASRLHPGTMYAIFFIDVNGLKKMNDTFGHARGDLLIQTIAYVLSNIAGKDHVFRLGGDEFLMLMPCRSDEEAIDIVDRIEQNMCIHHCSAAIGYVLCLAPFSDLDAIIHEADEKMYRDKKKKHMCREDE
;
A
#
# COMPACT_ATOMS: atom_id res chain seq x y z
N MET A 1 37.32 -26.54 40.15
CA MET A 1 35.86 -26.65 40.24
C MET A 1 35.45 -27.74 39.27
N ASP A 2 35.00 -28.86 39.84
CA ASP A 2 34.08 -29.87 39.31
C ASP A 2 34.10 -30.23 37.80
N ASN A 3 34.89 -31.25 37.44
CA ASN A 3 34.71 -32.01 36.18
C ASN A 3 33.28 -32.57 36.02
N THR A 4 32.52 -32.71 37.11
CA THR A 4 31.15 -33.22 37.13
C THR A 4 30.14 -32.32 36.40
N ILE A 5 30.29 -30.98 36.45
CA ILE A 5 29.33 -30.09 35.77
C ILE A 5 29.60 -30.02 34.26
N LEU A 6 30.86 -30.08 33.84
CA LEU A 6 31.24 -30.07 32.42
C LEU A 6 30.79 -31.36 31.72
N ASP A 7 30.96 -32.52 32.36
CA ASP A 7 30.46 -33.81 31.87
C ASP A 7 28.92 -33.86 31.87
N TYR A 8 28.27 -33.24 32.86
CA TYR A 8 26.82 -33.08 32.92
C TYR A 8 26.29 -32.29 31.72
N ILE A 9 26.87 -31.11 31.46
CA ILE A 9 26.51 -30.24 30.33
C ILE A 9 26.59 -30.99 29.01
N ALA A 10 27.72 -31.68 28.77
CA ALA A 10 27.94 -32.46 27.56
C ALA A 10 26.88 -33.55 27.31
N SER A 11 26.44 -34.20 28.39
CA SER A 11 25.56 -35.36 28.35
C SER A 11 24.07 -34.97 28.27
N HIS A 12 23.66 -33.87 28.90
CA HIS A 12 22.26 -33.48 29.05
C HIS A 12 21.83 -32.31 28.15
N PHE A 13 22.75 -31.68 27.40
CA PHE A 13 22.44 -30.53 26.53
C PHE A 13 21.28 -30.77 25.54
N LYS A 14 21.23 -31.93 24.88
CA LYS A 14 20.15 -32.25 23.91
C LYS A 14 18.80 -32.43 24.59
N GLU A 15 18.79 -32.92 25.82
CA GLU A 15 17.58 -33.06 26.63
C GLU A 15 17.11 -31.68 27.09
N ALA A 16 18.03 -30.84 27.60
CA ALA A 16 17.76 -29.48 28.03
C ALA A 16 17.20 -28.58 26.92
N LEU A 17 17.67 -28.75 25.67
CA LEU A 17 17.10 -28.06 24.50
C LEU A 17 15.66 -28.49 24.20
N ARG A 18 15.30 -29.77 24.45
CA ARG A 18 13.95 -30.31 24.17
C ARG A 18 12.96 -30.01 25.29
N SER A 19 13.42 -29.96 26.53
CA SER A 19 12.59 -29.73 27.72
C SER A 19 12.26 -28.26 27.98
N GLY A 20 12.83 -27.32 27.21
CA GLY A 20 12.64 -25.88 27.41
C GLY A 20 13.47 -25.28 28.56
N CYS A 21 14.43 -26.03 29.10
CA CYS A 21 15.33 -25.55 30.17
C CYS A 21 16.29 -24.44 29.70
N ILE A 22 16.56 -24.38 28.39
CA ILE A 22 17.34 -23.31 27.78
C ILE A 22 16.38 -22.29 27.19
N THR A 23 16.48 -21.05 27.66
CA THR A 23 15.64 -19.93 27.20
C THR A 23 16.50 -18.82 26.58
N VAL A 24 15.86 -17.92 25.83
CA VAL A 24 16.51 -16.76 25.21
C VAL A 24 16.06 -15.48 25.92
N CYS A 25 17.01 -14.74 26.49
CA CYS A 25 16.80 -13.42 27.05
C CYS A 25 17.32 -12.34 26.09
N TYR A 26 16.81 -11.12 26.22
CA TYR A 26 17.19 -9.98 25.36
C TYR A 26 17.79 -8.85 26.19
N GLU A 27 19.05 -8.48 25.93
CA GLU A 27 19.71 -7.35 26.60
C GLU A 27 19.61 -6.08 25.74
N PRO A 28 19.20 -4.91 26.29
CA PRO A 28 19.00 -3.71 25.48
C PRO A 28 20.32 -3.02 25.11
N VAL A 29 20.44 -2.67 23.83
CA VAL A 29 21.51 -1.82 23.30
C VAL A 29 20.97 -0.43 23.02
N LEU A 30 21.57 0.58 23.64
CA LEU A 30 21.12 1.96 23.55
C LEU A 30 21.89 2.74 22.50
N ARG A 31 21.18 3.59 21.75
CA ARG A 31 21.80 4.63 20.95
C ARG A 31 22.45 5.65 21.86
N ALA A 32 23.75 5.86 21.73
CA ALA A 32 24.48 6.80 22.58
C ALA A 32 23.92 8.23 22.49
N LEU A 33 23.58 8.67 21.27
CA LEU A 33 23.08 10.02 20.98
C LEU A 33 21.72 10.34 21.61
N THR A 34 20.83 9.36 21.72
CA THR A 34 19.41 9.60 22.09
C THR A 34 18.98 8.89 23.37
N GLY A 35 19.73 7.87 23.81
CA GLY A 35 19.35 6.96 24.89
C GLY A 35 18.21 6.00 24.53
N LYS A 36 17.77 5.97 23.27
CA LYS A 36 16.72 5.07 22.79
C LYS A 36 17.24 3.64 22.63
N ILE A 37 16.38 2.65 22.82
CA ILE A 37 16.72 1.25 22.52
C ILE A 37 16.79 1.12 20.99
N CYS A 38 17.98 0.80 20.47
CA CYS A 38 18.24 0.73 19.03
C CYS A 38 18.44 -0.70 18.51
N ALA A 39 18.82 -1.63 19.39
CA ALA A 39 18.90 -3.06 19.14
C ALA A 39 18.72 -3.80 20.48
N VAL A 40 18.57 -5.13 20.41
CA VAL A 40 18.66 -6.01 21.57
C VAL A 40 19.55 -7.20 21.25
N GLU A 41 20.33 -7.67 22.22
CA GLU A 41 21.18 -8.84 22.06
C GLU A 41 20.49 -10.10 22.59
N ALA A 42 20.45 -11.17 21.78
CA ALA A 42 19.86 -12.44 22.17
C ALA A 42 20.88 -13.32 22.90
N LEU A 43 20.60 -13.62 24.17
CA LEU A 43 21.49 -14.36 25.04
C LEU A 43 20.83 -15.62 25.59
N ALA A 44 21.51 -16.76 25.45
CA ALA A 44 21.04 -18.03 26.01
C ALA A 44 21.17 -18.06 27.55
N ARG A 45 20.17 -18.64 28.22
CA ARG A 45 20.17 -18.90 29.66
C ARG A 45 19.75 -20.34 29.91
N TRP A 46 20.52 -21.08 30.70
CA TRP A 46 20.22 -22.46 31.05
C TRP A 46 19.76 -22.53 32.51
N HIS A 47 18.48 -22.85 32.70
CA HIS A 47 17.86 -23.06 33.98
C HIS A 47 17.71 -24.57 34.24
N ASP A 48 18.57 -25.14 35.07
CA ASP A 48 18.56 -26.57 35.39
C ASP A 48 17.89 -26.84 36.74
N ALA A 49 17.03 -27.86 36.80
CA ALA A 49 16.28 -28.18 38.01
C ALA A 49 17.16 -28.74 39.15
N GLN A 50 18.32 -29.34 38.83
CA GLN A 50 19.23 -29.94 39.81
C GLN A 50 20.41 -29.01 40.14
N HIS A 51 20.94 -28.31 39.14
CA HIS A 51 22.14 -27.47 39.26
C HIS A 51 21.85 -25.96 39.34
N GLY A 52 20.59 -25.53 39.21
CA GLY A 52 20.23 -24.12 39.20
C GLY A 52 20.62 -23.44 37.88
N ASP A 53 20.88 -22.13 37.94
CA ASP A 53 21.31 -21.37 36.76
C ASP A 53 22.75 -21.72 36.40
N ILE A 54 22.94 -22.34 35.22
CA ILE A 54 24.26 -22.68 34.71
C ILE A 54 24.79 -21.47 33.92
N PRO A 55 25.96 -20.90 34.29
CA PRO A 55 26.51 -19.73 33.61
C PRO A 55 26.84 -19.99 32.13
N PRO A 56 26.59 -19.02 31.23
CA PRO A 56 26.95 -19.13 29.80
C PRO A 56 28.41 -19.50 29.54
N GLN A 57 29.35 -18.93 30.31
CA GLN A 57 30.78 -19.19 30.16
C GLN A 57 31.13 -20.68 30.35
N ASP A 58 30.38 -21.40 31.21
CA ASP A 58 30.64 -22.80 31.50
C ASP A 58 30.11 -23.71 30.38
N PHE A 59 28.86 -23.51 29.92
CA PHE A 59 28.29 -24.40 28.91
C PHE A 59 28.72 -24.07 27.49
N VAL A 60 28.95 -22.80 27.12
CA VAL A 60 29.42 -22.43 25.78
C VAL A 60 30.78 -23.08 25.50
N ARG A 61 31.71 -22.97 26.46
CA ARG A 61 33.05 -23.57 26.36
C ARG A 61 33.01 -25.09 26.15
N VAL A 62 32.10 -25.80 26.83
CA VAL A 62 31.92 -27.25 26.66
C VAL A 62 31.37 -27.57 25.28
N LEU A 63 30.37 -26.82 24.81
CA LEU A 63 29.74 -27.04 23.51
C LEU A 63 30.70 -26.76 22.35
N GLU A 64 31.55 -25.75 22.47
CA GLU A 64 32.61 -25.47 21.50
C GLU A 64 33.65 -26.60 21.46
N ALA A 65 34.10 -27.07 22.62
CA ALA A 65 35.06 -28.18 22.71
C ALA A 65 34.51 -29.49 22.10
N GLN A 66 33.18 -29.66 22.09
CA GLN A 66 32.50 -30.83 21.53
C GLN A 66 31.93 -30.62 20.12
N ASN A 67 32.18 -29.48 19.47
CA ASN A 67 31.60 -29.12 18.17
C ASN A 67 30.06 -29.17 18.13
N ARG A 68 29.38 -28.83 19.24
CA ARG A 68 27.91 -28.84 19.37
C ARG A 68 27.28 -27.45 19.49
N ILE A 69 28.09 -26.39 19.49
CA ILE A 69 27.62 -25.00 19.65
C ILE A 69 26.60 -24.58 18.57
N HIS A 70 26.77 -25.02 17.32
CA HIS A 70 25.81 -24.81 16.23
C HIS A 70 24.36 -25.21 16.51
N LEU A 71 24.13 -26.16 17.42
CA LEU A 71 22.79 -26.55 17.84
C LEU A 71 22.16 -25.52 18.78
N LEU A 72 22.97 -24.89 19.64
CA LEU A 72 22.54 -23.79 20.49
C LEU A 72 22.24 -22.56 19.64
N ASP A 73 23.14 -22.20 18.73
CA ASP A 73 23.00 -20.99 17.91
C ASP A 73 21.81 -21.10 16.94
N TYR A 74 21.58 -22.30 16.38
CA TYR A 74 20.34 -22.59 15.64
C TYR A 74 19.09 -22.39 16.50
N PHE A 75 19.09 -22.88 17.73
CA PHE A 75 17.95 -22.72 18.65
C PHE A 75 17.70 -21.25 18.97
N VAL A 76 18.75 -20.49 19.29
CA VAL A 76 18.65 -19.04 19.57
C VAL A 76 18.12 -18.30 18.35
N ALA A 77 18.69 -18.53 17.16
CA ALA A 77 18.23 -17.90 15.92
C ALA A 77 16.75 -18.21 15.62
N LYS A 78 16.33 -19.48 15.76
CA LYS A 78 14.93 -19.89 15.56
C LYS A 78 13.99 -19.17 16.54
N ALA A 79 14.31 -19.18 17.84
CA ALA A 79 13.49 -18.54 18.86
C ALA A 79 13.39 -17.02 18.65
N THR A 80 14.49 -16.38 18.26
CA THR A 80 14.54 -14.95 17.94
C THR A 80 13.67 -14.59 16.74
N VAL A 81 13.77 -15.33 15.64
CA VAL A 81 12.97 -15.07 14.43
C VAL A 81 11.48 -15.30 14.70
N GLN A 82 11.11 -16.32 15.48
CA GLN A 82 9.74 -16.54 15.93
C GLN A 82 9.21 -15.39 16.80
N ASN A 83 10.04 -14.87 17.71
CA ASN A 83 9.68 -13.73 18.55
C ASN A 83 9.45 -12.46 17.71
N LEU A 84 10.38 -12.15 16.79
CA LEU A 84 10.27 -11.03 15.86
C LEU A 84 8.99 -11.10 15.02
N HIS A 85 8.65 -12.29 14.50
CA HIS A 85 7.41 -12.51 13.76
C HIS A 85 6.17 -12.23 14.61
N THR A 86 6.14 -12.76 15.83
CA THR A 86 5.01 -12.60 16.77
C THR A 86 4.80 -11.13 17.12
N ARG A 87 5.89 -10.42 17.48
CA ARG A 87 5.85 -8.98 17.79
C ARG A 87 5.35 -8.17 16.60
N ARG A 88 5.75 -8.52 15.37
CA ARG A 88 5.32 -7.85 14.13
C ARG A 88 3.83 -8.03 13.86
N ARG A 89 3.29 -9.23 14.12
CA ARG A 89 1.86 -9.50 14.00
C ARG A 89 1.02 -8.75 15.03
N GLN A 90 1.57 -8.52 16.21
CA GLN A 90 0.92 -7.80 17.31
C GLN A 90 1.16 -6.27 17.25
N ASP A 91 1.84 -5.77 16.21
CA ASP A 91 2.21 -4.36 16.03
C ASP A 91 2.96 -3.77 17.25
N LEU A 92 3.72 -4.61 17.94
CA LEU A 92 4.60 -4.19 19.04
C LEU A 92 5.87 -3.56 18.48
N PRO A 93 6.53 -2.63 19.20
CA PRO A 93 7.82 -2.08 18.78
C PRO A 93 8.87 -3.18 18.54
N ILE A 94 9.58 -3.06 17.42
CA ILE A 94 10.64 -3.98 16.98
C ILE A 94 11.91 -3.20 16.69
N VAL A 95 13.02 -3.71 17.20
CA VAL A 95 14.38 -3.27 16.88
C VAL A 95 15.17 -4.48 16.39
N PRO A 96 16.27 -4.29 15.65
CA PRO A 96 17.17 -5.37 15.29
C PRO A 96 17.60 -6.20 16.50
N VAL A 97 17.70 -7.51 16.29
CA VAL A 97 18.22 -8.46 17.27
C VAL A 97 19.60 -8.89 16.85
N ILE A 98 20.54 -8.79 17.77
CA ILE A 98 21.92 -9.22 17.61
C ILE A 98 22.01 -10.71 17.97
N LEU A 99 22.60 -11.50 17.07
CA LEU A 99 22.84 -12.92 17.20
C LEU A 99 24.35 -13.19 17.19
N ASN A 100 24.83 -13.87 18.21
CA ASN A 100 26.21 -14.33 18.31
C ASN A 100 26.41 -15.61 17.50
N LEU A 101 27.43 -15.66 16.64
CA LEU A 101 27.88 -16.87 15.96
C LEU A 101 29.31 -17.20 16.34
N SER A 102 29.57 -18.44 16.76
CA SER A 102 30.92 -18.89 17.07
C SER A 102 31.71 -19.21 15.79
N ARG A 103 33.04 -19.30 15.92
CA ARG A 103 33.90 -19.79 14.83
C ARG A 103 33.47 -21.17 14.31
N ARG A 104 33.02 -22.06 15.19
CA ARG A 104 32.71 -23.45 14.84
C ARG A 104 31.49 -23.56 13.92
N ASP A 105 30.58 -22.60 13.94
CA ASP A 105 29.36 -22.64 13.12
C ASP A 105 29.67 -22.53 11.64
N PHE A 106 30.66 -21.72 11.29
CA PHE A 106 31.16 -21.55 9.93
C PHE A 106 31.94 -22.76 9.41
N LEU A 107 32.46 -23.60 10.30
CA LEU A 107 33.19 -24.82 9.94
C LEU A 107 32.27 -26.03 9.78
N VAL A 108 31.16 -26.08 10.52
CA VAL A 108 30.30 -27.27 10.64
C VAL A 108 28.95 -27.09 9.93
N SER A 109 28.55 -25.87 9.59
CA SER A 109 27.24 -25.56 8.99
C SER A 109 27.30 -24.43 7.96
N ASP A 110 26.15 -24.08 7.37
CA ASP A 110 25.96 -22.88 6.55
C ASP A 110 25.04 -21.89 7.29
N PRO A 111 25.59 -21.02 8.17
CA PRO A 111 24.78 -20.09 8.96
C PRO A 111 23.92 -19.16 8.11
N ALA A 112 24.43 -18.70 6.95
CA ALA A 112 23.67 -17.83 6.04
C ALA A 112 22.44 -18.56 5.48
N GLY A 113 22.61 -19.81 5.02
CA GLY A 113 21.49 -20.63 4.55
C GLY A 113 20.44 -20.92 5.62
N VAL A 114 20.88 -21.17 6.86
CA VAL A 114 19.99 -21.38 8.02
C VAL A 114 19.17 -20.12 8.32
N LEU A 115 19.83 -18.97 8.40
CA LEU A 115 19.17 -17.69 8.69
C LEU A 115 18.16 -17.33 7.60
N ASN A 116 18.53 -17.48 6.32
CA ASN A 116 17.64 -17.28 5.18
C ASN A 116 16.40 -18.18 5.27
N HIS A 117 16.60 -19.47 5.55
CA HIS A 117 15.47 -20.39 5.70
C HIS A 117 14.51 -19.96 6.82
N LEU A 118 15.03 -19.51 7.96
CA LEU A 118 14.22 -19.05 9.08
C LEU A 118 13.52 -17.71 8.77
N THR A 119 14.22 -16.73 8.21
CA THR A 119 13.64 -15.42 7.85
C THR A 119 12.56 -15.55 6.79
N GLU A 120 12.74 -16.42 5.79
CA GLU A 120 11.73 -16.76 4.79
C GLU A 120 10.52 -17.46 5.42
N LYS A 121 10.74 -18.50 6.23
CA LYS A 121 9.67 -19.28 6.89
C LYS A 121 8.77 -18.39 7.74
N TYR A 122 9.35 -17.43 8.46
CA TYR A 122 8.64 -16.55 9.39
C TYR A 122 8.41 -15.12 8.84
N GLN A 123 8.70 -14.87 7.56
CA GLN A 123 8.50 -13.55 6.92
C GLN A 123 9.12 -12.37 7.70
N VAL A 124 10.34 -12.56 8.22
CA VAL A 124 11.09 -11.52 8.95
C VAL A 124 12.14 -10.91 8.03
N PRO A 125 12.12 -9.58 7.77
CA PRO A 125 13.16 -8.94 6.97
C PRO A 125 14.56 -9.09 7.58
N HIS A 126 15.58 -9.32 6.74
CA HIS A 126 16.97 -9.54 7.17
C HIS A 126 17.53 -8.36 7.97
N ALA A 127 17.03 -7.14 7.70
CA ALA A 127 17.38 -5.92 8.41
C ALA A 127 17.08 -5.93 9.93
N TYR A 128 16.34 -6.90 10.44
CA TYR A 128 16.09 -7.10 11.87
C TYR A 128 17.06 -8.09 12.53
N LEU A 129 18.02 -8.64 11.81
CA LEU A 129 19.06 -9.51 12.34
C LEU A 129 20.43 -8.87 12.12
N GLN A 130 21.19 -8.71 13.21
CA GLN A 130 22.59 -8.29 13.22
C GLN A 130 23.42 -9.48 13.71
N ILE A 131 24.55 -9.76 13.06
CA ILE A 131 25.38 -10.94 13.33
C ILE A 131 26.68 -10.50 14.00
N GLU A 132 27.00 -11.06 15.15
CA GLU A 132 28.25 -10.84 15.88
C GLU A 132 29.19 -12.03 15.76
N ILE A 133 30.46 -11.73 15.49
CA ILE A 133 31.54 -12.70 15.35
C ILE A 133 32.71 -12.23 16.20
N THR A 134 33.24 -13.10 17.05
CA THR A 134 34.33 -12.77 17.97
C THR A 134 35.67 -12.54 17.25
N GLU A 135 36.51 -11.63 17.76
CA GLU A 135 37.82 -11.30 17.17
C GLU A 135 38.72 -12.53 17.00
N THR A 136 38.73 -13.43 17.99
CA THR A 136 39.58 -14.63 17.98
C THR A 136 39.27 -15.60 16.84
N ALA A 137 38.08 -15.50 16.22
CA ALA A 137 37.72 -16.30 15.05
C ALA A 137 38.64 -16.03 13.84
N PHE A 138 39.27 -14.86 13.76
CA PHE A 138 40.10 -14.44 12.62
C PHE A 138 41.56 -14.94 12.65
N VAL A 139 42.05 -15.44 13.79
CA VAL A 139 43.48 -15.74 13.98
C VAL A 139 43.92 -17.02 13.24
N GLU A 140 43.07 -18.03 13.13
CA GLU A 140 43.43 -19.35 12.58
C GLU A 140 42.84 -19.63 11.19
N ASP A 141 41.63 -19.13 10.88
CA ASP A 141 40.84 -19.49 9.68
C ASP A 141 40.38 -18.25 8.87
N GLU A 142 41.25 -17.23 8.77
CA GLU A 142 40.97 -15.89 8.22
C GLU A 142 40.22 -15.93 6.87
N ALA A 143 40.63 -16.79 5.93
CA ALA A 143 40.03 -16.85 4.59
C ALA A 143 38.59 -17.38 4.59
N ILE A 144 38.28 -18.37 5.45
CA ILE A 144 36.95 -18.98 5.56
C ILE A 144 35.97 -17.97 6.18
N ILE A 145 36.39 -17.34 7.28
CA ILE A 145 35.58 -16.32 7.97
C ILE A 145 35.36 -15.11 7.07
N ALA A 146 36.38 -14.61 6.37
CA ALA A 146 36.22 -13.50 5.43
C ALA A 146 35.22 -13.82 4.30
N GLN A 147 35.25 -15.05 3.76
CA GLN A 147 34.30 -15.48 2.74
C GLN A 147 32.88 -15.59 3.30
N ALA A 148 32.71 -16.11 4.53
CA ALA A 148 31.42 -16.22 5.20
C ALA A 148 30.81 -14.84 5.49
N ILE A 149 31.62 -13.88 5.96
CA ILE A 149 31.20 -12.49 6.18
C ILE A 149 30.76 -11.86 4.85
N SER A 150 31.54 -12.04 3.79
CA SER A 150 31.15 -11.53 2.47
C SER A 150 29.82 -12.12 2.00
N ARG A 151 29.55 -13.40 2.29
CA ARG A 151 28.29 -14.05 1.95
C ARG A 151 27.13 -13.49 2.76
N LEU A 152 27.27 -13.38 4.08
CA LEU A 152 26.23 -12.78 4.95
C LEU A 152 25.88 -11.35 4.51
N ARG A 153 26.88 -10.55 4.13
CA ARG A 153 26.65 -9.17 3.64
C ARG A 153 26.00 -9.12 2.26
N GLN A 154 26.33 -10.05 1.36
CA GLN A 154 25.62 -10.20 0.07
C GLN A 154 24.13 -10.53 0.28
N GLU A 155 23.83 -11.31 1.31
CA GLU A 155 22.45 -11.62 1.76
C GLU A 155 21.82 -10.49 2.59
N SER A 156 22.45 -9.32 2.68
CA SER A 156 21.98 -8.11 3.40
C SER A 156 21.94 -8.19 4.93
N TYR A 157 22.72 -9.07 5.56
CA TYR A 157 22.94 -9.04 7.01
C TYR A 157 24.06 -8.07 7.39
N SER A 158 23.88 -7.36 8.52
CA SER A 158 24.93 -6.53 9.13
C SER A 158 25.84 -7.42 9.97
N VAL A 159 27.16 -7.24 9.83
CA VAL A 159 28.14 -8.02 10.59
C VAL A 159 28.98 -7.12 11.51
N THR A 160 29.03 -7.50 12.79
CA THR A 160 29.77 -6.83 13.85
C THR A 160 30.94 -7.71 14.32
N LEU A 161 32.10 -7.10 14.49
CA LEU A 161 33.26 -7.73 15.10
C LEU A 161 33.24 -7.48 16.61
N ASP A 162 33.06 -8.54 17.37
CA ASP A 162 32.92 -8.51 18.82
C ASP A 162 34.27 -8.73 19.55
N ASN A 163 34.37 -8.26 20.79
CA ASN A 163 35.54 -8.30 21.69
C ASN A 163 36.80 -7.64 21.10
N PHE A 164 36.64 -6.52 20.39
CA PHE A 164 37.76 -5.84 19.75
C PHE A 164 38.77 -5.33 20.78
N GLY A 165 39.99 -5.87 20.78
CA GLY A 165 41.09 -5.48 21.67
C GLY A 165 41.66 -6.60 22.53
N GLU A 166 41.03 -7.79 22.54
CA GLU A 166 41.52 -8.96 23.28
C GLU A 166 42.59 -9.77 22.50
N GLY A 167 42.60 -9.68 21.16
CA GLY A 167 43.45 -10.49 20.28
C GLY A 167 44.70 -9.79 19.72
N GLN A 168 45.62 -10.56 19.13
CA GLN A 168 46.88 -10.05 18.55
C GLN A 168 46.78 -9.61 17.07
N SER A 169 45.61 -9.67 16.41
CA SER A 169 45.49 -9.51 14.93
C SER A 169 44.29 -8.67 14.45
N SER A 170 43.68 -7.85 15.31
CA SER A 170 42.46 -7.06 15.07
C SER A 170 42.55 -6.08 13.88
N LEU A 171 43.70 -5.44 13.68
CA LEU A 171 43.87 -4.44 12.62
C LEU A 171 43.99 -5.07 11.21
N ALA A 172 44.57 -6.26 11.11
CA ALA A 172 44.67 -6.96 9.83
C ALA A 172 43.29 -7.47 9.36
N ALA A 173 42.45 -7.92 10.31
CA ALA A 173 41.07 -8.33 10.05
C ALA A 173 40.23 -7.16 9.50
N LEU A 174 40.33 -5.97 10.10
CA LEU A 174 39.65 -4.75 9.62
C LEU A 174 40.09 -4.31 8.22
N GLN A 175 41.35 -4.56 7.84
CA GLN A 175 41.86 -4.20 6.51
C GLN A 175 41.35 -5.12 5.39
N ARG A 176 41.14 -6.41 5.70
CA ARG A 176 40.89 -7.46 4.70
C ARG A 176 39.45 -7.94 4.63
N SER A 177 38.68 -7.73 5.70
CA SER A 177 37.27 -8.11 5.80
C SER A 177 36.42 -6.87 5.84
N ALA A 178 35.39 -6.82 5.00
CA ALA A 178 34.48 -5.69 4.95
C ALA A 178 33.42 -5.86 6.06
N ILE A 179 33.77 -5.43 7.27
CA ILE A 179 32.94 -5.45 8.50
C ILE A 179 32.14 -4.14 8.60
N ASP A 180 30.92 -4.20 9.12
CA ASP A 180 30.04 -3.03 9.25
C ASP A 180 30.24 -2.29 10.58
N GLU A 181 30.49 -3.01 11.68
CA GLU A 181 30.60 -2.45 13.04
C GLU A 181 31.66 -3.17 13.87
N ILE A 182 32.29 -2.47 14.82
CA ILE A 182 33.09 -3.10 15.89
C ILE A 182 32.44 -2.86 17.25
N SER A 183 32.55 -3.84 18.14
CA SER A 183 32.18 -3.70 19.56
C SER A 183 33.44 -3.62 20.43
N LEU A 184 33.51 -2.58 21.27
CA LEU A 184 34.60 -2.39 22.22
C LEU A 184 34.32 -3.17 23.50
N ASP A 185 35.28 -4.01 23.87
CA ASP A 185 35.15 -4.91 25.01
C ASP A 185 35.09 -4.20 26.38
N GLY A 186 34.46 -4.88 27.35
CA GLY A 186 34.32 -4.45 28.74
C GLY A 186 35.64 -4.13 29.46
N ILE A 187 36.75 -4.79 29.10
CA ILE A 187 38.07 -4.64 29.74
C ILE A 187 38.57 -3.18 29.67
N PHE A 188 38.20 -2.42 28.63
CA PHE A 188 38.57 -1.00 28.55
C PHE A 188 37.89 -0.12 29.62
N PHE A 189 36.79 -0.59 30.21
CA PHE A 189 36.00 0.17 31.19
C PHE A 189 36.31 -0.20 32.64
N ASP A 190 36.93 -1.36 32.89
CA ASP A 190 37.35 -1.79 34.22
C ASP A 190 38.41 -0.85 34.85
N ASN A 191 39.32 -0.31 34.02
CA ASN A 191 40.36 0.64 34.43
C ASN A 191 40.31 1.93 33.58
N PHE A 192 39.29 2.76 33.83
CA PHE A 192 38.98 3.97 33.03
C PHE A 192 39.87 5.18 33.34
N THR A 193 41.17 5.07 33.03
CA THR A 193 42.18 6.13 33.23
C THR A 193 42.26 7.12 32.06
N GLU A 194 43.03 8.20 32.21
CA GLU A 194 43.28 9.16 31.12
C GLU A 194 43.99 8.52 29.92
N ALA A 195 44.92 7.59 30.15
CA ALA A 195 45.57 6.83 29.09
C ALA A 195 44.55 5.96 28.33
N THR A 196 43.61 5.34 29.05
CA THR A 196 42.52 4.55 28.45
C THR A 196 41.59 5.43 27.62
N ARG A 197 41.25 6.64 28.09
CA ARG A 197 40.46 7.61 27.32
C ARG A 197 41.16 8.02 26.02
N GLN A 198 42.47 8.26 26.04
CA GLN A 198 43.25 8.58 24.84
C GLN A 198 43.29 7.41 23.84
N LEU A 199 43.43 6.18 24.35
CA LEU A 199 43.38 4.97 23.53
C LEU A 199 42.02 4.81 22.84
N LEU A 200 40.92 4.86 23.60
CA LEU A 200 39.56 4.78 23.07
C LEU A 200 39.29 5.88 22.02
N THR A 201 39.72 7.11 22.30
CA THR A 201 39.61 8.23 21.35
C THR A 201 40.33 7.93 20.03
N SER A 202 41.52 7.32 20.10
CA SER A 202 42.31 6.95 18.92
C SER A 202 41.67 5.81 18.14
N ILE A 203 41.11 4.81 18.82
CA ILE A 203 40.39 3.69 18.19
C ILE A 203 39.15 4.21 17.45
N LEU A 204 38.34 5.05 18.10
CA LEU A 204 37.15 5.63 17.45
C LEU A 204 37.53 6.51 16.25
N LEU A 205 38.58 7.33 16.36
CA LEU A 205 39.02 8.14 15.23
C LEU A 205 39.41 7.27 14.02
N MET A 206 40.13 6.18 14.26
CA MET A 206 40.51 5.22 13.23
C MET A 206 39.27 4.57 12.59
N THR A 207 38.32 4.06 13.38
CA THR A 207 37.15 3.34 12.87
C THR A 207 36.24 4.24 12.04
N LYS A 208 36.00 5.49 12.49
CA LYS A 208 35.26 6.49 11.71
C LYS A 208 35.96 6.81 10.39
N THR A 209 37.30 6.87 10.38
CA THR A 209 38.08 7.09 9.16
C THR A 209 37.95 5.95 8.15
N LEU A 210 37.78 4.72 8.66
CA LEU A 210 37.52 3.51 7.84
C LEU A 210 36.05 3.34 7.45
N GLY A 211 35.15 4.21 7.93
CA GLY A 211 33.71 4.10 7.68
C GLY A 211 33.03 2.96 8.45
N ILE A 212 33.61 2.54 9.58
CA ILE A 212 33.13 1.42 10.40
C ILE A 212 32.38 1.95 11.63
N HIS A 213 31.23 1.37 11.93
CA HIS A 213 30.41 1.72 13.08
C HIS A 213 31.02 1.24 14.40
N THR A 214 30.59 1.83 15.51
CA THR A 214 31.19 1.54 16.84
C THR A 214 30.13 1.33 17.91
N ALA A 215 30.21 0.19 18.58
CA ALA A 215 29.51 -0.14 19.81
C ALA A 215 30.50 -0.24 20.98
N ALA A 216 29.99 -0.10 22.21
CA ALA A 216 30.76 -0.29 23.42
C ALA A 216 29.98 -1.14 24.42
N GLU A 217 30.61 -2.19 24.92
CA GLU A 217 30.04 -3.12 25.87
C GLU A 217 30.61 -2.92 27.28
N GLY A 218 29.91 -3.46 28.27
CA GLY A 218 30.38 -3.37 29.66
C GLY A 218 30.36 -1.96 30.26
N VAL A 219 29.59 -1.01 29.72
CA VAL A 219 29.51 0.35 30.26
C VAL A 219 28.78 0.37 31.61
N GLN A 220 29.46 0.79 32.67
CA GLN A 220 28.99 0.67 34.06
C GLN A 220 28.52 1.99 34.68
N THR A 221 29.10 3.13 34.28
CA THR A 221 28.83 4.44 34.90
C THR A 221 28.34 5.50 33.91
N GLU A 222 27.67 6.54 34.41
CA GLU A 222 27.22 7.67 33.60
C GLU A 222 28.41 8.48 33.04
N GLU A 223 29.52 8.55 33.78
CA GLU A 223 30.76 9.19 33.31
C GLU A 223 31.33 8.50 32.06
N GLN A 224 31.35 7.15 32.05
CA GLN A 224 31.79 6.37 30.90
C GLN A 224 30.86 6.59 29.70
N ALA A 225 29.54 6.56 29.92
CA ALA A 225 28.55 6.81 28.86
C ALA A 225 28.67 8.23 28.27
N ASP A 226 28.86 9.25 29.11
CA ASP A 226 29.05 10.63 28.67
C ASP A 226 30.35 10.82 27.90
N PHE A 227 31.43 10.16 28.30
CA PHE A 227 32.67 10.16 27.54
C PHE A 227 32.49 9.55 26.15
N LEU A 228 31.90 8.35 26.07
CA LEU A 228 31.63 7.65 24.80
C LEU A 228 30.77 8.50 23.86
N ARG A 229 29.72 9.16 24.37
CA ARG A 229 28.89 10.11 23.60
C ARG A 229 29.68 11.28 23.03
N ARG A 230 30.67 11.80 23.77
CA ARG A 230 31.48 12.97 23.37
C ARG A 230 32.49 12.64 22.28
N ILE A 231 33.08 11.45 22.33
CA ILE A 231 34.04 10.98 21.32
C ILE A 231 33.37 10.35 20.09
N GLY A 232 32.03 10.23 20.10
CA GLY A 232 31.25 9.79 18.94
C GLY A 232 31.00 8.28 18.85
N CYS A 233 31.00 7.56 19.98
CA CYS A 233 30.51 6.19 20.03
C CYS A 233 29.02 6.15 19.68
N GLU A 234 28.55 5.15 18.93
CA GLU A 234 27.19 5.15 18.38
C GLU A 234 26.22 4.35 19.24
N LYS A 235 26.66 3.19 19.72
CA LYS A 235 25.87 2.27 20.53
C LYS A 235 26.59 1.99 21.85
N MET A 236 25.81 1.72 22.90
CA MET A 236 26.34 1.36 24.22
C MET A 236 25.46 0.29 24.85
N GLN A 237 26.10 -0.65 25.55
CA GLN A 237 25.48 -1.74 26.30
C GLN A 237 26.19 -1.90 27.65
N GLY A 238 25.44 -2.33 28.67
CA GLY A 238 25.98 -2.58 30.00
C GLY A 238 25.02 -2.24 31.15
N PRO A 239 25.48 -2.38 32.41
CA PRO A 239 24.66 -2.13 33.59
C PRO A 239 23.99 -0.75 33.64
N ILE A 240 24.69 0.32 33.22
CA ILE A 240 24.11 1.66 33.20
C ILE A 240 22.98 1.76 32.17
N CYS A 241 23.15 1.12 31.02
CA CYS A 241 22.17 1.08 29.94
C CYS A 241 20.89 0.34 30.37
N ARG A 242 21.01 -0.78 31.08
CA ARG A 242 19.86 -1.47 31.68
C ARG A 242 19.08 -0.58 32.65
N THR A 243 19.77 0.26 33.42
CA THR A 243 19.13 1.21 34.33
C THR A 243 18.46 2.35 33.56
N MET A 244 19.13 2.92 32.56
CA MET A 244 18.59 3.97 31.69
C MET A 244 17.41 3.50 30.82
N ALA A 245 17.34 2.19 30.52
CA ALA A 245 16.25 1.57 29.77
C ALA A 245 15.00 1.30 30.61
N ARG A 246 15.06 1.38 31.95
CA ARG A 246 13.90 1.20 32.83
C ARG A 246 13.01 2.45 32.80
N PRO A 247 11.68 2.31 32.92
CA PRO A 247 10.78 3.46 33.04
C PRO A 247 11.10 4.23 34.34
N LEU A 248 11.21 5.55 34.24
CA LEU A 248 11.20 6.42 35.42
C LEU A 248 9.78 6.39 36.02
N GLU A 249 9.67 6.09 37.31
CA GLU A 249 8.39 6.06 38.03
C GLU A 249 7.62 7.40 37.92
N GLU A 250 6.29 7.28 38.00
CA GLU A 250 5.28 8.31 37.74
C GLU A 250 5.57 9.65 38.43
N GLY A 251 5.81 10.71 37.64
CA GLY A 251 5.93 12.07 38.18
C GLY A 251 6.46 13.15 37.22
N ALA A 252 7.11 12.78 36.12
CA ALA A 252 7.54 13.73 35.10
C ALA A 252 6.75 13.51 33.81
N LEU A 253 5.92 14.48 33.43
CA LEU A 253 5.18 14.50 32.17
C LEU A 253 6.07 14.12 30.97
N SER A 254 5.70 13.05 30.27
CA SER A 254 5.97 12.75 28.85
C SER A 254 7.31 12.12 28.41
N LYS A 255 7.68 10.91 28.85
CA LYS A 255 8.49 10.01 27.99
C LYS A 255 8.03 8.55 28.09
N PRO A 256 7.13 8.08 27.19
CA PRO A 256 6.90 6.64 27.04
C PRO A 256 8.17 6.00 26.48
N TYR A 257 8.45 4.75 26.84
CA TYR A 257 9.55 3.93 26.31
C TYR A 257 9.87 4.25 24.84
N ARG A 258 11.11 4.63 24.52
CA ARG A 258 11.47 5.06 23.16
C ARG A 258 12.38 4.02 22.50
N PHE A 259 11.79 2.97 21.93
CA PHE A 259 12.47 2.20 20.88
C PHE A 259 12.74 3.14 19.69
N GLU A 260 13.88 3.00 19.03
CA GLU A 260 14.09 3.66 17.75
C GLU A 260 13.19 3.05 16.69
N THR A 261 12.50 3.90 15.92
CA THR A 261 11.83 3.44 14.70
C THR A 261 12.88 3.03 13.65
N ARG A 262 12.48 2.25 12.64
CA ARG A 262 13.42 1.84 11.59
C ARG A 262 14.00 3.04 10.82
N LEU A 263 13.18 4.06 10.59
CA LEU A 263 13.61 5.33 9.98
C LEU A 263 14.68 6.02 10.83
N GLU A 264 14.44 6.14 12.14
CA GLU A 264 15.41 6.72 13.08
C GLU A 264 16.72 5.93 13.09
N GLN A 265 16.66 4.61 13.12
CA GLN A 265 17.86 3.75 13.12
C GLN A 265 18.77 4.04 11.92
N GLN A 266 18.22 4.17 10.71
CA GLN A 266 19.02 4.43 9.51
C GLN A 266 19.60 5.86 9.50
N ILE A 267 18.82 6.85 9.94
CA ILE A 267 19.29 8.23 10.06
C ILE A 267 20.43 8.32 11.08
N PHE A 268 20.28 7.68 12.25
CA PHE A 268 21.31 7.66 13.28
C PHE A 268 22.51 6.80 12.92
N HIS A 269 22.32 5.71 12.17
CA HIS A 269 23.42 4.92 11.62
C HIS A 269 24.30 5.79 10.73
N ARG A 270 23.72 6.48 9.74
CA ARG A 270 24.47 7.41 8.87
C ARG A 270 25.10 8.57 9.64
N ALA A 271 24.37 9.15 10.60
CA ALA A 271 24.90 10.23 11.43
C ALA A 271 26.06 9.76 12.34
N GLY A 272 26.01 8.50 12.77
CA GLY A 272 26.99 7.88 13.66
C GLY A 272 28.41 7.83 13.09
N LEU A 273 28.57 7.80 11.77
CA LEU A 273 29.89 7.87 11.11
C LEU A 273 30.55 9.26 11.18
N THR A 274 29.86 10.27 11.72
CA THR A 274 30.44 11.61 11.84
C THR A 274 31.58 11.63 12.85
N ASN A 275 32.77 12.00 12.39
CA ASN A 275 33.91 12.22 13.27
C ASN A 275 33.70 13.48 14.14
N LEU A 276 33.61 13.28 15.47
CA LEU A 276 33.54 14.34 16.48
C LEU A 276 34.88 14.61 17.18
N VAL A 277 35.86 13.71 16.99
CA VAL A 277 37.22 13.84 17.50
C VAL A 277 37.98 14.80 16.57
N THR A 278 37.74 16.09 16.75
CA THR A 278 38.35 17.16 15.96
C THR A 278 38.78 18.33 16.85
N ASP A 279 39.80 19.07 16.40
CA ASP A 279 40.23 20.31 17.06
C ASP A 279 39.23 21.46 16.85
N THR A 280 38.28 21.30 15.92
CA THR A 280 37.22 22.26 15.66
C THR A 280 36.04 22.07 16.64
N PRO A 281 35.46 23.14 17.18
CA PRO A 281 34.23 23.06 17.97
C PRO A 281 33.08 22.50 17.12
N THR A 282 32.72 21.23 17.33
CA THR A 282 31.78 20.48 16.49
C THR A 282 30.66 19.84 17.31
N ALA A 283 29.43 19.88 16.79
CA ALA A 283 28.25 19.29 17.41
C ALA A 283 27.31 18.64 16.36
N LEU A 284 26.45 17.73 16.82
CA LEU A 284 25.36 17.16 16.03
C LEU A 284 24.03 17.71 16.50
N PHE A 285 23.20 18.14 15.56
CA PHE A 285 21.88 18.68 15.78
C PHE A 285 20.83 17.77 15.14
N SER A 286 19.79 17.41 15.88
CA SER A 286 18.54 16.91 15.30
C SER A 286 17.63 18.05 14.90
N ASP A 287 16.90 17.87 13.82
CA ASP A 287 16.02 18.85 13.20
C ASP A 287 14.67 18.19 12.90
N ASP A 288 13.61 18.64 13.57
CA ASP A 288 12.24 18.11 13.39
C ASP A 288 11.44 18.85 12.29
N GLY A 289 12.12 19.65 11.47
CA GLY A 289 11.53 20.52 10.46
C GLY A 289 11.12 21.90 10.99
N ASN A 290 10.95 22.05 12.30
CA ASN A 290 10.58 23.31 12.94
C ASN A 290 11.72 23.85 13.84
N HIS A 291 12.32 22.98 14.64
CA HIS A 291 13.32 23.31 15.65
C HIS A 291 14.58 22.45 15.50
N LEU A 292 15.70 23.06 15.85
CA LEU A 292 17.01 22.43 15.95
C LEU A 292 17.31 22.11 17.42
N HIS A 293 17.81 20.90 17.69
CA HIS A 293 18.15 20.42 19.02
C HIS A 293 19.52 19.73 19.02
N ILE A 294 20.43 20.15 19.90
CA ILE A 294 21.78 19.60 20.03
C ILE A 294 21.69 18.20 20.66
N LEU A 295 22.16 17.18 19.94
CA LEU A 295 22.24 15.80 20.42
C LEU A 295 23.52 15.53 21.19
N THR A 296 24.66 15.93 20.62
CA THR A 296 25.98 15.79 21.25
C THR A 296 26.92 16.87 20.73
N ALA A 297 27.99 17.12 21.48
CA ALA A 297 29.00 18.13 21.16
C ALA A 297 30.35 17.71 21.72
N ASN A 298 31.42 17.94 20.94
CA ASN A 298 32.78 17.65 21.39
C ASN A 298 33.23 18.64 22.48
N ALA A 299 34.37 18.35 23.12
CA ALA A 299 34.87 19.14 24.24
C ALA A 299 35.08 20.63 23.88
N ASN A 300 35.56 20.90 22.67
CA ASN A 300 35.80 22.25 22.17
C ASN A 300 34.49 23.06 22.04
N TYR A 301 33.42 22.44 21.53
CA TYR A 301 32.11 23.07 21.43
C TYR A 301 31.49 23.34 22.81
N GLN A 302 31.60 22.40 23.76
CA GLN A 302 31.11 22.61 25.12
C GLN A 302 31.86 23.73 25.84
N ASN A 303 33.19 23.82 25.67
CA ASN A 303 33.97 24.93 26.21
C ASN A 303 33.50 26.28 25.64
N MET A 304 33.16 26.33 24.34
CA MET A 304 32.57 27.52 23.73
C MET A 304 31.19 27.89 24.28
N LEU A 305 30.35 26.90 24.58
CA LEU A 305 29.06 27.14 25.25
C LEU A 305 29.25 27.70 26.66
N ARG A 306 30.20 27.16 27.44
CA ARG A 306 30.54 27.66 28.79
C ARG A 306 31.06 29.09 28.77
N LEU A 307 31.92 29.42 27.81
CA LEU A 307 32.38 30.80 27.58
C LEU A 307 31.24 31.76 27.20
N SER A 308 30.09 31.22 26.80
CA SER A 308 28.86 31.95 26.48
C SER A 308 27.83 31.91 27.63
N HIS A 309 28.22 31.44 28.82
CA HIS A 309 27.41 31.26 30.04
C HIS A 309 26.34 30.16 29.97
N PHE A 310 26.59 29.08 29.22
CA PHE A 310 25.76 27.88 29.28
C PHE A 310 26.52 26.74 29.95
N ASP A 311 25.98 26.21 31.06
CA ASP A 311 26.68 25.22 31.88
C ASP A 311 26.44 23.79 31.38
N SER A 312 25.37 23.57 30.61
CA SER A 312 25.03 22.27 30.01
C SER A 312 24.41 22.35 28.61
N LEU A 313 24.44 21.23 27.88
CA LEU A 313 23.72 21.09 26.60
C LEU A 313 22.19 21.19 26.77
N GLN A 314 21.67 20.77 27.93
CA GLN A 314 20.23 20.85 28.21
C GLN A 314 19.75 22.29 28.32
N GLU A 315 20.53 23.15 29.00
CA GLU A 315 20.27 24.59 29.05
C GLU A 315 20.36 25.25 27.67
N ALA A 316 21.38 24.88 26.90
CA ALA A 316 21.54 25.38 25.53
C ALA A 316 20.33 25.02 24.65
N ASN A 317 19.82 23.79 24.74
CA ASN A 317 18.64 23.33 24.00
C ASN A 317 17.35 24.04 24.44
N LYS A 318 17.17 24.30 25.74
CA LYS A 318 16.02 25.08 26.23
C LYS A 318 16.01 26.49 25.63
N LEU A 319 17.17 27.14 25.60
CA LEU A 319 17.29 28.49 25.06
C LEU A 319 17.15 28.55 23.54
N LEU A 320 17.56 27.50 22.80
CA LEU A 320 17.29 27.41 21.36
C LEU A 320 15.80 27.55 21.05
N LEU A 321 14.92 26.99 21.88
CA LEU A 321 13.46 27.13 21.73
C LEU A 321 12.96 28.55 22.05
N GLU A 322 13.60 29.22 23.01
CA GLU A 322 13.24 30.56 23.48
C GLU A 322 13.87 31.71 22.66
N LEU A 323 14.58 31.40 21.56
CA LEU A 323 15.20 32.41 20.71
C LEU A 323 14.15 33.36 20.08
N PRO A 324 14.50 34.64 19.82
CA PRO A 324 13.65 35.55 19.06
C PRO A 324 13.30 34.98 17.68
N GLN A 325 12.06 35.22 17.21
CA GLN A 325 11.54 34.70 15.93
C GLN A 325 12.47 34.99 14.74
N VAL A 326 13.12 36.16 14.71
CA VAL A 326 14.08 36.54 13.66
C VAL A 326 15.29 35.61 13.61
N ILE A 327 15.79 35.15 14.76
CA ILE A 327 16.92 34.21 14.84
C ILE A 327 16.45 32.81 14.44
N HIS A 328 15.24 32.40 14.85
CA HIS A 328 14.62 31.15 14.42
C HIS A 328 14.50 31.06 12.90
N VAL A 329 13.98 32.09 12.24
CA VAL A 329 13.85 32.13 10.77
C VAL A 329 15.21 31.98 10.10
N ARG A 330 16.27 32.61 10.61
CA ARG A 330 17.62 32.50 10.06
C ARG A 330 18.24 31.11 10.27
N LEU A 331 18.10 30.52 11.45
CA LEU A 331 18.54 29.16 11.74
C LEU A 331 17.82 28.14 10.86
N ARG A 332 16.49 28.30 10.69
CA ARG A 332 15.67 27.46 9.82
C ARG A 332 16.08 27.60 8.35
N ALA A 333 16.25 28.82 7.86
CA ALA A 333 16.69 29.09 6.49
C ALA A 333 18.08 28.47 6.19
N LEU A 334 18.99 28.54 7.16
CA LEU A 334 20.30 27.89 7.08
C LEU A 334 20.16 26.36 7.00
N ALA A 335 19.40 25.74 7.90
CA ALA A 335 19.20 24.30 7.88
C ALA A 335 18.51 23.84 6.58
N ASP A 336 17.49 24.55 6.10
CA ASP A 336 16.82 24.23 4.84
C ASP A 336 17.74 24.43 3.62
N ALA A 337 18.66 25.40 3.67
CA ALA A 337 19.67 25.57 2.64
C ALA A 337 20.58 24.34 2.56
N THR A 338 21.05 23.81 3.71
CA THR A 338 21.88 22.60 3.73
C THR A 338 21.14 21.36 3.23
N ILE A 339 19.84 21.23 3.50
CA ILE A 339 19.01 20.12 3.00
C ILE A 339 18.89 20.20 1.47
N ARG A 340 18.75 21.41 0.91
CA ARG A 340 18.64 21.61 -0.55
C ARG A 340 19.97 21.47 -1.27
N SER A 341 21.06 22.02 -0.71
CA SER A 341 22.36 22.06 -1.38
C SER A 341 23.20 20.81 -1.15
N HIS A 342 22.92 20.04 -0.09
CA HIS A 342 23.77 18.96 0.44
C HIS A 342 25.23 19.42 0.65
N GLN A 343 25.43 20.71 0.89
CA GLN A 343 26.74 21.31 1.15
C GLN A 343 26.76 21.98 2.52
N MET A 344 27.96 22.28 3.00
CA MET A 344 28.14 23.04 4.22
C MET A 344 27.78 24.51 3.99
N GLU A 345 26.75 24.97 4.67
CA GLU A 345 26.31 26.36 4.65
C GLU A 345 26.82 27.08 5.91
N THR A 346 26.89 28.42 5.88
CA THR A 346 27.45 29.21 6.98
C THR A 346 26.65 30.48 7.19
N GLU A 347 26.31 30.77 8.45
CA GLU A 347 25.59 31.98 8.84
C GLU A 347 26.27 32.68 10.02
N LEU A 348 26.24 34.02 10.02
CA LEU A 348 26.81 34.86 11.06
C LEU A 348 25.76 35.17 12.14
N PHE A 349 26.03 34.77 13.38
CA PHE A 349 25.19 35.06 14.54
C PHE A 349 25.91 35.96 15.55
N ILE A 350 25.11 36.63 16.37
CA ILE A 350 25.58 37.49 17.45
C ILE A 350 25.00 36.96 18.76
N SER A 351 25.88 36.66 19.72
CA SER A 351 25.50 36.31 21.08
C SER A 351 26.39 37.07 22.07
N ASN A 352 25.78 37.68 23.09
CA ASN A 352 26.47 38.44 24.14
C ASN A 352 27.50 39.47 23.63
N GLY A 353 27.21 40.10 22.48
CA GLY A 353 28.08 41.12 21.88
C GLY A 353 29.32 40.57 21.19
N ARG A 354 29.36 39.26 20.89
CA ARG A 354 30.40 38.62 20.08
C ARG A 354 29.80 38.02 18.80
N TYR A 355 30.57 38.09 17.73
CA TYR A 355 30.23 37.49 16.44
C TYR A 355 30.77 36.06 16.35
N PHE A 356 29.94 35.15 15.85
CA PHE A 356 30.37 33.80 15.53
C PHE A 356 29.71 33.30 14.25
N TYR A 357 30.46 32.54 13.46
CA TYR A 357 29.91 31.77 12.35
C TYR A 357 29.41 30.43 12.87
N LEU A 358 28.17 30.11 12.53
CA LEU A 358 27.61 28.76 12.62
C LEU A 358 27.66 28.14 11.23
N LYS A 359 28.48 27.11 11.06
CA LYS A 359 28.48 26.28 9.86
C LYS A 359 27.58 25.09 10.10
N LEU A 360 26.71 24.76 9.16
CA LEU A 360 25.80 23.63 9.25
C LEU A 360 25.93 22.79 7.98
N HIS A 361 25.85 21.47 8.12
CA HIS A 361 25.90 20.52 7.02
C HIS A 361 24.92 19.38 7.30
N ASN A 362 23.95 19.18 6.41
CA ASN A 362 23.03 18.06 6.51
C ASN A 362 23.76 16.74 6.22
N ILE A 363 23.79 15.84 7.20
CA ILE A 363 24.51 14.56 7.09
C ILE A 363 23.59 13.36 6.85
N ALA A 364 22.35 13.42 7.37
CA ALA A 364 21.33 12.39 7.23
C ALA A 364 19.93 12.97 7.45
N GLY A 365 18.87 12.36 6.90
CA GLY A 365 17.49 12.72 7.22
C GLY A 365 16.50 12.61 6.06
N THR A 366 15.20 12.49 6.39
CA THR A 366 14.10 12.63 5.42
C THR A 366 12.87 13.26 6.07
N ASN A 367 12.04 13.94 5.28
CA ASN A 367 10.65 14.28 5.58
C ASN A 367 10.36 14.74 7.03
N GLY A 368 11.07 15.77 7.48
CA GLY A 368 10.83 16.41 8.77
C GLY A 368 11.61 15.80 9.93
N PHE A 369 12.54 14.89 9.68
CA PHE A 369 13.58 14.54 10.65
C PHE A 369 14.95 14.48 9.99
N TYR A 370 15.82 15.41 10.36
CA TYR A 370 17.18 15.54 9.83
C TYR A 370 18.22 15.62 10.93
N ILE A 371 19.44 15.18 10.62
CA ILE A 371 20.62 15.38 11.44
C ILE A 371 21.59 16.27 10.68
N HIS A 372 22.07 17.30 11.37
CA HIS A 372 23.06 18.21 10.85
C HIS A 372 24.31 18.19 11.71
N ARG A 373 25.47 18.24 11.05
CA ARG A 373 26.74 18.56 11.69
C ARG A 373 26.88 20.07 11.74
N ALA A 374 27.19 20.60 12.92
CA ALA A 374 27.39 22.02 13.15
C ALA A 374 28.82 22.31 13.64
N GLU A 375 29.40 23.42 13.18
CA GLU A 375 30.69 23.93 13.64
C GLU A 375 30.59 25.39 14.05
N LEU A 376 31.22 25.75 15.17
CA LEU A 376 31.27 27.12 15.67
C LEU A 376 32.66 27.74 15.46
N GLN A 377 32.68 28.98 14.97
CA GLN A 377 33.90 29.78 14.82
C GLN A 377 33.67 31.22 15.28
N PHE A 378 34.27 31.62 16.42
CA PHE A 378 34.25 33.01 16.86
C PHE A 378 35.19 33.89 16.02
N LEU A 379 34.78 35.13 15.78
CA LEU A 379 35.64 36.16 15.23
C LEU A 379 36.44 36.80 16.37
N GLN A 380 37.78 36.85 16.24
CA GLN A 380 38.62 37.62 17.16
C GLN A 380 38.35 39.11 16.92
N GLN A 381 37.92 39.85 17.96
CA GLN A 381 37.87 41.31 17.89
C GLN A 381 39.30 41.85 17.87
N GLY A 382 39.73 42.37 16.72
CA GLY A 382 40.92 43.20 16.61
C GLY A 382 40.74 44.48 17.42
N GLN A 383 41.80 44.96 18.05
CA GLN A 383 41.79 46.30 18.67
C GLN A 383 41.63 47.34 17.57
N GLU A 384 40.50 48.07 17.48
CA GLU A 384 40.45 49.32 16.70
C GLU A 384 39.21 50.20 16.97
N SER A 385 39.49 51.52 17.06
CA SER A 385 38.71 52.77 16.96
C SER A 385 37.27 52.92 17.51
N SER A 386 36.99 54.09 18.11
CA SER A 386 35.67 54.48 18.67
C SER A 386 34.53 54.62 17.64
N THR A 387 34.85 54.72 16.35
CA THR A 387 33.89 54.78 15.23
C THR A 387 33.32 53.41 14.86
N ASP A 388 34.07 52.33 15.09
CA ASP A 388 33.59 50.96 14.84
C ASP A 388 32.61 50.51 15.93
N GLU A 389 32.73 50.98 17.17
CA GLU A 389 31.82 50.61 18.27
C GLU A 389 30.37 51.11 18.09
N GLU A 390 30.17 52.26 17.44
CA GLU A 390 28.84 52.82 17.20
C GLU A 390 28.17 52.16 15.98
N TYR A 391 28.94 51.91 14.92
CA TYR A 391 28.52 51.12 13.76
C TYR A 391 28.13 49.68 14.16
N ASP A 392 28.97 49.03 14.95
CA ASP A 392 28.74 47.67 15.47
C ASP A 392 27.49 47.62 16.34
N ARG A 393 27.26 48.63 17.19
CA ARG A 393 26.05 48.77 18.01
C ARG A 393 24.78 48.93 17.18
N ILE A 394 24.82 49.74 16.11
CA ILE A 394 23.69 49.94 15.20
C ILE A 394 23.36 48.63 14.46
N VAL A 395 24.37 47.95 13.92
CA VAL A 395 24.21 46.64 13.24
C VAL A 395 23.63 45.59 14.20
N ARG A 396 24.12 45.50 15.44
CA ARG A 396 23.58 44.60 16.49
C ARG A 396 22.09 44.86 16.77
N HIS A 397 21.66 46.12 16.78
CA HIS A 397 20.25 46.47 17.01
C HIS A 397 19.39 46.13 15.80
N LEU A 398 19.86 46.37 14.58
CA LEU A 398 19.12 46.09 13.35
C LEU A 398 18.94 44.59 13.10
N MET A 399 19.95 43.77 13.38
CA MET A 399 19.88 42.31 13.23
C MET A 399 18.87 41.63 14.17
N ARG A 400 18.29 42.36 15.15
CA ARG A 400 17.17 41.88 15.96
C ARG A 400 15.80 42.01 15.28
N PHE A 401 15.67 42.87 14.27
CA PHE A 401 14.37 43.24 13.68
C PHE A 401 14.25 42.94 12.18
N TYR A 402 15.37 42.70 11.49
CA TYR A 402 15.42 42.49 10.04
C TYR A 402 16.21 41.22 9.70
N HIS A 403 15.74 40.44 8.71
CA HIS A 403 16.39 39.20 8.29
C HIS A 403 17.43 39.42 7.19
N ASP A 404 17.30 40.46 6.35
CA ASP A 404 18.31 40.88 5.38
C ASP A 404 18.66 42.35 5.58
N ILE A 405 19.95 42.66 5.51
CA ILE A 405 20.50 44.01 5.66
C ILE A 405 21.61 44.19 4.61
N TYR A 406 21.44 45.17 3.75
CA TYR A 406 22.39 45.55 2.71
C TYR A 406 22.83 46.99 2.91
N LEU A 407 24.14 47.22 2.89
CA LEU A 407 24.71 48.56 2.84
C LEU A 407 24.98 48.92 1.38
N ILE A 408 24.39 50.02 0.92
CA ILE A 408 24.52 50.49 -0.45
C ILE A 408 25.38 51.75 -0.43
N ASP A 409 26.56 51.64 -1.04
CA ASP A 409 27.47 52.75 -1.30
C ASP A 409 27.27 53.21 -2.75
N ASN A 410 26.53 54.32 -2.89
CA ASN A 410 26.20 54.88 -4.19
C ASN A 410 27.41 55.51 -4.90
N GLN A 411 28.42 55.99 -4.16
CA GLN A 411 29.62 56.58 -4.76
C GLN A 411 30.53 55.49 -5.34
N GLN A 412 30.70 54.39 -4.62
CA GLN A 412 31.49 53.24 -5.07
C GLN A 412 30.70 52.29 -5.98
N ASN A 413 29.41 52.57 -6.23
CA ASN A 413 28.48 51.72 -6.96
C ASN A 413 28.52 50.26 -6.48
N ARG A 414 28.51 50.10 -5.15
CA ARG A 414 28.78 48.84 -4.47
C ARG A 414 27.67 48.55 -3.46
N ILE A 415 27.23 47.29 -3.40
CA ILE A 415 26.39 46.80 -2.31
C ILE A 415 27.23 45.88 -1.45
N GLU A 416 27.34 46.19 -0.18
CA GLU A 416 27.93 45.33 0.82
C GLU A 416 26.82 44.56 1.55
N ILE A 417 26.96 43.24 1.59
CA ILE A 417 25.99 42.37 2.24
C ILE A 417 26.35 42.30 3.72
N ILE A 418 25.57 42.94 4.58
CA ILE A 418 25.73 42.81 6.04
C ILE A 418 25.10 41.49 6.49
N THR A 419 23.91 41.15 6.01
CA THR A 419 23.21 39.90 6.28
C THR A 419 22.17 39.62 5.20
N ALA A 420 21.97 38.37 4.77
CA ALA A 420 21.01 38.03 3.72
C ALA A 420 20.53 36.56 3.84
N SER A 421 19.23 36.35 3.98
CA SER A 421 18.54 35.06 4.10
C SER A 421 18.18 34.41 2.75
N ILE A 422 18.11 35.18 1.67
CA ILE A 422 17.63 34.72 0.35
C ILE A 422 18.79 34.53 -0.66
N SER A 423 20.02 34.93 -0.34
CA SER A 423 21.15 34.88 -1.28
C SER A 423 22.23 33.89 -0.84
N SER A 424 22.76 33.10 -1.78
CA SER A 424 23.89 32.17 -1.58
C SER A 424 25.25 32.87 -1.35
N LYS A 425 25.25 34.10 -0.83
CA LYS A 425 26.43 34.97 -0.71
C LYS A 425 26.70 35.35 0.73
N ARG A 426 27.98 35.28 1.13
CA ARG A 426 28.43 35.44 2.52
C ARG A 426 28.32 36.90 2.99
N ALA A 427 28.01 37.10 4.26
CA ALA A 427 28.14 38.40 4.93
C ALA A 427 29.58 38.95 4.76
N GLY A 428 29.70 40.25 4.48
CA GLY A 428 30.95 40.92 4.12
C GLY A 428 31.32 40.83 2.63
N SER A 429 30.53 40.12 1.80
CA SER A 429 30.77 40.13 0.35
C SER A 429 30.23 41.40 -0.31
N HIS A 430 30.91 41.83 -1.37
CA HIS A 430 30.54 43.01 -2.15
C HIS A 430 29.96 42.63 -3.51
N LEU A 431 28.84 43.25 -3.87
CA LEU A 431 28.27 43.24 -5.21
C LEU A 431 28.67 44.52 -5.92
N GLN A 432 29.33 44.36 -7.06
CA GLN A 432 29.65 45.47 -7.96
C GLN A 432 28.47 45.73 -8.89
N GLY A 433 28.08 47.00 -9.02
CA GLY A 433 26.98 47.44 -9.87
C GLY A 433 25.61 47.25 -9.21
N ILE A 434 25.16 48.28 -8.49
CA ILE A 434 23.90 48.30 -7.72
C ILE A 434 22.71 47.90 -8.60
N MET A 435 22.55 48.56 -9.75
CA MET A 435 21.44 48.30 -10.67
C MET A 435 21.47 46.89 -11.25
N THR A 436 22.65 46.36 -11.54
CA THR A 436 22.82 45.01 -12.11
C THR A 436 22.48 43.94 -11.08
N ALA A 437 22.89 44.14 -9.83
CA ALA A 437 22.57 43.25 -8.73
C ALA A 437 21.06 43.17 -8.48
N PHE A 438 20.37 44.31 -8.40
CA PHE A 438 18.93 44.33 -8.18
C PHE A 438 18.12 43.93 -9.41
N MET A 439 18.59 44.17 -10.64
CA MET A 439 17.96 43.60 -11.84
C MET A 439 17.99 42.07 -11.84
N ARG A 440 19.10 41.48 -11.40
CA ARG A 440 19.21 40.04 -11.24
C ARG A 440 18.29 39.54 -10.11
N PHE A 441 18.26 40.26 -8.98
CA PHE A 441 17.36 39.93 -7.86
C PHE A 441 15.89 39.96 -8.28
N ALA A 442 15.47 41.00 -9.02
CA ALA A 442 14.12 41.16 -9.54
C ALA A 442 13.69 39.97 -10.41
N ARG A 443 14.56 39.55 -11.35
CA ARG A 443 14.26 38.43 -12.26
C ARG A 443 14.13 37.09 -11.55
N LEU A 444 14.92 36.86 -10.50
CA LEU A 444 15.01 35.57 -9.83
C LEU A 444 14.01 35.42 -8.69
N HIS A 445 13.74 36.50 -7.95
CA HIS A 445 13.03 36.45 -6.68
C HIS A 445 11.78 37.33 -6.62
N ILE A 446 11.62 38.35 -7.47
CA ILE A 446 10.41 39.19 -7.42
C ILE A 446 9.35 38.62 -8.37
N HIS A 447 8.10 38.53 -7.89
CA HIS A 447 6.95 38.10 -8.68
C HIS A 447 6.84 38.92 -9.98
N GLN A 448 6.49 38.28 -11.11
CA GLN A 448 6.54 38.90 -12.44
C GLN A 448 5.78 40.24 -12.52
N ASP A 449 4.61 40.31 -11.90
CA ASP A 449 3.77 41.53 -11.84
C ASP A 449 4.44 42.69 -11.08
N ASP A 450 5.27 42.37 -10.08
CA ASP A 450 5.91 43.36 -9.21
C ASP A 450 7.27 43.82 -9.78
N GLN A 451 7.84 43.11 -10.76
CA GLN A 451 9.20 43.37 -11.26
C GLN A 451 9.38 44.78 -11.82
N ARG A 452 8.40 45.31 -12.58
CA ARG A 452 8.50 46.69 -13.10
C ARG A 452 8.50 47.72 -11.98
N ARG A 453 7.59 47.57 -11.01
CA ARG A 453 7.48 48.48 -9.85
C ARG A 453 8.72 48.41 -8.97
N PHE A 454 9.24 47.21 -8.74
CA PHE A 454 10.47 46.98 -8.01
C PHE A 454 11.68 47.62 -8.70
N LEU A 455 11.83 47.44 -10.01
CA LEU A 455 12.93 48.07 -10.77
C LEU A 455 12.83 49.59 -10.76
N GLN A 456 11.62 50.15 -10.80
CA GLN A 456 11.41 51.59 -10.63
C GLN A 456 11.81 52.06 -9.22
N TYR A 457 11.39 51.35 -8.18
CA TYR A 457 11.77 51.63 -6.79
C TYR A 457 13.30 51.64 -6.60
N ILE A 458 14.00 50.66 -7.19
CA ILE A 458 15.47 50.60 -7.18
C ILE A 458 16.10 51.68 -8.07
N HIS A 459 15.49 52.02 -9.20
CA HIS A 459 15.97 53.09 -10.08
C HIS A 459 15.93 54.45 -9.39
N ASP A 460 14.81 54.77 -8.75
CA ASP A 460 14.63 55.99 -7.97
C ASP A 460 15.61 56.06 -6.78
N LEU A 461 15.95 54.89 -6.22
CA LEU A 461 16.95 54.72 -5.16
C LEU A 461 18.37 55.01 -5.64
N ALA A 462 18.76 54.47 -6.80
CA ALA A 462 20.11 54.61 -7.36
C ALA A 462 20.44 56.04 -7.85
N GLN A 463 19.43 56.90 -8.07
CA GLN A 463 19.62 58.30 -8.50
C GLN A 463 19.89 59.30 -7.35
N GLY A 464 20.04 58.82 -6.10
CA GLY A 464 20.93 59.40 -5.08
C GLY A 464 20.66 60.79 -4.48
N ASN A 465 19.76 61.65 -4.96
CA ASN A 465 19.74 63.07 -4.54
C ASN A 465 18.46 63.61 -3.86
N GLN A 466 17.48 62.77 -3.49
CA GLN A 466 16.18 63.29 -2.99
C GLN A 466 15.61 62.61 -1.74
N ILE A 467 16.38 61.81 -1.00
CA ILE A 467 15.94 61.27 0.29
C ILE A 467 16.61 62.09 1.41
N PRO A 468 15.86 62.89 2.19
CA PRO A 468 16.41 63.60 3.34
C PRO A 468 17.19 62.66 4.27
N LEU A 469 18.32 63.14 4.80
CA LEU A 469 19.08 62.41 5.82
C LEU A 469 18.14 61.96 6.96
N ALA A 470 18.25 60.71 7.41
CA ALA A 470 17.40 60.10 8.45
C ALA A 470 15.90 59.87 8.09
N SER A 471 15.50 60.03 6.82
CA SER A 471 14.18 59.58 6.36
C SER A 471 14.24 58.14 5.83
N THR A 472 13.22 57.34 6.15
CA THR A 472 13.11 55.94 5.72
C THR A 472 11.99 55.81 4.69
N LYS A 473 12.31 55.34 3.48
CA LYS A 473 11.31 54.96 2.47
C LYS A 473 11.03 53.47 2.58
N PHE A 474 9.78 53.06 2.42
CA PHE A 474 9.43 51.64 2.41
C PHE A 474 8.48 51.31 1.26
N ASP A 475 8.57 50.09 0.74
CA ASP A 475 7.60 49.51 -0.19
C ASP A 475 7.51 47.99 0.01
N LEU A 476 6.43 47.37 -0.47
CA LEU A 476 6.10 45.95 -0.31
C LEU A 476 6.18 45.24 -1.65
N PHE A 477 6.88 44.12 -1.70
CA PHE A 477 6.99 43.30 -2.90
C PHE A 477 6.79 41.82 -2.58
N ARG A 478 6.19 41.07 -3.51
CA ARG A 478 6.13 39.61 -3.42
C ARG A 478 7.48 39.03 -3.77
N VAL A 479 8.16 38.51 -2.74
CA VAL A 479 9.44 37.84 -2.86
C VAL A 479 9.23 36.33 -2.82
N LYS A 480 9.85 35.64 -3.76
CA LYS A 480 9.83 34.19 -3.90
C LYS A 480 10.65 33.59 -2.78
N VAL A 481 9.99 32.77 -1.96
CA VAL A 481 10.64 31.99 -0.90
C VAL A 481 11.08 30.62 -1.44
N PRO A 482 11.98 29.89 -0.76
CA PRO A 482 12.59 28.67 -1.30
C PRO A 482 11.62 27.52 -1.65
N ASN A 483 10.46 27.46 -1.00
CA ASN A 483 9.40 26.47 -1.31
C ASN A 483 8.62 26.79 -2.61
N GLY A 484 8.96 27.89 -3.30
CA GLY A 484 8.34 28.32 -4.55
C GLY A 484 7.11 29.23 -4.40
N SER A 485 6.61 29.44 -3.17
CA SER A 485 5.55 30.42 -2.90
C SER A 485 6.11 31.86 -2.86
N PHE A 486 5.23 32.85 -2.76
CA PHE A 486 5.58 34.26 -2.69
C PHE A 486 5.05 34.88 -1.40
N HIS A 487 5.94 35.52 -0.64
CA HIS A 487 5.63 36.23 0.59
C HIS A 487 5.74 37.75 0.37
N TRP A 488 4.87 38.53 1.01
CA TRP A 488 4.99 39.98 1.01
C TRP A 488 6.12 40.40 1.96
N THR A 489 7.17 40.97 1.40
CA THR A 489 8.34 41.43 2.15
C THR A 489 8.40 42.95 2.10
N ASN A 490 8.63 43.56 3.25
CA ASN A 490 8.85 45.00 3.39
C ASN A 490 10.32 45.31 3.09
N PHE A 491 10.53 46.21 2.13
CA PHE A 491 11.83 46.79 1.79
C PHE A 491 11.91 48.18 2.41
N SER A 492 12.69 48.33 3.48
CA SER A 492 12.89 49.59 4.19
C SER A 492 14.28 50.15 3.87
N LEU A 493 14.33 51.34 3.30
CA LEU A 493 15.56 52.02 2.93
C LEU A 493 15.76 53.28 3.76
N THR A 494 16.89 53.37 4.46
CA THR A 494 17.25 54.53 5.28
C THR A 494 18.57 55.15 4.80
N SER A 495 18.57 56.45 4.53
CA SER A 495 19.79 57.19 4.15
C SER A 495 20.50 57.75 5.38
N PHE A 496 21.83 57.57 5.45
CA PHE A 496 22.68 58.05 6.55
C PHE A 496 24.08 58.44 6.05
N GLN A 497 24.88 59.09 6.91
CA GLN A 497 26.27 59.43 6.62
C GLN A 497 27.19 58.41 7.29
N TYR A 498 28.13 57.85 6.53
CA TYR A 498 29.15 56.92 7.02
C TYR A 498 30.51 57.35 6.46
N ASN A 499 31.49 57.59 7.34
CA ASN A 499 32.81 58.13 6.96
C ASN A 499 32.74 59.36 6.03
N ASP A 500 31.92 60.36 6.38
CA ASP A 500 31.69 61.60 5.61
C ASP A 500 31.10 61.42 4.20
N HIS A 501 30.56 60.24 3.87
CA HIS A 501 29.91 59.95 2.58
C HIS A 501 28.48 59.41 2.77
N PRO A 502 27.52 59.80 1.89
CA PRO A 502 26.13 59.35 2.00
C PRO A 502 25.99 57.88 1.58
N CYS A 503 25.59 57.06 2.54
CA CYS A 503 25.29 55.64 2.35
C CYS A 503 23.80 55.37 2.59
N GLN A 504 23.31 54.25 2.06
CA GLN A 504 21.94 53.81 2.28
C GLN A 504 21.92 52.42 2.87
N LEU A 505 21.05 52.21 3.85
CA LEU A 505 20.81 50.91 4.47
C LEU A 505 19.48 50.36 3.97
N LEU A 506 19.51 49.23 3.27
CA LEU A 506 18.31 48.51 2.84
C LEU A 506 18.08 47.31 3.77
N CYS A 507 17.00 47.36 4.52
CA CYS A 507 16.59 46.34 5.49
C CYS A 507 15.30 45.66 5.04
N LEU A 508 15.27 44.32 5.06
CA LEU A 508 14.12 43.53 4.68
C LEU A 508 13.56 42.75 5.87
N ARG A 509 12.23 42.69 5.93
CA ARG A 509 11.49 41.82 6.85
C ARG A 509 10.17 41.37 6.23
N ASP A 510 9.67 40.21 6.63
CA ASP A 510 8.32 39.78 6.25
C ASP A 510 7.25 40.75 6.77
N PHE A 511 6.18 40.89 6.00
CA PHE A 511 5.08 41.77 6.37
C PHE A 511 4.22 41.11 7.46
N VAL A 512 3.84 41.90 8.47
CA VAL A 512 3.21 41.46 9.74
C VAL A 512 1.91 40.65 9.57
N PHE A 513 1.28 40.68 8.38
CA PHE A 513 0.00 40.02 8.11
C PHE A 513 0.10 38.67 7.38
N GLU A 514 1.30 38.12 7.13
CA GLU A 514 1.45 36.76 6.55
C GLU A 514 0.92 35.64 7.46
N GLU A 515 0.69 35.92 8.75
CA GLU A 515 0.16 34.95 9.73
C GLU A 515 -1.39 34.98 9.86
N LEU A 516 -2.11 35.81 9.10
CA LEU A 516 -3.56 35.96 9.21
C LEU A 516 -4.36 35.17 8.15
N THR A 517 -5.47 34.57 8.57
CA THR A 517 -6.34 33.71 7.75
C THR A 517 -7.12 34.42 6.63
N ASP A 518 -7.23 35.75 6.63
CA ASP A 518 -7.99 36.56 5.64
C ASP A 518 -7.10 37.43 4.72
N ARG A 519 -5.87 36.95 4.46
CA ARG A 519 -4.78 37.61 3.71
C ARG A 519 -5.21 38.33 2.42
N ASP A 520 -5.84 37.61 1.49
CA ASP A 520 -6.12 38.13 0.14
C ASP A 520 -7.17 39.27 0.12
N ARG A 521 -8.03 39.31 1.14
CA ARG A 521 -9.09 40.32 1.27
C ARG A 521 -8.55 41.63 1.85
N LEU A 522 -7.63 41.55 2.81
CA LEU A 522 -7.01 42.71 3.45
C LEU A 522 -5.95 43.37 2.54
N ILE A 523 -5.14 42.60 1.80
CA ILE A 523 -4.10 43.14 0.91
C ILE A 523 -4.68 44.06 -0.17
N ASN A 524 -5.77 43.67 -0.81
CA ASN A 524 -6.41 44.49 -1.84
C ASN A 524 -6.99 45.80 -1.28
N THR A 525 -7.52 45.74 -0.06
CA THR A 525 -8.06 46.92 0.65
C THR A 525 -6.94 47.90 1.04
N VAL A 526 -5.80 47.37 1.47
CA VAL A 526 -4.64 48.15 1.87
C VAL A 526 -3.92 48.75 0.66
N MET A 527 -3.71 48.01 -0.42
CA MET A 527 -3.08 48.49 -1.67
C MET A 527 -3.89 49.60 -2.36
N ALA A 528 -5.22 49.51 -2.32
CA ALA A 528 -6.11 50.57 -2.78
C ALA A 528 -6.06 51.81 -1.86
N SER A 529 -5.93 51.63 -0.55
CA SER A 529 -5.84 52.73 0.42
C SER A 529 -4.55 53.56 0.31
N TYR A 530 -3.50 53.00 -0.31
CA TYR A 530 -2.21 53.66 -0.54
C TYR A 530 -1.99 54.15 -1.98
N GLY A 531 -2.95 53.99 -2.89
CA GLY A 531 -2.97 54.68 -4.20
C GLY A 531 -2.12 54.07 -5.33
N PHE A 532 -1.85 52.76 -5.32
CA PHE A 532 -0.86 52.14 -6.22
C PHE A 532 -1.33 51.67 -7.62
N THR A 533 -2.60 51.83 -8.06
CA THR A 533 -3.01 51.38 -9.42
C THR A 533 -4.07 52.24 -10.14
N THR A 534 -3.74 52.67 -11.37
CA THR A 534 -4.65 53.03 -12.49
C THR A 534 -4.11 52.38 -13.80
N LEU A 535 -4.98 51.82 -14.65
CA LEU A 535 -4.60 51.13 -15.92
C LEU A 535 -4.74 52.06 -17.14
N PRO A 536 -3.74 52.12 -18.05
CA PRO A 536 -4.03 52.44 -19.47
C PRO A 536 -3.16 51.74 -20.57
N GLU A 537 -3.57 51.98 -21.82
CA GLU A 537 -3.37 51.30 -23.13
C GLU A 537 -2.18 51.79 -24.04
N ASP A 538 -1.98 51.08 -25.18
CA ASP A 538 -1.60 51.54 -26.55
C ASP A 538 -0.12 51.38 -27.11
N PRO A 539 0.23 51.61 -28.42
CA PRO A 539 0.35 50.63 -29.54
C PRO A 539 1.69 50.66 -30.37
N GLU A 540 1.71 49.88 -31.48
CA GLU A 540 2.58 49.93 -32.71
C GLU A 540 3.88 49.09 -32.83
N ARG A 541 3.77 47.86 -33.36
CA ARG A 541 4.76 47.20 -34.28
C ARG A 541 4.03 46.29 -35.28
N GLN A 542 4.31 46.43 -36.58
CA GLN A 542 3.74 45.56 -37.62
C GLN A 542 4.28 44.12 -37.51
N ILE A 543 3.36 43.16 -37.68
CA ILE A 543 3.57 41.72 -37.51
C ILE A 543 3.91 41.10 -38.88
N THR A 544 5.00 40.32 -38.99
CA THR A 544 5.41 39.63 -40.24
C THR A 544 4.93 38.17 -40.29
N ASP A 545 4.78 37.56 -41.47
CA ASP A 545 4.36 36.16 -41.61
C ASP A 545 5.31 35.16 -40.93
N ALA A 546 6.62 35.42 -40.99
CA ALA A 546 7.61 34.62 -40.26
C ALA A 546 7.48 34.79 -38.74
N ALA A 547 7.16 36.00 -38.25
CA ALA A 547 6.89 36.24 -36.84
C ALA A 547 5.56 35.62 -36.40
N LEU A 548 4.51 35.64 -37.24
CA LEU A 548 3.24 34.96 -37.03
C LEU A 548 3.44 33.45 -36.98
N TRP A 549 4.12 32.88 -37.97
CA TRP A 549 4.40 31.45 -38.04
C TRP A 549 5.25 30.99 -36.85
N ARG A 550 6.31 31.73 -36.51
CA ARG A 550 7.11 31.46 -35.32
C ARG A 550 6.30 31.58 -34.04
N THR A 551 5.40 32.56 -33.95
CA THR A 551 4.54 32.72 -32.77
C THR A 551 3.51 31.61 -32.65
N LEU A 552 2.86 31.25 -33.75
CA LEU A 552 1.90 30.15 -33.86
C LEU A 552 2.55 28.79 -33.61
N THR A 553 3.79 28.58 -34.02
CA THR A 553 4.48 27.30 -33.81
C THR A 553 5.19 27.22 -32.46
N GLN A 554 5.84 28.29 -31.96
CA GLN A 554 6.64 28.25 -30.72
C GLN A 554 5.85 28.57 -29.46
N PHE A 555 4.90 29.50 -29.53
CA PHE A 555 4.21 30.04 -28.35
C PHE A 555 2.73 29.63 -28.26
N SER A 556 2.14 29.10 -29.33
CA SER A 556 0.78 28.57 -29.28
C SER A 556 0.71 27.29 -28.46
N SER A 557 -0.39 27.14 -27.72
CA SER A 557 -0.78 25.88 -27.08
C SER A 557 -1.34 24.85 -28.07
N ARG A 558 -1.56 25.22 -29.34
CA ARG A 558 -2.09 24.30 -30.37
C ARG A 558 -1.05 23.27 -30.80
N LYS A 559 -1.48 22.02 -30.89
CA LYS A 559 -0.64 20.88 -31.32
C LYS A 559 -0.66 20.80 -32.84
N LEU A 560 0.21 21.59 -33.46
CA LEU A 560 0.34 21.71 -34.91
C LEU A 560 1.38 20.69 -35.42
N PHE A 561 1.11 20.11 -36.58
CA PHE A 561 2.04 19.24 -37.30
C PHE A 561 1.88 19.45 -38.80
N TRP A 562 2.91 19.20 -39.58
CA TRP A 562 2.82 19.26 -41.03
C TRP A 562 3.56 18.09 -41.67
N LYS A 563 3.01 17.63 -42.78
CA LYS A 563 3.48 16.47 -43.52
C LYS A 563 3.69 16.80 -44.99
N ASP A 564 4.54 16.01 -45.64
CA ASP A 564 4.70 16.06 -47.09
C ASP A 564 3.50 15.44 -47.82
N ARG A 565 3.57 15.40 -49.15
CA ARG A 565 2.54 14.86 -50.02
C ARG A 565 2.33 13.35 -49.87
N ASP A 566 3.32 12.64 -49.35
CA ASP A 566 3.28 11.19 -49.13
C ASP A 566 2.80 10.83 -47.71
N GLY A 567 2.48 11.84 -46.88
CA GLY A 567 1.95 11.65 -45.53
C GLY A 567 3.03 11.49 -44.45
N HIS A 568 4.28 11.85 -44.73
CA HIS A 568 5.37 11.79 -43.75
C HIS A 568 5.56 13.11 -43.00
N PHE A 569 5.84 13.03 -41.70
CA PHE A 569 6.06 14.20 -40.86
C PHE A 569 7.29 15.00 -41.32
N CYS A 570 7.07 16.29 -41.60
CA CYS A 570 8.10 17.27 -41.93
C CYS A 570 8.39 18.21 -40.75
N GLY A 571 7.48 18.30 -39.77
CA GLY A 571 7.72 19.00 -38.52
C GLY A 571 6.47 19.13 -37.65
N ALA A 572 6.66 19.65 -36.42
CA ALA A 572 5.61 19.79 -35.43
C ALA A 572 5.91 20.92 -34.42
N SER A 573 4.88 21.46 -33.77
CA SER A 573 5.03 22.47 -32.72
C SER A 573 5.60 21.86 -31.42
N PRO A 574 6.28 22.64 -30.55
CA PRO A 574 6.70 22.16 -29.24
C PRO A 574 5.53 21.69 -28.37
N ALA A 575 4.32 22.21 -28.57
CA ALA A 575 3.11 21.72 -27.89
C ALA A 575 2.76 20.29 -28.33
N PHE A 576 2.87 19.98 -29.62
CA PHE A 576 2.70 18.62 -30.15
C PHE A 576 3.76 17.66 -29.62
N LEU A 577 5.04 18.06 -29.68
CA LEU A 577 6.16 17.22 -29.19
C LEU A 577 6.05 16.94 -27.70
N ARG A 578 5.77 17.97 -26.89
CA ARG A 578 5.55 17.80 -25.45
C ARG A 578 4.39 16.86 -25.18
N TYR A 579 3.28 16.95 -25.92
CA TYR A 579 2.12 16.10 -25.70
C TYR A 579 2.47 14.60 -25.79
N TYR A 580 3.17 14.19 -26.84
CA TYR A 580 3.61 12.80 -27.02
C TYR A 580 4.87 12.41 -26.24
N GLY A 581 5.54 13.38 -25.58
CA GLY A 581 6.77 13.13 -24.82
C GLY A 581 8.03 12.99 -25.69
N ILE A 582 7.99 13.50 -26.91
CA ILE A 582 9.08 13.41 -27.89
C ILE A 582 10.08 14.54 -27.61
N GLN A 583 11.36 14.19 -27.49
CA GLN A 583 12.41 15.15 -27.14
C GLN A 583 12.97 15.89 -28.36
N ASN A 584 13.03 15.22 -29.51
CA ASN A 584 13.56 15.80 -30.74
C ASN A 584 12.65 15.54 -31.95
N ILE A 585 12.46 16.56 -32.79
CA ILE A 585 11.67 16.45 -34.03
C ILE A 585 12.25 15.43 -35.03
N ASN A 586 13.55 15.13 -34.94
CA ASN A 586 14.20 14.11 -35.77
C ASN A 586 13.61 12.71 -35.55
N GLU A 587 12.98 12.44 -34.41
CA GLU A 587 12.32 11.15 -34.13
C GLU A 587 11.01 10.96 -34.94
N LEU A 588 10.45 12.06 -35.44
CA LEU A 588 9.23 12.14 -36.26
C LEU A 588 9.54 12.23 -37.76
N SER A 589 10.63 12.90 -38.13
CA SER A 589 10.92 13.24 -39.51
C SER A 589 10.96 12.01 -40.42
N GLY A 590 10.13 12.00 -41.46
CA GLY A 590 10.06 10.90 -42.44
C GLY A 590 9.18 9.70 -42.04
N LYS A 591 8.52 9.72 -40.88
CA LYS A 591 7.57 8.66 -40.47
C LYS A 591 6.13 9.03 -40.81
N SER A 592 5.26 8.02 -40.99
CA SER A 592 3.81 8.18 -41.12
C SER A 592 3.10 7.90 -39.78
N ASP A 593 1.79 8.21 -39.68
CA ASP A 593 0.99 7.85 -38.49
C ASP A 593 0.96 6.34 -38.23
N ARG A 594 1.02 5.53 -39.30
CA ARG A 594 1.06 4.06 -39.22
C ARG A 594 2.35 3.54 -38.57
N ASP A 595 3.48 4.19 -38.86
CA ASP A 595 4.77 3.83 -38.28
C ASP A 595 4.86 4.16 -36.78
N LEU A 596 4.06 5.13 -36.34
CA LEU A 596 4.05 5.62 -34.96
C LEU A 596 3.00 4.90 -34.09
N GLY A 597 1.93 4.38 -34.71
CA GLY A 597 0.94 3.52 -34.06
C GLY A 597 0.12 4.19 -32.95
N TRP A 598 0.05 5.53 -32.95
CA TRP A 598 -0.62 6.29 -31.89
C TRP A 598 -2.14 6.21 -31.94
N HIS A 599 -2.74 5.81 -33.05
CA HIS A 599 -4.20 5.75 -33.17
C HIS A 599 -4.74 4.36 -32.84
N LEU A 600 -5.93 4.28 -32.22
CA LEU A 600 -6.58 2.98 -31.95
C LEU A 600 -7.20 2.34 -33.19
N SER A 601 -7.72 3.17 -34.10
CA SER A 601 -8.24 2.78 -35.41
C SER A 601 -7.74 3.75 -36.47
N ASP A 602 -7.03 3.23 -37.47
CA ASP A 602 -6.35 4.04 -38.49
C ASP A 602 -7.28 4.35 -39.68
N THR A 603 -8.39 3.62 -39.84
CA THR A 603 -9.21 3.64 -41.07
C THR A 603 -9.88 4.98 -41.37
N TYR A 604 -10.47 5.63 -40.36
CA TYR A 604 -11.13 6.94 -40.54
C TYR A 604 -10.13 8.10 -40.71
N MET A 605 -9.02 8.05 -39.95
CA MET A 605 -7.98 9.08 -39.96
C MET A 605 -7.20 9.09 -41.29
N ASP A 606 -6.89 7.91 -41.81
CA ASP A 606 -6.19 7.71 -43.09
C ASP A 606 -7.04 8.17 -44.28
N GLN A 607 -8.33 7.81 -44.29
CA GLN A 607 -9.25 8.26 -45.35
C GLN A 607 -9.42 9.78 -45.36
N GLY A 608 -9.46 10.38 -44.17
CA GLY A 608 -9.49 11.84 -44.04
C GLY A 608 -8.22 12.50 -44.58
N GLU A 609 -7.05 11.95 -44.24
CA GLU A 609 -5.77 12.48 -44.73
C GLU A 609 -5.66 12.42 -46.27
N MET A 610 -6.05 11.29 -46.86
CA MET A 610 -6.06 11.11 -48.31
C MET A 610 -6.98 12.09 -49.02
N THR A 611 -8.13 12.43 -48.41
CA THR A 611 -9.07 13.40 -48.96
C THR A 611 -8.45 14.80 -49.04
N VAL A 612 -7.70 15.21 -48.01
CA VAL A 612 -7.00 16.50 -47.97
C VAL A 612 -5.87 16.55 -49.02
N LEU A 613 -5.04 15.51 -49.07
CA LEU A 613 -3.86 15.48 -49.94
C LEU A 613 -4.20 15.29 -51.43
N GLN A 614 -5.24 14.52 -51.77
CA GLN A 614 -5.60 14.23 -53.16
C GLN A 614 -6.65 15.18 -53.74
N LYS A 615 -7.65 15.59 -52.94
CA LYS A 615 -8.77 16.42 -53.41
C LYS A 615 -8.65 17.88 -53.00
N GLY A 616 -7.74 18.21 -52.07
CA GLY A 616 -7.60 19.57 -51.53
C GLY A 616 -8.77 20.00 -50.65
N GLU A 617 -9.62 19.06 -50.22
CA GLU A 617 -10.78 19.33 -49.38
C GLU A 617 -10.34 19.34 -47.90
N PRO A 618 -10.42 20.48 -47.19
CA PRO A 618 -10.01 20.55 -45.79
C PRO A 618 -10.99 19.80 -44.89
N ILE A 619 -10.47 19.22 -43.82
CA ILE A 619 -11.27 18.60 -42.75
C ILE A 619 -11.31 19.55 -41.57
N HIS A 620 -12.53 19.84 -41.13
CA HIS A 620 -12.80 20.66 -39.96
C HIS A 620 -13.45 19.80 -38.87
N ASN A 621 -12.91 19.85 -37.66
CA ASN A 621 -13.48 19.19 -36.48
C ASN A 621 -13.74 17.68 -36.67
N GLY A 622 -12.81 16.97 -37.31
CA GLY A 622 -12.82 15.51 -37.32
C GLY A 622 -12.61 14.96 -35.91
N HIS A 623 -13.19 13.80 -35.60
CA HIS A 623 -13.07 13.18 -34.28
C HIS A 623 -12.27 11.88 -34.35
N GLY A 624 -11.40 11.66 -33.38
CA GLY A 624 -10.56 10.46 -33.31
C GLY A 624 -10.07 10.15 -31.89
N ARG A 625 -9.27 9.09 -31.76
CA ARG A 625 -8.63 8.72 -30.49
C ARG A 625 -7.14 8.45 -30.73
N CYS A 626 -6.30 8.85 -29.78
CA CYS A 626 -4.87 8.55 -29.80
C CYS A 626 -4.37 8.07 -28.44
N ILE A 627 -3.19 7.46 -28.43
CA ILE A 627 -2.46 7.02 -27.26
C ILE A 627 -1.28 7.97 -27.07
N ALA A 628 -1.22 8.63 -25.91
CA ALA A 628 -0.14 9.52 -25.53
C ALA A 628 0.23 9.28 -24.07
N ARG A 629 1.53 9.22 -23.76
CA ARG A 629 2.08 9.09 -22.39
C ARG A 629 1.49 7.92 -21.58
N GLY A 630 1.23 6.79 -22.23
CA GLY A 630 0.73 5.58 -21.59
C GLY A 630 -0.79 5.55 -21.36
N ARG A 631 -1.53 6.52 -21.91
CA ARG A 631 -2.98 6.69 -21.77
C ARG A 631 -3.64 6.95 -23.11
N GLN A 632 -4.94 6.73 -23.16
CA GLN A 632 -5.76 7.02 -24.32
C GLN A 632 -6.49 8.36 -24.17
N HIS A 633 -6.53 9.13 -25.26
CA HIS A 633 -7.09 10.48 -25.33
C HIS A 633 -8.07 10.62 -26.50
N ALA A 634 -9.22 11.25 -26.26
CA ALA A 634 -10.14 11.66 -27.32
C ALA A 634 -9.68 12.99 -27.95
N ILE A 635 -9.53 13.01 -29.28
CA ILE A 635 -9.02 14.19 -30.00
C ILE A 635 -10.02 14.71 -31.03
N SER A 636 -10.05 16.04 -31.18
CA SER A 636 -10.70 16.73 -32.28
C SER A 636 -9.60 17.33 -33.15
N PHE A 637 -9.62 17.05 -34.44
CA PHE A 637 -8.56 17.43 -35.36
C PHE A 637 -9.10 18.16 -36.59
N SER A 638 -8.27 19.03 -37.15
CA SER A 638 -8.50 19.67 -38.43
C SER A 638 -7.26 19.50 -39.31
N LYS A 639 -7.47 19.26 -40.60
CA LYS A 639 -6.40 19.04 -41.58
C LYS A 639 -6.63 19.93 -42.80
N TYR A 640 -5.60 20.64 -43.22
CA TYR A 640 -5.65 21.63 -44.29
C TYR A 640 -4.58 21.33 -45.35
N PRO A 641 -4.86 21.47 -46.65
CA PRO A 641 -3.84 21.36 -47.68
C PRO A 641 -2.87 22.55 -47.65
N ILE A 642 -1.58 22.28 -47.82
CA ILE A 642 -0.56 23.32 -47.99
C ILE A 642 -0.34 23.51 -49.49
N TYR A 643 -0.55 24.73 -49.98
CA TYR A 643 -0.35 25.08 -51.38
C TYR A 643 0.97 25.80 -51.60
N GLN A 644 1.66 25.45 -52.68
CA GLN A 644 2.71 26.26 -53.28
C GLN A 644 2.29 26.60 -54.71
N GLY A 645 1.81 27.83 -54.93
CA GLY A 645 1.08 28.18 -56.15
C GLY A 645 -0.28 27.47 -56.20
N THR A 646 -0.53 26.69 -57.25
CA THR A 646 -1.76 25.90 -57.43
C THR A 646 -1.61 24.42 -57.03
N GLU A 647 -0.41 23.99 -56.64
CA GLU A 647 -0.14 22.59 -56.30
C GLU A 647 -0.18 22.35 -54.78
N ILE A 648 -0.78 21.23 -54.37
CA ILE A 648 -0.74 20.75 -52.99
C ILE A 648 0.61 20.08 -52.76
N VAL A 649 1.40 20.64 -51.85
CA VAL A 649 2.76 20.16 -51.52
C VAL A 649 2.81 19.41 -50.18
N GLY A 650 1.72 19.39 -49.43
CA GLY A 650 1.61 18.71 -48.14
C GLY A 650 0.33 19.07 -47.40
N LEU A 651 0.29 18.77 -46.10
CA LEU A 651 -0.83 19.16 -45.24
C LEU A 651 -0.35 19.79 -43.93
N LEU A 652 -1.14 20.72 -43.41
CA LEU A 652 -1.05 21.27 -42.07
C LEU A 652 -2.17 20.65 -41.24
N GLY A 653 -1.79 19.88 -40.24
CA GLY A 653 -2.69 19.28 -39.29
C GLY A 653 -2.64 19.99 -37.95
N GLU A 654 -3.78 20.01 -37.28
CA GLU A 654 -3.85 20.36 -35.88
C GLU A 654 -4.76 19.38 -35.17
N PHE A 655 -4.47 19.14 -33.90
CA PHE A 655 -5.46 18.53 -33.03
C PHE A 655 -5.52 19.23 -31.69
N ARG A 656 -6.71 19.19 -31.13
CA ARG A 656 -6.97 19.50 -29.74
C ARG A 656 -7.29 18.19 -29.06
N ASP A 657 -6.73 18.04 -27.89
CA ASP A 657 -7.22 17.02 -27.00
C ASP A 657 -8.58 17.54 -26.49
N VAL A 658 -9.67 16.82 -26.79
CA VAL A 658 -11.02 17.16 -26.32
C VAL A 658 -11.04 17.10 -24.78
N GLU A 659 -10.04 16.42 -24.21
CA GLU A 659 -9.80 16.28 -22.79
C GLU A 659 -8.98 17.43 -22.16
N GLU A 660 -8.50 18.41 -22.95
CA GLU A 660 -7.67 19.53 -22.44
C GLU A 660 -8.43 20.84 -22.18
N GLU A 661 -9.70 20.98 -22.59
CA GLU A 661 -10.48 22.16 -22.18
C GLU A 661 -10.88 22.04 -20.71
N ARG A 662 -10.74 23.13 -19.94
CA ARG A 662 -10.86 23.28 -18.45
C ARG A 662 -12.01 22.53 -17.75
N SER A 663 -12.95 21.97 -18.50
CA SER A 663 -14.05 21.12 -18.04
C SER A 663 -13.67 19.64 -17.92
N TYR A 664 -12.62 19.14 -18.59
CA TYR A 664 -12.33 17.70 -18.70
C TYR A 664 -11.26 17.19 -17.72
N HIS A 665 -10.27 17.99 -17.30
CA HIS A 665 -9.53 17.66 -16.06
C HIS A 665 -10.43 17.67 -14.82
N GLN A 666 -11.49 18.51 -14.81
CA GLN A 666 -12.57 18.43 -13.83
C GLN A 666 -13.51 17.22 -14.07
N LEU A 667 -13.68 16.76 -15.32
CA LEU A 667 -14.50 15.59 -15.67
C LEU A 667 -13.80 14.25 -15.40
N GLN A 668 -12.49 14.13 -15.65
CA GLN A 668 -11.65 12.99 -15.29
C GLN A 668 -11.42 12.91 -13.78
N ARG A 669 -11.27 14.06 -13.09
CA ARG A 669 -11.39 14.12 -11.61
C ARG A 669 -12.81 13.82 -11.12
N LYS A 670 -13.86 14.00 -11.94
CA LYS A 670 -15.24 13.55 -11.64
C LYS A 670 -15.48 12.06 -11.99
N LEU A 671 -14.69 11.46 -12.88
CA LEU A 671 -14.82 10.06 -13.33
C LEU A 671 -13.81 9.09 -12.67
N TYR A 672 -12.78 9.61 -11.98
CA TYR A 672 -11.80 8.88 -11.16
C TYR A 672 -11.18 7.67 -11.86
N LEU A 673 -10.64 7.84 -13.07
CA LEU A 673 -9.99 6.76 -13.85
C LEU A 673 -8.47 6.74 -13.71
N ILE A 674 -7.88 7.79 -13.13
CA ILE A 674 -6.44 7.99 -13.02
C ILE A 674 -6.05 7.89 -11.54
N ASP A 675 -4.94 7.22 -11.29
CA ASP A 675 -4.30 7.12 -9.99
C ASP A 675 -3.54 8.43 -9.70
N GLU A 676 -3.88 9.11 -8.58
CA GLU A 676 -3.34 10.44 -8.27
C GLU A 676 -1.84 10.44 -7.95
N GLU A 677 -1.28 9.30 -7.54
CA GLU A 677 0.13 9.15 -7.19
C GLU A 677 1.02 8.90 -8.42
N THR A 678 0.56 8.05 -9.34
CA THR A 678 1.37 7.56 -10.47
C THR A 678 1.08 8.26 -11.80
N ASP A 679 -0.05 8.97 -11.88
CA ASP A 679 -0.60 9.55 -13.11
C ASP A 679 -0.76 8.48 -14.22
N LEU A 680 -1.10 7.27 -13.81
CA LEU A 680 -1.45 6.12 -14.65
C LEU A 680 -2.95 5.82 -14.52
N TYR A 681 -3.50 4.92 -15.33
CA TYR A 681 -4.87 4.46 -15.07
C TYR A 681 -4.93 3.76 -13.71
N ASN A 682 -5.93 4.09 -12.90
CA ASN A 682 -6.28 3.26 -11.75
C ASN A 682 -7.11 2.05 -12.25
N TYR A 683 -7.56 1.21 -11.33
CA TYR A 683 -8.37 0.02 -11.67
C TYR A 683 -9.57 0.33 -12.59
N ARG A 684 -10.25 1.47 -12.41
CA ARG A 684 -11.41 1.83 -13.26
C ARG A 684 -10.98 2.21 -14.67
N GLY A 685 -9.88 2.95 -14.79
CA GLY A 685 -9.28 3.27 -16.08
C GLY A 685 -8.82 2.02 -16.82
N MET A 686 -8.26 1.06 -16.09
CA MET A 686 -7.86 -0.24 -16.61
C MET A 686 -9.05 -1.02 -17.19
N ILE A 687 -10.17 -1.12 -16.45
CA ILE A 687 -11.36 -1.84 -16.93
C ILE A 687 -11.90 -1.20 -18.21
N LEU A 688 -12.02 0.13 -18.26
CA LEU A 688 -12.47 0.82 -19.46
C LEU A 688 -11.53 0.59 -20.65
N ALA A 689 -10.22 0.70 -20.43
CA ALA A 689 -9.24 0.39 -21.48
C ALA A 689 -9.38 -1.06 -21.96
N SER A 690 -9.52 -2.02 -21.05
CA SER A 690 -9.62 -3.45 -21.39
C SER A 690 -10.84 -3.79 -22.25
N VAL A 691 -12.00 -3.17 -21.98
CA VAL A 691 -13.23 -3.33 -22.77
C VAL A 691 -12.99 -2.81 -24.20
N GLU A 692 -12.35 -1.67 -24.34
CA GLU A 692 -12.08 -1.07 -25.66
C GLU A 692 -11.08 -1.87 -26.48
N PHE A 693 -10.05 -2.46 -25.85
CA PHE A 693 -9.16 -3.41 -26.51
C PHE A 693 -9.90 -4.66 -26.99
N ALA A 694 -10.79 -5.21 -26.16
CA ALA A 694 -11.64 -6.35 -26.52
C ALA A 694 -12.60 -5.99 -27.67
N ASP A 695 -13.21 -4.80 -27.65
CA ASP A 695 -14.06 -4.32 -28.74
C ASP A 695 -13.31 -4.13 -30.05
N ASN A 696 -12.09 -3.58 -29.99
CA ASN A 696 -11.27 -3.36 -31.18
C ASN A 696 -10.83 -4.68 -31.82
N LEU A 697 -10.51 -5.70 -31.00
CA LEU A 697 -10.28 -7.06 -31.48
C LEU A 697 -11.53 -7.65 -32.16
N ARG A 698 -12.71 -7.47 -31.56
CA ARG A 698 -13.97 -7.99 -32.12
C ARG A 698 -14.34 -7.32 -33.44
N GLN A 699 -14.33 -5.99 -33.46
CA GLN A 699 -14.86 -5.16 -34.54
C GLN A 699 -13.85 -4.94 -35.68
N ASN A 700 -12.58 -4.63 -35.35
CA ASN A 700 -11.57 -4.25 -36.33
C ASN A 700 -10.47 -5.30 -36.53
N LYS A 701 -10.55 -6.46 -35.84
CA LYS A 701 -9.58 -7.57 -35.91
C LYS A 701 -8.16 -7.19 -35.52
N VAL A 702 -8.01 -6.19 -34.64
CA VAL A 702 -6.72 -5.76 -34.13
C VAL A 702 -6.41 -6.50 -32.82
N GLY A 703 -5.39 -7.35 -32.85
CA GLY A 703 -4.91 -8.09 -31.66
C GLY A 703 -4.28 -7.19 -30.60
N TYR A 704 -4.26 -7.66 -29.35
CA TYR A 704 -3.53 -7.05 -28.24
C TYR A 704 -2.97 -8.12 -27.30
N VAL A 705 -1.97 -7.74 -26.51
CA VAL A 705 -1.37 -8.57 -25.45
C VAL A 705 -1.46 -7.80 -24.14
N GLY A 706 -1.73 -8.52 -23.06
CA GLY A 706 -1.76 -7.96 -21.71
C GLY A 706 -0.66 -8.57 -20.84
N ALA A 707 -0.19 -7.80 -19.87
CA ALA A 707 0.70 -8.25 -18.83
C ALA A 707 0.20 -7.75 -17.48
N MET A 708 0.24 -8.61 -16.47
CA MET A 708 0.09 -8.21 -15.07
C MET A 708 1.42 -8.49 -14.38
N PHE A 709 2.00 -7.50 -13.69
CA PHE A 709 3.18 -7.74 -12.88
C PHE A 709 3.11 -7.04 -11.52
N VAL A 710 3.72 -7.68 -10.53
CA VAL A 710 3.66 -7.36 -9.11
C VAL A 710 5.06 -7.18 -8.58
N VAL A 711 5.25 -6.15 -7.74
CA VAL A 711 6.46 -5.93 -6.93
C VAL A 711 6.13 -6.28 -5.47
N PRO A 712 6.35 -7.53 -5.02
CA PRO A 712 5.86 -8.01 -3.72
C PRO A 712 6.40 -7.23 -2.53
N GLU A 713 7.66 -6.80 -2.60
CA GLU A 713 8.35 -6.12 -1.51
C GLU A 713 7.83 -4.70 -1.30
N PHE A 714 7.10 -4.12 -2.28
CA PHE A 714 6.65 -2.73 -2.24
C PHE A 714 5.75 -2.43 -1.02
N ALA A 715 4.82 -3.34 -0.69
CA ALA A 715 3.94 -3.18 0.46
C ALA A 715 4.70 -3.25 1.80
N SER A 716 5.66 -4.18 1.92
CA SER A 716 6.53 -4.25 3.09
C SER A 716 7.48 -3.06 3.20
N PHE A 717 8.02 -2.59 2.07
CA PHE A 717 8.90 -1.42 1.99
C PHE A 717 8.17 -0.16 2.46
N ALA A 718 6.92 0.02 2.02
CA ALA A 718 6.04 1.09 2.49
C ALA A 718 5.82 1.05 4.01
N LYS A 719 5.52 -0.15 4.56
CA LYS A 719 5.31 -0.32 6.00
C LYS A 719 6.58 -0.07 6.82
N LEU A 720 7.75 -0.38 6.27
CA LEU A 720 9.04 -0.24 6.96
C LEU A 720 9.54 1.21 7.02
N TYR A 721 9.37 1.97 5.94
CA TYR A 721 10.01 3.29 5.78
C TYR A 721 9.02 4.46 5.75
N GLY A 722 7.71 4.17 5.73
CA GLY A 722 6.66 5.17 5.74
C GLY A 722 6.32 5.73 4.35
N ASP A 723 5.30 6.59 4.32
CA ASP A 723 4.70 7.04 3.06
C ASP A 723 5.65 7.83 2.17
N SER A 724 6.54 8.66 2.71
CA SER A 724 7.44 9.49 1.89
C SER A 724 8.33 8.66 0.97
N ILE A 725 8.96 7.64 1.54
CA ILE A 725 9.89 6.73 0.87
C ILE A 725 9.11 5.77 -0.03
N ARG A 726 7.90 5.36 0.38
CA ARG A 726 6.94 4.65 -0.50
C ARG A 726 6.67 5.43 -1.78
N HIS A 727 6.36 6.73 -1.69
CA HIS A 727 6.09 7.57 -2.86
C HIS A 727 7.33 7.72 -3.75
N ALA A 728 8.52 7.89 -3.16
CA ALA A 728 9.77 7.97 -3.91
C ALA A 728 10.05 6.67 -4.68
N ALA A 729 9.83 5.51 -4.03
CA ALA A 729 9.93 4.20 -4.67
C ALA A 729 8.92 4.02 -5.79
N MET A 730 7.65 4.34 -5.56
CA MET A 730 6.60 4.26 -6.56
C MET A 730 6.94 5.09 -7.80
N LYS A 731 7.43 6.32 -7.59
CA LYS A 731 7.85 7.22 -8.67
C LYS A 731 9.00 6.64 -9.48
N ARG A 732 9.99 6.00 -8.83
CA ARG A 732 11.14 5.36 -9.48
C ARG A 732 10.71 4.15 -10.30
N ILE A 733 9.89 3.28 -9.72
CA ILE A 733 9.30 2.11 -10.39
C ILE A 733 8.51 2.56 -11.62
N CYS A 734 7.61 3.53 -11.47
CA CYS A 734 6.83 4.09 -12.58
C CYS A 734 7.71 4.69 -13.68
N ALA A 735 8.82 5.36 -13.33
CA ALA A 735 9.74 5.92 -14.31
C ALA A 735 10.42 4.84 -15.17
N ILE A 736 10.82 3.72 -14.56
CA ILE A 736 11.42 2.58 -15.28
C ILE A 736 10.41 1.95 -16.24
N ILE A 737 9.17 1.72 -15.78
CA ILE A 737 8.10 1.16 -16.62
C ILE A 737 7.84 2.07 -17.82
N LYS A 738 7.63 3.37 -17.58
CA LYS A 738 7.32 4.36 -18.64
C LYS A 738 8.49 4.54 -19.63
N LYS A 739 9.73 4.42 -19.18
CA LYS A 739 10.93 4.51 -20.02
C LYS A 739 11.10 3.28 -20.92
N THR A 740 10.79 2.09 -20.38
CA THR A 740 11.04 0.82 -21.07
C THR A 740 9.90 0.45 -22.03
N MET A 741 8.67 0.83 -21.70
CA MET A 741 7.50 0.50 -22.51
C MET A 741 7.34 1.40 -23.74
N PRO A 742 6.90 0.86 -24.90
CA PRO A 742 6.52 1.65 -26.06
C PRO A 742 5.41 2.66 -25.75
N ALA A 743 5.38 3.79 -26.46
CA ALA A 743 4.35 4.82 -26.32
C ALA A 743 2.92 4.33 -26.61
N THR A 744 2.78 3.19 -27.30
CA THR A 744 1.51 2.52 -27.62
C THR A 744 0.97 1.64 -26.49
N THR A 745 1.68 1.55 -25.37
CA THR A 745 1.28 0.74 -24.21
C THR A 745 0.31 1.50 -23.32
N VAL A 746 -0.80 0.90 -22.94
CA VAL A 746 -1.64 1.41 -21.86
C VAL A 746 -1.19 0.81 -20.54
N ILE A 747 -0.97 1.65 -19.52
CA ILE A 747 -0.41 1.26 -18.23
C ILE A 747 -1.40 1.63 -17.11
N ALA A 748 -1.71 0.66 -16.25
CA ALA A 748 -2.53 0.85 -15.06
C ALA A 748 -1.79 0.43 -13.78
N HIS A 749 -2.05 1.16 -12.69
CA HIS A 749 -1.64 0.82 -11.32
C HIS A 749 -2.89 0.50 -10.51
N THR A 750 -2.98 -0.72 -9.97
CA THR A 750 -4.17 -1.19 -9.23
C THR A 750 -3.98 -1.22 -7.72
N GLY A 751 -2.82 -0.77 -7.22
CA GLY A 751 -2.47 -0.72 -5.79
C GLY A 751 -1.37 -1.72 -5.41
N SER A 752 -0.72 -1.49 -4.26
CA SER A 752 0.26 -2.39 -3.64
C SER A 752 1.40 -2.87 -4.55
N GLY A 753 1.85 -2.04 -5.50
CA GLY A 753 2.91 -2.40 -6.44
C GLY A 753 2.46 -3.32 -7.58
N VAL A 754 1.15 -3.39 -7.85
CA VAL A 754 0.55 -4.17 -8.95
C VAL A 754 0.31 -3.27 -10.15
N PHE A 755 0.82 -3.69 -11.30
CA PHE A 755 0.67 -3.01 -12.58
C PHE A 755 0.05 -3.92 -13.63
N VAL A 756 -0.82 -3.35 -14.46
CA VAL A 756 -1.45 -4.04 -15.58
C VAL A 756 -1.20 -3.24 -16.85
N LEU A 757 -0.80 -3.93 -17.91
CA LEU A 757 -0.28 -3.36 -19.15
C LEU A 757 -1.06 -3.94 -20.33
N PHE A 758 -1.38 -3.12 -21.33
CA PHE A 758 -1.97 -3.56 -22.59
C PHE A 758 -1.15 -3.01 -23.76
N LEU A 759 -0.74 -3.88 -24.68
CA LEU A 759 0.04 -3.53 -25.86
C LEU A 759 -0.69 -3.95 -27.13
N LYS A 760 -0.97 -2.97 -27.98
CA LYS A 760 -1.70 -3.14 -29.25
C LYS A 760 -0.81 -3.81 -30.32
N GLY A 761 -1.36 -4.77 -31.06
CA GLY A 761 -0.78 -5.29 -32.31
C GLY A 761 0.52 -6.08 -32.17
N GLN A 762 0.86 -6.52 -30.97
CA GLN A 762 2.12 -7.21 -30.65
C GLN A 762 1.89 -8.65 -30.16
N THR A 763 2.97 -9.40 -30.02
CA THR A 763 2.95 -10.79 -29.54
C THR A 763 3.36 -10.91 -28.06
N VAL A 764 3.02 -12.03 -27.43
CA VAL A 764 3.46 -12.36 -26.06
C VAL A 764 4.99 -12.35 -25.95
N GLY A 765 5.70 -12.78 -26.99
CA GLY A 765 7.17 -12.73 -27.04
C GLY A 765 7.72 -11.31 -26.94
N THR A 766 7.12 -10.36 -27.67
CA THR A 766 7.53 -8.94 -27.62
C THR A 766 7.34 -8.35 -26.22
N MET A 767 6.18 -8.62 -25.59
CA MET A 767 5.87 -8.12 -24.25
C MET A 767 6.83 -8.71 -23.20
N ARG A 768 7.17 -10.00 -23.32
CA ARG A 768 8.12 -10.67 -22.41
C ARG A 768 9.47 -9.95 -22.37
N THR A 769 10.02 -9.60 -23.52
CA THR A 769 11.32 -8.90 -23.60
C THR A 769 11.29 -7.56 -22.86
N PHE A 770 10.20 -6.80 -22.98
CA PHE A 770 10.06 -5.54 -22.23
C PHE A 770 9.97 -5.75 -20.72
N ILE A 771 9.25 -6.78 -20.27
CA ILE A 771 9.14 -7.10 -18.85
C ILE A 771 10.47 -7.57 -18.27
N GLU A 772 11.22 -8.41 -18.99
CA GLU A 772 12.57 -8.85 -18.58
C GLU A 772 13.53 -7.66 -18.44
N GLN A 773 13.43 -6.66 -19.30
CA GLN A 773 14.21 -5.43 -19.17
C GLN A 773 13.77 -4.59 -17.95
N ILE A 774 12.47 -4.48 -17.68
CA ILE A 774 11.96 -3.82 -16.47
C ILE A 774 12.47 -4.52 -15.21
N GLN A 775 12.44 -5.86 -15.20
CA GLN A 775 12.95 -6.66 -14.08
C GLN A 775 14.45 -6.40 -13.86
N ALA A 776 15.26 -6.40 -14.92
CA ALA A 776 16.68 -6.08 -14.82
C ALA A 776 16.91 -4.68 -14.24
N GLU A 777 16.26 -3.64 -14.78
CA GLU A 777 16.41 -2.26 -14.27
C GLU A 777 15.93 -2.13 -12.82
N LEU A 778 14.84 -2.81 -12.41
CA LEU A 778 14.36 -2.77 -11.03
C LEU A 778 15.32 -3.44 -10.05
N THR A 779 15.95 -4.55 -10.42
CA THR A 779 16.94 -5.22 -9.56
C THR A 779 18.22 -4.41 -9.36
N THR A 780 18.50 -3.42 -10.20
CA THR A 780 19.64 -2.51 -10.00
C THR A 780 19.38 -1.43 -8.95
N ILE A 781 18.13 -1.25 -8.52
CA ILE A 781 17.82 -0.30 -7.45
C ILE A 781 18.22 -0.95 -6.11
N THR A 782 19.37 -0.54 -5.59
CA THR A 782 19.86 -0.95 -4.27
C THR A 782 19.54 0.08 -3.19
N GLU A 783 19.17 1.31 -3.58
CA GLU A 783 18.95 2.45 -2.67
C GLU A 783 17.93 3.45 -3.24
N ILE A 784 17.05 3.99 -2.38
CA ILE A 784 16.12 5.08 -2.68
C ILE A 784 16.22 6.13 -1.58
N GLU A 785 16.57 7.38 -1.92
CA GLU A 785 16.63 8.51 -0.98
C GLU A 785 17.49 8.25 0.28
N GLY A 786 18.54 7.41 0.18
CA GLY A 786 19.34 7.02 1.36
C GLY A 786 19.01 5.64 1.95
N PHE A 787 17.94 4.99 1.47
CA PHE A 787 17.35 3.79 2.07
C PHE A 787 17.63 2.57 1.20
N THR A 788 18.29 1.56 1.77
CA THR A 788 18.55 0.30 1.07
C THR A 788 17.26 -0.42 0.74
N CYS A 789 17.15 -0.91 -0.49
CA CYS A 789 15.97 -1.60 -0.98
C CYS A 789 16.36 -2.66 -2.01
N HIS A 790 15.55 -3.70 -2.12
CA HIS A 790 15.66 -4.72 -3.15
C HIS A 790 14.25 -5.04 -3.63
N PHE A 791 14.00 -4.88 -4.94
CA PHE A 791 12.71 -5.17 -5.54
C PHE A 791 12.81 -6.38 -6.46
N SER A 792 11.89 -7.32 -6.29
CA SER A 792 11.67 -8.39 -7.25
C SER A 792 10.42 -8.11 -8.09
N VAL A 793 10.32 -8.79 -9.23
CA VAL A 793 9.19 -8.67 -10.15
C VAL A 793 8.62 -10.06 -10.40
N ARG A 794 7.31 -10.20 -10.25
CA ARG A 794 6.54 -11.37 -10.70
C ARG A 794 5.56 -10.94 -11.78
N TYR A 795 5.33 -11.74 -12.81
CA TYR A 795 4.44 -11.34 -13.89
C TYR A 795 3.72 -12.51 -14.57
N ALA A 796 2.59 -12.21 -15.21
CA ALA A 796 1.84 -13.06 -16.13
C ALA A 796 1.59 -12.32 -17.45
N LEU A 797 1.48 -13.05 -18.56
CA LEU A 797 1.33 -12.51 -19.92
C LEU A 797 0.26 -13.29 -20.68
N GLU A 798 -0.68 -12.59 -21.33
CA GLU A 798 -1.73 -13.23 -22.14
C GLU A 798 -2.01 -12.55 -23.47
N SER A 799 -2.47 -13.32 -24.45
CA SER A 799 -3.04 -12.79 -25.69
C SER A 799 -4.53 -12.48 -25.52
N GLY A 800 -4.96 -11.30 -25.98
CA GLY A 800 -6.37 -10.91 -25.98
C GLY A 800 -7.29 -11.83 -26.79
N SER A 801 -6.72 -12.68 -27.66
CA SER A 801 -7.45 -13.68 -28.44
C SER A 801 -7.86 -14.93 -27.65
N GLU A 802 -7.27 -15.16 -26.47
CA GLU A 802 -7.55 -16.34 -25.64
C GLU A 802 -8.78 -16.19 -24.73
N ALA A 803 -9.33 -14.98 -24.61
CA ALA A 803 -10.49 -14.68 -23.77
C ALA A 803 -11.70 -14.19 -24.60
N ARG A 804 -12.92 -14.52 -24.16
CA ARG A 804 -14.18 -14.11 -24.82
C ARG A 804 -14.64 -12.72 -24.39
N SER A 805 -14.21 -12.27 -23.22
CA SER A 805 -14.49 -10.94 -22.66
C SER A 805 -13.25 -10.32 -22.01
N SER A 806 -13.30 -9.00 -21.77
CA SER A 806 -12.28 -8.28 -21.01
C SER A 806 -12.16 -8.78 -19.56
N ASP A 807 -13.28 -9.23 -18.97
CA ASP A 807 -13.31 -9.71 -17.59
C ASP A 807 -12.63 -11.08 -17.47
N GLU A 808 -12.92 -12.00 -18.41
CA GLU A 808 -12.24 -13.30 -18.51
C GLU A 808 -10.74 -13.11 -18.75
N PHE A 809 -10.37 -12.14 -19.60
CA PHE A 809 -8.96 -11.80 -19.86
C PHE A 809 -8.22 -11.36 -18.59
N LEU A 810 -8.81 -10.48 -17.80
CA LEU A 810 -8.24 -9.99 -16.55
C LEU A 810 -8.20 -11.08 -15.46
N GLN A 811 -9.22 -11.94 -15.41
CA GLN A 811 -9.24 -13.10 -14.51
C GLN A 811 -8.09 -14.05 -14.83
N ILE A 812 -7.85 -14.38 -16.10
CA ILE A 812 -6.73 -15.25 -16.51
C ILE A 812 -5.39 -14.62 -16.12
N LEU A 813 -5.19 -13.33 -16.37
CA LEU A 813 -3.96 -12.63 -15.96
C LEU A 813 -3.78 -12.64 -14.43
N SER A 814 -4.84 -12.40 -13.68
CA SER A 814 -4.83 -12.42 -12.22
C SER A 814 -4.53 -13.83 -11.69
N SER A 815 -5.30 -14.83 -12.10
CA SER A 815 -5.09 -16.23 -11.71
C SER A 815 -3.68 -16.68 -12.10
N ARG A 816 -3.17 -16.44 -13.31
CA ARG A 816 -1.79 -16.85 -13.65
C ARG A 816 -0.72 -16.09 -12.85
N CYS A 817 -0.96 -14.83 -12.47
CA CYS A 817 -0.02 -14.04 -11.67
C CYS A 817 -0.05 -14.42 -10.18
N PHE A 818 -1.21 -14.84 -9.66
CA PHE A 818 -1.47 -15.09 -8.24
C PHE A 818 -1.67 -16.57 -7.86
N ASP A 819 -1.99 -17.48 -8.79
CA ASP A 819 -2.00 -18.96 -8.59
C ASP A 819 -0.57 -19.51 -8.47
N TYR A 820 0.40 -18.75 -8.97
CA TYR A 820 1.82 -18.88 -8.63
C TYR A 820 2.23 -18.01 -7.44
N MET A 821 1.30 -17.50 -6.63
CA MET A 821 1.58 -17.42 -5.21
C MET A 821 1.52 -18.86 -4.72
N PRO A 822 2.66 -19.50 -4.41
CA PRO A 822 2.54 -20.52 -3.39
C PRO A 822 1.86 -19.81 -2.23
N SER A 823 0.81 -20.39 -1.67
CA SER A 823 0.77 -20.43 -0.22
C SER A 823 2.19 -20.85 0.18
N PHE A 824 3.01 -19.90 0.64
CA PHE A 824 4.43 -20.15 0.91
C PHE A 824 4.51 -21.40 1.80
N GLY A 825 4.90 -22.52 1.20
CA GLY A 825 4.56 -23.83 1.71
C GLY A 825 4.66 -24.92 0.65
N VAL A 826 5.82 -25.58 0.64
CA VAL A 826 6.06 -26.94 0.12
C VAL A 826 6.16 -27.08 -1.40
N THR A 827 7.39 -27.00 -1.91
CA THR A 827 7.82 -27.84 -3.03
C THR A 827 8.19 -29.21 -2.48
N GLY A 828 7.38 -30.22 -2.83
CA GLY A 828 7.64 -31.62 -2.55
C GLY A 828 6.41 -32.44 -2.91
N MET A 829 6.49 -33.24 -3.98
CA MET A 829 5.51 -34.29 -4.28
C MET A 829 5.24 -35.14 -3.03
N ILE A 830 4.03 -35.68 -2.83
CA ILE A 830 3.73 -37.07 -2.39
C ILE A 830 2.21 -37.28 -2.20
N HIS A 831 1.74 -38.46 -2.63
CA HIS A 831 0.46 -39.14 -2.34
C HIS A 831 -0.14 -38.88 -0.95
N ASP A 832 -1.44 -38.53 -0.85
CA ASP A 832 -2.38 -38.63 0.30
C ASP A 832 -1.86 -38.41 1.74
N GLN A 833 -0.69 -37.80 1.89
CA GLN A 833 -0.04 -37.45 3.15
C GLN A 833 0.31 -35.99 3.02
N ILE A 834 -0.53 -35.11 3.57
CA ILE A 834 -0.19 -33.69 3.71
C ILE A 834 0.67 -33.58 4.97
N PRO A 835 1.99 -33.32 4.89
CA PRO A 835 2.78 -32.98 6.06
C PRO A 835 2.36 -31.58 6.53
N PHE A 836 1.67 -31.50 7.68
CA PHE A 836 1.42 -30.23 8.36
C PHE A 836 2.53 -29.98 9.36
N ASP A 837 3.22 -28.83 9.25
CA ASP A 837 4.15 -28.37 10.29
C ASP A 837 3.33 -28.00 11.55
N LEU A 838 3.36 -28.83 12.58
CA LEU A 838 2.63 -28.59 13.84
C LEU A 838 2.94 -27.22 14.44
N GLU A 839 4.19 -26.76 14.29
CA GLU A 839 4.67 -25.45 14.72
C GLU A 839 3.86 -24.28 14.12
N LYS A 840 3.17 -24.46 12.98
CA LYS A 840 2.28 -23.43 12.42
C LYS A 840 1.06 -23.19 13.30
N PHE A 841 0.59 -24.21 14.02
CA PHE A 841 -0.52 -24.09 14.94
C PHE A 841 -0.09 -23.52 16.30
N ASP A 842 1.20 -23.54 16.64
CA ASP A 842 1.69 -22.95 17.89
C ASP A 842 1.52 -21.43 17.94
N HIS A 843 1.47 -20.79 16.78
CA HIS A 843 1.45 -19.34 16.61
C HIS A 843 0.07 -18.79 16.22
N THR A 844 -0.98 -19.60 16.30
CA THR A 844 -2.36 -19.14 16.08
C THR A 844 -3.07 -18.88 17.41
N ASN A 845 -3.97 -17.90 17.43
CA ASN A 845 -4.86 -17.63 18.56
C ASN A 845 -6.06 -18.58 18.60
N ARG A 846 -6.13 -19.54 17.66
CA ARG A 846 -7.12 -20.62 17.68
C ARG A 846 -6.70 -21.66 18.70
N LEU A 847 -7.68 -22.23 19.40
CA LEU A 847 -7.45 -23.27 20.40
C LEU A 847 -7.44 -24.60 19.65
N ILE A 848 -6.25 -25.16 19.42
CA ILE A 848 -6.08 -26.36 18.58
C ILE A 848 -5.55 -27.51 19.43
N TYR A 849 -6.17 -28.68 19.30
CA TYR A 849 -5.62 -29.93 19.81
C TYR A 849 -5.89 -31.10 18.85
N ILE A 850 -5.05 -32.12 18.96
CA ILE A 850 -5.19 -33.38 18.22
C ILE A 850 -5.15 -34.54 19.22
N ALA A 851 -6.08 -35.47 19.10
CA ALA A 851 -6.25 -36.58 20.02
C ALA A 851 -6.52 -37.90 19.30
N ASP A 852 -6.15 -39.01 19.93
CA ASP A 852 -6.50 -40.35 19.49
C ASP A 852 -8.01 -40.62 19.75
N PRO A 853 -8.80 -41.04 18.74
CA PRO A 853 -10.25 -41.24 18.89
C PRO A 853 -10.64 -42.45 19.73
N GLU A 854 -9.77 -43.46 19.85
CA GLU A 854 -10.03 -44.68 20.62
C GLU A 854 -9.63 -44.49 22.08
N THR A 855 -8.45 -43.92 22.32
CA THR A 855 -7.90 -43.78 23.67
C THR A 855 -8.19 -42.42 24.31
N TYR A 856 -8.57 -41.41 23.53
CA TYR A 856 -8.68 -39.99 23.94
C TYR A 856 -7.36 -39.33 24.33
N ASP A 857 -6.22 -39.95 24.03
CA ASP A 857 -4.91 -39.38 24.37
C ASP A 857 -4.61 -38.17 23.48
N LEU A 858 -4.21 -37.07 24.10
CA LEU A 858 -3.70 -35.90 23.41
C LEU A 858 -2.36 -36.23 22.78
N LEU A 859 -2.29 -36.03 21.47
CA LEU A 859 -1.08 -36.14 20.67
C LEU A 859 -0.43 -34.77 20.48
N TYR A 860 -1.26 -33.71 20.45
CA TYR A 860 -0.81 -32.33 20.31
C TYR A 860 -1.83 -31.37 20.91
N ALA A 861 -1.34 -30.30 21.55
CA ALA A 861 -2.14 -29.16 21.96
C ALA A 861 -1.28 -27.91 21.83
N ASN A 862 -1.80 -26.89 21.14
CA ASN A 862 -1.02 -25.67 20.92
C ASN A 862 -0.96 -24.80 22.20
N PRO A 863 0.00 -23.88 22.33
CA PRO A 863 0.13 -23.01 23.51
C PRO A 863 -1.14 -22.22 23.85
N ALA A 864 -1.88 -21.77 22.83
CA ALA A 864 -3.16 -21.09 23.02
C ALA A 864 -4.17 -21.99 23.75
N GLN A 865 -4.30 -23.26 23.32
CA GLN A 865 -5.15 -24.25 23.97
C GLN A 865 -4.70 -24.58 25.39
N LEU A 866 -3.39 -24.71 25.64
CA LEU A 866 -2.85 -25.02 26.97
C LEU A 866 -3.06 -23.88 27.96
N LEU A 867 -2.69 -22.66 27.57
CA LEU A 867 -2.91 -21.44 28.36
C LEU A 867 -4.38 -21.28 28.71
N HIS A 868 -5.24 -21.54 27.73
CA HIS A 868 -6.68 -21.49 27.88
C HIS A 868 -7.20 -22.55 28.88
N SER A 869 -6.67 -23.76 28.83
CA SER A 869 -6.97 -24.82 29.81
C SER A 869 -6.31 -24.59 31.18
N GLN A 870 -5.81 -23.37 31.45
CA GLN A 870 -5.09 -22.99 32.67
C GLN A 870 -3.89 -23.90 32.94
N GLN A 871 -3.21 -24.33 31.89
CA GLN A 871 -1.96 -25.06 31.94
C GLN A 871 -0.83 -24.15 31.47
N PRO A 872 0.39 -24.30 32.02
CA PRO A 872 1.54 -23.60 31.47
C PRO A 872 1.78 -24.02 30.00
N PRO A 873 2.31 -23.14 29.14
CA PRO A 873 2.58 -23.44 27.72
C PRO A 873 3.48 -24.68 27.50
N ASP A 874 4.29 -24.99 28.50
CA ASP A 874 5.24 -26.08 28.64
C ASP A 874 4.65 -27.32 29.36
N CYS A 875 3.33 -27.36 29.58
CA CYS A 875 2.65 -28.50 30.18
C CYS A 875 2.81 -29.77 29.31
N GLN A 876 3.22 -30.87 29.94
CA GLN A 876 3.38 -32.15 29.27
C GLN A 876 2.01 -32.77 28.95
N TYR A 877 1.48 -32.51 27.76
CA TYR A 877 0.15 -32.97 27.32
C TYR A 877 0.15 -34.38 26.70
N ALA A 878 1.28 -34.85 26.19
CA ALA A 878 1.38 -36.13 25.49
C ALA A 878 0.95 -37.30 26.39
N GLY A 879 -0.08 -38.05 25.97
CA GLY A 879 -0.63 -39.17 26.74
C GLY A 879 -1.65 -38.79 27.83
N GLN A 880 -2.00 -37.50 27.96
CA GLN A 880 -3.12 -37.08 28.80
C GLN A 880 -4.44 -37.17 28.06
N LYS A 881 -5.53 -37.48 28.76
CA LYS A 881 -6.86 -37.59 28.15
C LYS A 881 -7.43 -36.21 27.79
N CYS A 882 -7.90 -36.02 26.56
CA CYS A 882 -8.44 -34.74 26.07
C CYS A 882 -9.60 -34.23 26.95
N TYR A 883 -10.51 -35.12 27.36
CA TYR A 883 -11.61 -34.75 28.26
C TYR A 883 -11.15 -34.29 29.64
N ARG A 884 -9.98 -34.74 30.12
CA ARG A 884 -9.42 -34.36 31.43
C ARG A 884 -8.64 -33.05 31.35
N LEU A 885 -7.73 -32.92 30.39
CA LEU A 885 -6.86 -31.74 30.29
C LEU A 885 -7.60 -30.55 29.65
N ILE A 886 -8.34 -30.78 28.56
CA ILE A 886 -9.07 -29.74 27.83
C ILE A 886 -10.41 -29.42 28.51
N ALA A 887 -11.28 -30.42 28.66
CA ALA A 887 -12.65 -30.22 29.13
C ALA A 887 -12.82 -30.26 30.67
N GLY A 888 -11.80 -30.69 31.43
CA GLY A 888 -11.86 -30.77 32.90
C GLY A 888 -12.79 -31.86 33.45
N LEU A 889 -13.16 -32.84 32.64
CA LEU A 889 -14.05 -33.95 33.00
C LEU A 889 -13.28 -35.16 33.54
N SER A 890 -13.93 -35.96 34.38
CA SER A 890 -13.40 -37.22 34.91
C SER A 890 -13.65 -38.44 34.01
N ALA A 891 -14.53 -38.31 33.03
CA ALA A 891 -14.90 -39.32 32.03
C ALA A 891 -15.08 -38.66 30.65
N PRO A 892 -15.10 -39.44 29.54
CA PRO A 892 -15.36 -38.92 28.19
C PRO A 892 -16.66 -38.09 28.13
N CYS A 893 -16.67 -37.06 27.29
CA CYS A 893 -17.83 -36.19 27.11
C CYS A 893 -19.06 -36.98 26.66
N SER A 894 -20.22 -36.69 27.26
CA SER A 894 -21.50 -37.36 26.97
C SER A 894 -21.98 -37.16 25.53
N SER A 895 -21.50 -36.11 24.87
CA SER A 895 -21.78 -35.76 23.48
C SER A 895 -20.50 -35.71 22.63
N CYS A 896 -19.56 -36.65 22.81
CA CYS A 896 -18.35 -36.70 21.99
C CYS A 896 -18.69 -36.85 20.50
N PRO A 897 -18.21 -35.97 19.60
CA PRO A 897 -18.56 -36.04 18.19
C PRO A 897 -17.84 -37.15 17.43
N LYS A 898 -16.99 -37.96 18.09
CA LYS A 898 -16.09 -38.94 17.45
C LYS A 898 -16.80 -39.86 16.44
N ASP A 899 -18.01 -40.32 16.74
CA ASP A 899 -18.76 -41.26 15.90
C ASP A 899 -19.41 -40.56 14.68
N LYS A 900 -19.35 -39.22 14.63
CA LYS A 900 -19.85 -38.37 13.55
C LYS A 900 -18.74 -37.76 12.69
N LEU A 901 -17.47 -37.91 13.09
CA LEU A 901 -16.35 -37.30 12.37
C LEU A 901 -16.01 -38.09 11.10
N ARG A 902 -15.74 -37.36 10.02
CA ARG A 902 -15.27 -37.91 8.74
C ARG A 902 -13.98 -37.17 8.33
N ARG A 903 -13.21 -37.74 7.40
CA ARG A 903 -11.97 -37.12 6.89
C ARG A 903 -12.24 -36.01 5.86
N ASP A 904 -13.37 -36.09 5.17
CA ASP A 904 -13.75 -35.21 4.07
C ASP A 904 -14.64 -34.03 4.50
N LEU A 905 -14.99 -33.92 5.78
CA LEU A 905 -15.90 -32.88 6.28
C LEU A 905 -15.59 -32.49 7.73
N PHE A 906 -15.59 -31.19 8.02
CA PHE A 906 -15.58 -30.69 9.40
C PHE A 906 -16.98 -30.78 10.04
N HIS A 907 -17.04 -31.31 11.25
CA HIS A 907 -18.19 -31.27 12.13
C HIS A 907 -18.14 -30.02 12.99
N PHE A 908 -19.20 -29.22 12.98
CA PHE A 908 -19.30 -27.97 13.71
C PHE A 908 -20.24 -28.11 14.91
N GLU A 909 -19.81 -27.61 16.07
CA GLU A 909 -20.64 -27.52 17.27
C GLU A 909 -20.31 -26.29 18.11
N GLN A 910 -21.31 -25.79 18.84
CA GLN A 910 -21.10 -24.82 19.91
C GLN A 910 -20.88 -25.59 21.21
N PHE A 911 -19.77 -25.31 21.90
CA PHE A 911 -19.41 -25.97 23.15
C PHE A 911 -19.30 -24.94 24.26
N HIS A 912 -20.05 -25.14 25.34
CA HIS A 912 -19.89 -24.35 26.57
C HIS A 912 -18.91 -25.06 27.49
N SER A 913 -17.78 -24.42 27.82
CA SER A 913 -16.81 -24.98 28.75
C SER A 913 -17.25 -24.75 30.18
N THR A 914 -17.52 -25.83 30.92
CA THR A 914 -17.82 -25.76 32.36
C THR A 914 -16.61 -25.35 33.21
N ARG A 915 -15.39 -25.39 32.65
CA ARG A 915 -14.15 -25.02 33.36
C ARG A 915 -13.86 -23.52 33.29
N THR A 916 -14.17 -22.89 32.16
CA THR A 916 -13.89 -21.47 31.91
C THR A 916 -15.16 -20.60 31.91
N SER A 917 -16.35 -21.22 31.93
CA SER A 917 -17.67 -20.57 31.87
C SER A 917 -17.86 -19.70 30.62
N LYS A 918 -17.35 -20.16 29.48
CA LYS A 918 -17.37 -19.45 28.19
C LYS A 918 -17.91 -20.34 27.06
N ASP A 919 -18.41 -19.70 26.02
CA ASP A 919 -18.88 -20.34 24.80
C ASP A 919 -17.80 -20.37 23.71
N TYR A 920 -17.68 -21.53 23.06
CA TYR A 920 -16.74 -21.76 21.97
C TYR A 920 -17.48 -22.23 20.73
N LEU A 921 -16.97 -21.80 19.59
CA LEU A 921 -17.27 -22.42 18.30
C LEU A 921 -16.18 -23.43 17.99
N VAL A 922 -16.56 -24.70 17.81
CA VAL A 922 -15.65 -25.83 17.66
C VAL A 922 -15.84 -26.50 16.31
N TRP A 923 -14.74 -26.72 15.61
CA TRP A 923 -14.66 -27.49 14.38
C TRP A 923 -13.82 -28.75 14.61
N ASN A 924 -14.41 -29.92 14.39
CA ASN A 924 -13.77 -31.21 14.56
C ASN A 924 -13.72 -31.99 13.24
N THR A 925 -12.63 -32.69 12.94
CA THR A 925 -12.54 -33.59 11.77
C THR A 925 -11.60 -34.77 12.05
N LEU A 926 -11.56 -35.76 11.16
CA LEU A 926 -10.53 -36.80 11.20
C LEU A 926 -9.36 -36.45 10.27
N ILE A 927 -8.14 -36.54 10.79
CA ILE A 927 -6.91 -36.42 10.00
C ILE A 927 -6.11 -37.72 10.04
N SER A 928 -5.24 -37.92 9.04
CA SER A 928 -4.24 -38.99 9.06
C SER A 928 -2.95 -38.47 9.69
N TRP A 929 -2.53 -39.05 10.82
CA TRP A 929 -1.29 -38.73 11.52
C TRP A 929 -0.56 -40.04 11.82
N GLU A 930 0.70 -40.19 11.38
CA GLU A 930 1.51 -41.42 11.55
C GLU A 930 0.76 -42.71 11.16
N ASN A 931 0.01 -42.67 10.04
CA ASN A 931 -0.87 -43.76 9.56
C ASN A 931 -2.02 -44.16 10.50
N ARG A 932 -2.40 -43.30 11.45
CA ARG A 932 -3.57 -43.47 12.33
C ARG A 932 -4.60 -42.37 12.08
N SER A 933 -5.87 -42.68 12.27
CA SER A 933 -6.95 -41.68 12.20
C SER A 933 -7.01 -40.95 13.53
N CYS A 934 -6.75 -39.64 13.53
CA CYS A 934 -6.74 -38.81 14.73
C CYS A 934 -7.84 -37.74 14.66
N ILE A 935 -8.40 -37.35 15.81
CA ILE A 935 -9.32 -36.22 15.92
C ILE A 935 -8.50 -34.94 15.85
N PHE A 936 -8.83 -34.07 14.91
CA PHE A 936 -8.35 -32.70 14.86
C PHE A 936 -9.47 -31.77 15.33
N SER A 937 -9.17 -30.89 16.30
CA SER A 937 -10.11 -29.92 16.84
C SER A 937 -9.52 -28.51 16.74
N ASP A 938 -10.30 -27.58 16.19
CA ASP A 938 -10.03 -26.14 16.14
C ASP A 938 -11.18 -25.41 16.83
N SER A 939 -10.91 -24.64 17.87
CA SER A 939 -11.92 -23.91 18.65
C SER A 939 -11.60 -22.42 18.77
N LEU A 940 -12.64 -21.60 18.89
CA LEU A 940 -12.54 -20.15 18.99
C LEU A 940 -13.36 -19.62 20.19
N ASP A 941 -12.75 -18.78 21.03
CA ASP A 941 -13.43 -18.05 22.12
C ASP A 941 -14.26 -16.89 21.54
N VAL A 942 -15.58 -16.94 21.74
CA VAL A 942 -16.54 -15.96 21.20
C VAL A 942 -16.35 -14.57 21.83
N GLU A 943 -15.97 -14.47 23.11
CA GLU A 943 -15.78 -13.18 23.80
C GLU A 943 -14.47 -12.50 23.40
N HIS A 944 -13.39 -13.27 23.21
CA HIS A 944 -12.09 -12.73 22.79
C HIS A 944 -12.16 -12.10 21.38
N MET A 945 -12.94 -12.70 20.48
CA MET A 945 -13.30 -12.11 19.19
C MET A 945 -13.91 -10.72 19.36
N LEU A 946 -14.95 -10.61 20.17
CA LEU A 946 -15.66 -9.35 20.41
C LEU A 946 -14.71 -8.27 20.99
N ALA A 947 -13.76 -8.65 21.85
CA ALA A 947 -12.77 -7.74 22.42
C ALA A 947 -11.70 -7.25 21.41
N ILE A 948 -11.24 -8.11 20.49
CA ILE A 948 -10.32 -7.71 19.41
C ILE A 948 -11.00 -6.72 18.47
N TYR A 949 -12.29 -6.94 18.16
CA TYR A 949 -13.07 -6.01 17.35
C TYR A 949 -13.28 -4.65 18.04
N ALA A 950 -13.32 -4.60 19.37
CA ALA A 950 -13.49 -3.37 20.14
C ALA A 950 -12.21 -2.51 20.23
N ASN A 951 -11.01 -3.11 20.32
CA ASN A 951 -9.76 -2.38 20.57
C ASN A 951 -8.92 -2.04 19.33
N GLY A 952 -9.29 -2.53 18.14
CA GLY A 952 -8.49 -2.39 16.91
C GLY A 952 -8.64 -1.10 16.10
N ARG A 953 -9.24 -0.03 16.62
CA ARG A 953 -9.38 1.24 15.88
C ARG A 953 -9.17 2.46 16.76
N LEU A 954 -7.99 3.08 16.67
CA LEU A 954 -7.81 4.53 16.74
C LEU A 954 -6.35 4.90 16.41
N THR A 955 -6.19 5.93 15.56
CA THR A 955 -4.96 6.57 15.01
C THR A 955 -4.39 5.87 13.75
N THR A 956 -4.25 6.48 12.57
CA THR A 956 -4.18 7.87 12.10
C THR A 956 -4.69 7.98 10.64
N ARG A 957 -5.53 9.00 10.36
CA ARG A 957 -5.99 9.47 9.02
C ARG A 957 -6.28 8.39 7.96
N ASP A 958 -7.44 7.74 8.10
CA ASP A 958 -8.07 6.98 7.01
C ASP A 958 -8.56 7.94 5.91
N ASP A 959 -7.77 8.15 4.86
CA ASP A 959 -8.40 8.36 3.56
C ASP A 959 -9.24 7.11 3.27
N ILE A 960 -10.50 7.30 2.87
CA ILE A 960 -11.37 6.18 2.48
C ILE A 960 -10.73 5.54 1.25
N SER A 961 -9.90 4.50 1.44
CA SER A 961 -9.32 3.73 0.34
C SER A 961 -10.45 2.92 -0.29
N ILE A 962 -11.08 3.51 -1.29
CA ILE A 962 -12.15 2.90 -2.07
C ILE A 962 -11.63 1.61 -2.73
N ASN A 963 -10.35 1.59 -3.12
CA ASN A 963 -9.69 0.42 -3.70
C ASN A 963 -9.73 -0.77 -2.74
N ASP A 964 -9.57 -0.55 -1.43
CA ASP A 964 -9.65 -1.61 -0.41
C ASP A 964 -11.09 -2.12 -0.26
N ILE A 965 -12.08 -1.23 -0.29
CA ILE A 965 -13.50 -1.61 -0.18
C ILE A 965 -13.93 -2.44 -1.40
N THR A 966 -13.45 -2.09 -2.59
CA THR A 966 -13.83 -2.77 -3.84
C THR A 966 -13.01 -4.02 -4.13
N SER A 967 -11.73 -4.06 -3.71
CA SER A 967 -10.90 -5.26 -3.88
C SER A 967 -11.42 -6.43 -3.05
N LEU A 968 -11.93 -6.15 -1.84
CA LEU A 968 -12.60 -7.14 -1.00
C LEU A 968 -13.83 -7.77 -1.68
N ALA A 969 -14.54 -7.05 -2.54
CA ALA A 969 -15.66 -7.61 -3.28
C ALA A 969 -15.21 -8.57 -4.40
N ILE A 970 -14.10 -8.23 -5.07
CA ILE A 970 -13.62 -8.92 -6.29
C ILE A 970 -12.76 -10.14 -5.96
N GLN A 971 -12.14 -10.17 -4.78
CA GLN A 971 -11.34 -11.32 -4.32
C GLN A 971 -12.20 -12.53 -3.91
N GLU A 972 -13.50 -12.35 -3.72
CA GLU A 972 -14.41 -13.45 -3.35
C GLU A 972 -14.90 -14.19 -4.59
N GLU A 973 -14.83 -15.53 -4.55
CA GLU A 973 -15.38 -16.39 -5.62
C GLU A 973 -16.91 -16.31 -5.70
N ASP A 974 -17.59 -16.18 -4.55
CA ASP A 974 -19.05 -16.03 -4.49
C ASP A 974 -19.45 -14.54 -4.48
N PRO A 975 -20.22 -14.07 -5.49
CA PRO A 975 -20.63 -12.68 -5.54
C PRO A 975 -21.50 -12.20 -4.37
N ASN A 976 -22.26 -13.10 -3.73
CA ASN A 976 -23.11 -12.73 -2.60
C ASN A 976 -22.25 -12.36 -1.38
N THR A 977 -21.24 -13.18 -1.10
CA THR A 977 -20.26 -12.92 -0.03
C THR A 977 -19.49 -11.63 -0.29
N GLY A 978 -19.08 -11.37 -1.54
CA GLY A 978 -18.40 -10.14 -1.94
C GLY A 978 -19.25 -8.87 -1.71
N ILE A 979 -20.55 -8.91 -2.06
CA ILE A 979 -21.48 -7.79 -1.82
C ILE A 979 -21.62 -7.48 -0.33
N LEU A 980 -21.79 -8.51 0.52
CA LEU A 980 -21.95 -8.34 1.97
C LEU A 980 -20.67 -7.78 2.63
N ARG A 981 -19.49 -8.31 2.31
CA ARG A 981 -18.21 -7.81 2.85
C ARG A 981 -17.94 -6.36 2.46
N MET A 982 -18.28 -6.00 1.24
CA MET A 982 -18.18 -4.62 0.77
C MET A 982 -19.14 -3.69 1.52
N MET A 983 -20.40 -4.09 1.71
CA MET A 983 -21.39 -3.33 2.47
C MET A 983 -20.97 -3.16 3.93
N GLU A 984 -20.42 -4.21 4.55
CA GLU A 984 -19.86 -4.15 5.91
C GLU A 984 -18.71 -3.17 5.99
N LYS A 985 -17.71 -3.30 5.13
CA LYS A 985 -16.55 -2.40 5.13
C LYS A 985 -16.99 -0.96 4.90
N LEU A 986 -17.92 -0.72 3.99
CA LEU A 986 -18.48 0.60 3.69
C LEU A 986 -19.18 1.19 4.93
N GLY A 987 -20.07 0.42 5.55
CA GLY A 987 -20.81 0.85 6.71
C GLY A 987 -19.92 1.11 7.94
N ARG A 988 -18.96 0.22 8.23
CA ARG A 988 -17.97 0.41 9.30
C ARG A 988 -17.03 1.57 9.05
N THR A 989 -16.66 1.85 7.80
CA THR A 989 -15.77 2.96 7.44
C THR A 989 -16.50 4.29 7.55
N LEU A 990 -17.79 4.33 7.22
CA LEU A 990 -18.60 5.55 7.28
C LEU A 990 -19.29 5.78 8.63
N LYS A 991 -19.17 4.81 9.56
CA LYS A 991 -19.90 4.77 10.82
C LYS A 991 -21.40 4.95 10.59
N ALA A 992 -21.94 4.27 9.58
CA ALA A 992 -23.35 4.26 9.24
C ALA A 992 -24.13 3.34 10.19
N THR A 993 -25.42 3.59 10.37
CA THR A 993 -26.28 2.67 11.13
C THR A 993 -26.71 1.48 10.29
N HIS A 994 -26.99 1.71 9.00
CA HIS A 994 -27.36 0.65 8.06
C HIS A 994 -26.77 0.94 6.68
N VAL A 995 -26.51 -0.12 5.92
CA VAL A 995 -26.34 -0.08 4.47
C VAL A 995 -27.30 -1.10 3.88
N ILE A 996 -28.21 -0.66 3.01
CA ILE A 996 -29.23 -1.52 2.40
C ILE A 996 -29.12 -1.51 0.88
N LEU A 997 -29.48 -2.62 0.25
CA LEU A 997 -29.55 -2.76 -1.21
C LEU A 997 -31.00 -3.12 -1.58
N MET A 998 -31.64 -2.21 -2.31
CA MET A 998 -33.01 -2.34 -2.79
C MET A 998 -32.97 -2.73 -4.26
N GLU A 999 -33.55 -3.88 -4.62
CA GLU A 999 -33.59 -4.40 -5.98
C GLU A 999 -34.99 -4.26 -6.59
N GLU A 1000 -35.05 -3.89 -7.87
CA GLU A 1000 -36.31 -3.90 -8.63
C GLU A 1000 -36.76 -5.33 -8.90
N GLU A 1001 -38.02 -5.62 -8.57
CA GLU A 1001 -38.64 -6.91 -8.82
C GLU A 1001 -38.96 -7.12 -10.30
N SER A 1002 -39.19 -8.38 -10.69
CA SER A 1002 -39.46 -8.75 -12.09
C SER A 1002 -40.74 -8.12 -12.66
N ASP A 1003 -41.65 -7.65 -11.81
CA ASP A 1003 -42.88 -6.99 -12.23
C ASP A 1003 -42.66 -5.53 -12.68
N GLY A 1004 -41.50 -4.94 -12.36
CA GLY A 1004 -41.14 -3.57 -12.71
C GLY A 1004 -41.88 -2.48 -11.92
N PHE A 1005 -42.61 -2.84 -10.85
CA PHE A 1005 -43.39 -1.91 -10.03
C PHE A 1005 -42.95 -1.89 -8.56
N HIS A 1006 -42.34 -2.97 -8.07
CA HIS A 1006 -41.92 -3.12 -6.68
C HIS A 1006 -40.40 -3.19 -6.51
N LEU A 1007 -39.96 -2.86 -5.30
CA LEU A 1007 -38.59 -2.86 -4.81
C LEU A 1007 -38.52 -3.68 -3.52
N SER A 1008 -37.53 -4.56 -3.43
CA SER A 1008 -37.30 -5.39 -2.24
C SER A 1008 -35.86 -5.28 -1.74
N CYS A 1009 -35.70 -5.22 -0.42
CA CYS A 1009 -34.39 -5.22 0.22
C CYS A 1009 -33.78 -6.63 0.16
N THR A 1010 -32.73 -6.81 -0.65
CA THR A 1010 -32.10 -8.12 -0.84
C THR A 1010 -30.86 -8.29 0.02
N TYR A 1011 -30.13 -7.21 0.30
CA TYR A 1011 -28.99 -7.19 1.21
C TYR A 1011 -29.11 -6.08 2.23
N GLU A 1012 -28.70 -6.40 3.45
CA GLU A 1012 -28.65 -5.47 4.56
C GLU A 1012 -27.36 -5.69 5.35
N TRP A 1013 -26.75 -4.60 5.79
CA TRP A 1013 -25.71 -4.59 6.79
C TRP A 1013 -26.05 -3.56 7.88
N HIS A 1014 -25.85 -3.93 9.13
CA HIS A 1014 -25.91 -3.03 10.29
C HIS A 1014 -24.94 -3.53 11.39
N PRO A 1015 -24.53 -2.67 12.35
CA PRO A 1015 -23.82 -3.10 13.56
C PRO A 1015 -24.68 -4.08 14.38
N ASP A 1016 -24.07 -4.93 15.20
CA ASP A 1016 -24.76 -6.01 15.93
C ASP A 1016 -25.91 -5.55 16.83
N ASP A 1017 -25.91 -4.27 17.26
CA ASP A 1017 -26.95 -3.63 18.08
C ASP A 1017 -28.10 -2.98 17.26
N GLY A 1018 -28.07 -3.08 15.93
CA GLY A 1018 -29.05 -2.47 15.01
C GLY A 1018 -30.32 -3.30 14.81
N SER A 1019 -31.47 -2.63 14.62
CA SER A 1019 -32.74 -3.29 14.28
C SER A 1019 -32.83 -3.58 12.77
N PRO A 1020 -33.11 -4.82 12.35
CA PRO A 1020 -33.14 -5.16 10.92
C PRO A 1020 -34.25 -4.41 10.17
N LEU A 1021 -33.90 -3.87 9.01
CA LEU A 1021 -34.78 -3.13 8.10
C LEU A 1021 -35.31 -3.99 6.96
N ARG A 1022 -34.65 -5.11 6.65
CA ARG A 1022 -34.96 -5.95 5.48
C ARG A 1022 -36.40 -6.45 5.49
N GLU A 1023 -36.91 -6.95 6.61
CA GLU A 1023 -38.29 -7.46 6.72
C GLU A 1023 -39.33 -6.38 6.45
N ARG A 1024 -39.04 -5.13 6.87
CA ARG A 1024 -39.92 -3.98 6.67
C ARG A 1024 -39.89 -3.46 5.22
N LEU A 1025 -38.75 -3.61 4.54
CA LEU A 1025 -38.50 -3.06 3.20
C LEU A 1025 -38.64 -4.13 2.10
N GLN A 1026 -39.72 -4.91 2.14
CA GLN A 1026 -40.09 -5.84 1.06
C GLN A 1026 -41.29 -5.30 0.28
N HIS A 1027 -41.30 -5.51 -1.03
CA HIS A 1027 -42.39 -5.15 -1.93
C HIS A 1027 -42.84 -3.68 -1.82
N VAL A 1028 -41.89 -2.77 -1.62
CA VAL A 1028 -42.16 -1.32 -1.58
C VAL A 1028 -42.35 -0.82 -3.00
N THR A 1029 -43.33 0.04 -3.25
CA THR A 1029 -43.57 0.50 -4.62
C THR A 1029 -42.49 1.50 -5.08
N ILE A 1030 -42.22 1.52 -6.39
CA ILE A 1030 -41.38 2.56 -7.00
C ILE A 1030 -42.00 3.96 -6.78
N LEU A 1031 -43.33 4.04 -6.64
CA LEU A 1031 -44.05 5.29 -6.38
C LEU A 1031 -43.70 5.89 -5.00
N GLU A 1032 -43.57 5.06 -3.97
CA GLU A 1032 -43.11 5.47 -2.62
C GLU A 1032 -41.65 5.94 -2.63
N ASN A 1033 -40.86 5.48 -3.61
CA ASN A 1033 -39.46 5.87 -3.81
C ASN A 1033 -39.27 6.94 -4.91
N LYS A 1034 -40.37 7.53 -5.40
CA LYS A 1034 -40.36 8.45 -6.56
C LYS A 1034 -39.40 9.63 -6.38
N ALA A 1035 -39.27 10.15 -5.17
CA ALA A 1035 -38.34 11.25 -4.88
C ALA A 1035 -36.88 10.89 -5.19
N PHE A 1036 -36.46 9.65 -4.91
CA PHE A 1036 -35.11 9.18 -5.20
C PHE A 1036 -34.89 9.02 -6.71
N TYR A 1037 -35.83 8.38 -7.40
CA TYR A 1037 -35.75 8.20 -8.85
C TYR A 1037 -35.78 9.52 -9.63
N ASN A 1038 -36.57 10.50 -9.19
CA ASN A 1038 -36.54 11.85 -9.76
C ASN A 1038 -35.17 12.52 -9.57
N ALA A 1039 -34.53 12.34 -8.41
CA ALA A 1039 -33.19 12.86 -8.18
C ALA A 1039 -32.14 12.19 -9.09
N PHE A 1040 -32.30 10.89 -9.38
CA PHE A 1040 -31.39 10.14 -10.24
C PHE A 1040 -31.33 10.63 -11.69
N HIS A 1041 -32.38 11.29 -12.19
CA HIS A 1041 -32.35 11.92 -13.51
C HIS A 1041 -31.27 13.00 -13.63
N ASN A 1042 -30.92 13.66 -12.52
CA ASN A 1042 -29.91 14.71 -12.49
C ASN A 1042 -28.55 14.20 -11.98
N SER A 1043 -28.54 13.22 -11.08
CA SER A 1043 -27.31 12.65 -10.49
C SER A 1043 -27.56 11.24 -9.98
N SER A 1044 -26.72 10.27 -10.38
CA SER A 1044 -26.81 8.87 -9.91
C SER A 1044 -26.59 8.67 -8.40
N VAL A 1045 -26.21 9.73 -7.67
CA VAL A 1045 -26.13 9.75 -6.20
C VAL A 1045 -26.91 10.94 -5.65
N LEU A 1046 -27.73 10.69 -4.64
CA LEU A 1046 -28.47 11.65 -3.84
C LEU A 1046 -27.89 11.68 -2.41
N LEU A 1047 -27.46 12.85 -1.96
CA LEU A 1047 -27.04 13.09 -0.58
C LEU A 1047 -28.06 13.95 0.15
N VAL A 1048 -28.55 13.46 1.29
CA VAL A 1048 -29.47 14.19 2.16
C VAL A 1048 -28.86 14.36 3.56
N ASP A 1049 -28.37 15.56 3.86
CA ASP A 1049 -27.80 15.93 5.17
C ASP A 1049 -28.88 16.25 6.23
N ASN A 1050 -30.11 16.48 5.78
CA ASN A 1050 -31.25 16.75 6.66
C ASN A 1050 -32.51 16.06 6.12
N ALA A 1051 -32.72 14.83 6.59
CA ALA A 1051 -33.84 13.99 6.17
C ALA A 1051 -35.20 14.66 6.46
N SER A 1052 -35.38 15.28 7.62
CA SER A 1052 -36.64 15.93 7.98
C SER A 1052 -37.00 17.11 7.05
N ALA A 1053 -35.99 17.83 6.55
CA ALA A 1053 -36.22 18.89 5.57
C ALA A 1053 -36.57 18.34 4.18
N PHE A 1054 -36.00 17.19 3.82
CA PHE A 1054 -36.29 16.50 2.56
C PHE A 1054 -37.68 15.84 2.58
N GLU A 1055 -38.07 15.20 3.68
CA GLU A 1055 -39.41 14.63 3.92
C GLU A 1055 -40.52 15.68 3.80
N LYS A 1056 -40.30 16.90 4.32
CA LYS A 1056 -41.28 18.00 4.16
C LYS A 1056 -41.56 18.36 2.71
N ARG A 1057 -40.60 18.14 1.81
CA ARG A 1057 -40.73 18.43 0.37
C ARG A 1057 -41.23 17.21 -0.42
N HIS A 1058 -41.06 16.01 0.13
CA HIS A 1058 -41.37 14.73 -0.48
C HIS A 1058 -42.10 13.83 0.53
N PRO A 1059 -43.38 14.10 0.85
CA PRO A 1059 -44.12 13.36 1.88
C PRO A 1059 -44.24 11.85 1.60
N GLU A 1060 -44.15 11.45 0.33
CA GLU A 1060 -44.21 10.05 -0.11
C GLU A 1060 -43.16 9.15 0.54
N ILE A 1061 -42.00 9.68 0.93
CA ILE A 1061 -40.92 8.89 1.56
C ILE A 1061 -41.12 8.67 3.06
N GLN A 1062 -42.12 9.31 3.68
CA GLN A 1062 -42.36 9.23 5.12
C GLN A 1062 -42.67 7.79 5.56
N ALA A 1063 -43.32 7.00 4.69
CA ALA A 1063 -43.60 5.59 4.93
C ALA A 1063 -42.32 4.75 5.04
N LEU A 1064 -41.24 5.17 4.36
CA LEU A 1064 -39.96 4.46 4.31
C LEU A 1064 -39.06 4.78 5.50
N HIS A 1065 -38.98 6.06 5.89
CA HIS A 1065 -38.07 6.51 6.95
C HIS A 1065 -38.63 6.36 8.36
N GLN A 1066 -39.94 6.54 8.54
CA GLN A 1066 -40.62 6.59 9.85
C GLN A 1066 -39.97 7.56 10.88
N GLY A 1067 -39.18 8.54 10.43
CA GLY A 1067 -38.44 9.48 11.28
C GLY A 1067 -37.13 8.95 11.86
N GLU A 1068 -36.71 7.73 11.52
CA GLU A 1068 -35.47 7.10 12.01
C GLU A 1068 -34.22 7.57 11.23
N TRP A 1069 -34.41 8.04 10.01
CA TRP A 1069 -33.32 8.46 9.13
C TRP A 1069 -33.06 9.95 9.35
N GLN A 1070 -31.86 10.30 9.79
CA GLN A 1070 -31.40 11.69 9.98
C GLN A 1070 -30.62 12.18 8.76
N ARG A 1071 -29.75 11.33 8.22
CA ARG A 1071 -28.94 11.56 7.01
C ARG A 1071 -28.90 10.30 6.18
N TYR A 1072 -28.84 10.43 4.86
CA TYR A 1072 -28.61 9.28 4.01
C TYR A 1072 -27.96 9.65 2.68
N ALA A 1073 -27.20 8.70 2.16
CA ALA A 1073 -26.62 8.74 0.82
C ALA A 1073 -27.19 7.57 0.02
N ILE A 1074 -27.90 7.88 -1.06
CA ILE A 1074 -28.55 6.87 -1.91
C ILE A 1074 -27.93 6.93 -3.30
N GLY A 1075 -27.59 5.78 -3.86
CA GLY A 1075 -27.02 5.69 -5.20
C GLY A 1075 -27.74 4.67 -6.07
N GLN A 1076 -28.00 5.05 -7.32
CA GLN A 1076 -28.70 4.20 -8.29
C GLN A 1076 -27.78 3.11 -8.86
N LEU A 1077 -28.30 1.89 -8.95
CA LEU A 1077 -27.64 0.74 -9.57
C LEU A 1077 -28.15 0.58 -11.01
N MET A 1078 -27.23 0.52 -11.97
CA MET A 1078 -27.57 0.52 -13.41
C MET A 1078 -26.67 -0.45 -14.18
N ILE A 1079 -27.25 -1.19 -15.12
CA ILE A 1079 -26.53 -1.99 -16.12
C ILE A 1079 -27.14 -1.73 -17.49
N GLU A 1080 -26.32 -1.40 -18.50
CA GLU A 1080 -26.77 -1.28 -19.90
C GLU A 1080 -28.04 -0.41 -20.05
N HIS A 1081 -28.11 0.70 -19.30
CA HIS A 1081 -29.25 1.63 -19.23
C HIS A 1081 -30.52 1.12 -18.53
N ARG A 1082 -30.52 -0.08 -17.96
CA ARG A 1082 -31.58 -0.62 -17.11
C ARG A 1082 -31.28 -0.36 -15.63
N SER A 1083 -32.28 0.10 -14.89
CA SER A 1083 -32.23 0.24 -13.43
C SER A 1083 -32.31 -1.12 -12.77
N LEU A 1084 -31.46 -1.35 -11.77
CA LEU A 1084 -31.51 -2.52 -10.90
C LEU A 1084 -32.09 -2.18 -9.53
N GLY A 1085 -32.35 -0.90 -9.25
CA GLY A 1085 -32.70 -0.39 -7.93
C GLY A 1085 -31.63 0.56 -7.39
N TYR A 1086 -31.39 0.54 -6.08
CA TYR A 1086 -30.44 1.46 -5.44
C TYR A 1086 -29.80 0.88 -4.17
N ILE A 1087 -28.63 1.40 -3.80
CA ILE A 1087 -28.04 1.20 -2.48
C ILE A 1087 -28.27 2.45 -1.62
N ALA A 1088 -28.55 2.27 -0.33
CA ALA A 1088 -28.72 3.38 0.61
C ALA A 1088 -27.83 3.20 1.85
N ILE A 1089 -27.07 4.24 2.17
CA ILE A 1089 -26.24 4.34 3.38
C ILE A 1089 -26.97 5.26 4.35
N ILE A 1090 -27.38 4.72 5.49
CA ILE A 1090 -28.28 5.38 6.45
C ILE A 1090 -27.49 5.83 7.68
N ASN A 1091 -27.74 7.06 8.10
CA ASN A 1091 -27.12 7.75 9.24
C ASN A 1091 -25.58 7.66 9.32
N PRO A 1092 -24.85 7.93 8.22
CA PRO A 1092 -23.39 8.07 8.30
C PRO A 1092 -22.98 9.24 9.21
N ALA A 1093 -21.78 9.14 9.79
CA ALA A 1093 -21.21 10.19 10.64
C ALA A 1093 -21.01 11.50 9.88
N LYS A 1094 -21.30 12.63 10.53
CA LYS A 1094 -21.38 13.96 9.89
C LYS A 1094 -20.06 14.42 9.27
N ASP A 1095 -18.94 14.12 9.92
CA ASP A 1095 -17.56 14.39 9.46
C ASP A 1095 -17.17 13.55 8.23
N ARG A 1096 -17.80 12.38 8.05
CA ARG A 1096 -17.56 11.47 6.93
C ARG A 1096 -18.58 11.63 5.80
N PHE A 1097 -19.72 12.26 6.06
CA PHE A 1097 -20.86 12.36 5.13
C PHE A 1097 -20.54 13.05 3.81
N THR A 1098 -19.85 14.19 3.86
CA THR A 1098 -19.45 14.95 2.66
C THR A 1098 -18.40 14.22 1.83
N ALA A 1099 -17.63 13.30 2.44
CA ALA A 1099 -16.65 12.47 1.75
C ALA A 1099 -17.28 11.26 1.01
N ILE A 1100 -18.57 10.93 1.23
CA ILE A 1100 -19.25 9.75 0.66
C ILE A 1100 -19.57 9.90 -0.83
N ALA A 1101 -19.81 11.12 -1.32
CA ALA A 1101 -20.19 11.36 -2.71
C ALA A 1101 -19.19 10.74 -3.71
N LYS A 1102 -17.89 10.81 -3.42
CA LYS A 1102 -16.84 10.35 -4.35
C LYS A 1102 -16.67 8.82 -4.38
N PRO A 1103 -16.58 8.11 -3.23
CA PRO A 1103 -16.60 6.64 -3.15
C PRO A 1103 -17.82 5.96 -3.74
N LEU A 1104 -19.00 6.56 -3.55
CA LEU A 1104 -20.25 5.83 -3.76
C LEU A 1104 -20.44 5.42 -5.22
N HIS A 1105 -20.04 6.24 -6.19
CA HIS A 1105 -20.08 5.85 -7.61
C HIS A 1105 -19.23 4.60 -7.92
N THR A 1106 -18.16 4.32 -7.17
CA THR A 1106 -17.33 3.11 -7.36
C THR A 1106 -18.03 1.89 -6.83
N VAL A 1107 -18.53 2.03 -5.60
CA VAL A 1107 -19.32 1.00 -4.94
C VAL A 1107 -20.50 0.64 -5.84
N LEU A 1108 -21.27 1.61 -6.35
CA LEU A 1108 -22.40 1.36 -7.25
C LEU A 1108 -22.04 0.52 -8.48
N ARG A 1109 -20.92 0.84 -9.15
CA ARG A 1109 -20.49 0.09 -10.34
C ARG A 1109 -20.06 -1.33 -10.00
N VAL A 1110 -19.28 -1.50 -8.93
CA VAL A 1110 -18.83 -2.83 -8.48
C VAL A 1110 -20.03 -3.65 -8.01
N THR A 1111 -20.93 -3.08 -7.20
CA THR A 1111 -22.20 -3.71 -6.82
C THR A 1111 -23.00 -4.15 -8.04
N SER A 1112 -23.13 -3.28 -9.05
CA SER A 1112 -23.85 -3.63 -10.29
C SER A 1112 -23.19 -4.79 -11.03
N ILE A 1113 -21.85 -4.81 -11.16
CA ILE A 1113 -21.11 -5.93 -11.77
C ILE A 1113 -21.30 -7.22 -10.96
N MET A 1114 -21.22 -7.16 -9.63
CA MET A 1114 -21.40 -8.31 -8.76
C MET A 1114 -22.82 -8.88 -8.84
N MET A 1115 -23.83 -8.01 -8.92
CA MET A 1115 -25.22 -8.42 -9.17
C MET A 1115 -25.37 -9.07 -10.56
N ARG A 1116 -24.71 -8.53 -11.59
CA ARG A 1116 -24.66 -9.17 -12.92
C ARG A 1116 -24.05 -10.55 -12.85
N ASN A 1117 -22.93 -10.70 -12.15
CA ASN A 1117 -22.22 -11.96 -12.00
C ASN A 1117 -23.06 -12.98 -11.23
N ARG A 1118 -23.66 -12.56 -10.12
CA ARG A 1118 -24.66 -13.35 -9.37
C ARG A 1118 -25.79 -13.81 -10.30
N ASP A 1119 -26.41 -12.90 -11.04
CA ASP A 1119 -27.51 -13.22 -11.95
C ASP A 1119 -27.07 -14.12 -13.10
N ASN A 1120 -25.85 -13.96 -13.61
CA ASN A 1120 -25.26 -14.83 -14.63
C ASN A 1120 -24.97 -16.22 -14.08
N ILE A 1121 -24.44 -16.34 -12.86
CA ILE A 1121 -24.24 -17.63 -12.18
C ILE A 1121 -25.61 -18.29 -11.96
N ASN A 1122 -26.60 -17.55 -11.49
CA ASN A 1122 -27.97 -18.05 -11.32
C ASN A 1122 -28.58 -18.50 -12.66
N LYS A 1123 -28.36 -17.73 -13.74
CA LYS A 1123 -28.78 -18.10 -15.11
C LYS A 1123 -28.03 -19.32 -15.64
N LEU A 1124 -26.73 -19.43 -15.41
CA LEU A 1124 -25.92 -20.59 -15.82
C LEU A 1124 -26.33 -21.84 -15.06
N HIS A 1125 -26.58 -21.71 -13.75
CA HIS A 1125 -27.18 -22.77 -12.95
C HIS A 1125 -28.53 -23.17 -13.54
N ALA A 1126 -29.43 -22.21 -13.78
CA ALA A 1126 -30.73 -22.46 -14.40
C ALA A 1126 -30.63 -23.11 -15.79
N ILE A 1127 -29.71 -22.68 -16.65
CA ILE A 1127 -29.48 -23.31 -17.97
C ILE A 1127 -28.95 -24.74 -17.81
N SER A 1128 -28.12 -24.97 -16.78
CA SER A 1128 -27.54 -26.28 -16.51
C SER A 1128 -28.51 -27.25 -15.82
N THR A 1129 -29.58 -26.77 -15.20
CA THR A 1129 -30.55 -27.58 -14.45
C THR A 1129 -31.96 -27.59 -15.05
N ILE A 1130 -32.30 -26.68 -15.98
CA ILE A 1130 -33.61 -26.58 -16.63
C ILE A 1130 -33.50 -26.92 -18.12
N ASP A 1131 -34.40 -27.77 -18.61
CA ASP A 1131 -34.53 -28.07 -20.04
C ASP A 1131 -35.10 -26.86 -20.81
N GLN A 1132 -34.35 -26.38 -21.80
CA GLN A 1132 -34.66 -25.12 -22.51
C GLN A 1132 -35.94 -25.19 -23.35
N LEU A 1133 -36.37 -26.37 -23.78
CA LEU A 1133 -37.57 -26.51 -24.61
C LEU A 1133 -38.84 -26.54 -23.77
N THR A 1134 -38.80 -27.23 -22.64
CA THR A 1134 -39.99 -27.56 -21.83
C THR A 1134 -40.11 -26.75 -20.56
N GLY A 1135 -39.01 -26.16 -20.09
CA GLY A 1135 -38.95 -25.39 -18.85
C GLY A 1135 -38.99 -26.24 -17.57
N VAL A 1136 -39.08 -27.58 -17.65
CA VAL A 1136 -38.97 -28.48 -16.50
C VAL A 1136 -37.50 -28.80 -16.19
N GLY A 1137 -37.21 -29.50 -15.08
CA GLY A 1137 -35.83 -29.87 -14.73
C GLY A 1137 -35.17 -30.75 -15.80
N ASN A 1138 -33.85 -30.77 -15.88
CA ASN A 1138 -33.09 -31.71 -16.72
C ASN A 1138 -32.45 -32.81 -15.86
N ARG A 1139 -31.63 -33.68 -16.46
CA ARG A 1139 -30.94 -34.77 -15.74
C ARG A 1139 -30.10 -34.29 -14.55
N ARG A 1140 -29.52 -33.09 -14.61
CA ARG A 1140 -28.76 -32.51 -13.48
C ARG A 1140 -29.69 -32.09 -12.34
N ALA A 1141 -30.81 -31.43 -12.63
CA ALA A 1141 -31.81 -31.11 -11.61
C ALA A 1141 -32.38 -32.34 -10.90
N LEU A 1142 -32.53 -33.46 -11.61
CA LEU A 1142 -32.94 -34.73 -10.99
C LEU A 1142 -31.91 -35.19 -9.94
N THR A 1143 -30.62 -35.09 -10.28
CA THR A 1143 -29.53 -35.48 -9.37
C THR A 1143 -29.52 -34.59 -8.13
N ASP A 1144 -29.67 -33.27 -8.32
CA ASP A 1144 -29.75 -32.30 -7.22
C ASP A 1144 -31.00 -32.52 -6.35
N PHE A 1145 -32.14 -32.85 -6.96
CA PHE A 1145 -33.39 -33.15 -6.26
C PHE A 1145 -33.24 -34.38 -5.36
N VAL A 1146 -32.61 -35.45 -5.87
CA VAL A 1146 -32.36 -36.68 -5.11
C VAL A 1146 -31.40 -36.43 -3.95
N ALA A 1147 -30.37 -35.60 -4.15
CA ALA A 1147 -29.37 -35.30 -3.12
C ALA A 1147 -29.89 -34.39 -1.99
N SER A 1148 -30.81 -33.46 -2.30
CA SER A 1148 -31.16 -32.36 -1.38
C SER A 1148 -32.63 -32.27 -0.96
N ARG A 1149 -33.57 -32.88 -1.70
CA ARG A 1149 -35.02 -32.73 -1.47
C ARG A 1149 -35.75 -34.02 -1.09
N LEU A 1150 -35.06 -35.16 -1.03
CA LEU A 1150 -35.67 -36.39 -0.52
C LEU A 1150 -35.76 -36.38 1.00
N HIS A 1151 -36.93 -36.74 1.54
CA HIS A 1151 -37.10 -36.93 2.97
C HIS A 1151 -36.80 -38.39 3.35
N PRO A 1152 -35.78 -38.66 4.19
CA PRO A 1152 -35.45 -40.02 4.62
C PRO A 1152 -36.66 -40.73 5.23
N GLY A 1153 -36.89 -41.99 4.84
CA GLY A 1153 -38.02 -42.80 5.31
C GLY A 1153 -39.36 -42.52 4.60
N THR A 1154 -39.38 -41.64 3.60
CA THR A 1154 -40.58 -41.40 2.77
C THR A 1154 -40.54 -42.27 1.51
N MET A 1155 -41.66 -42.91 1.17
CA MET A 1155 -41.82 -43.65 -0.08
C MET A 1155 -42.07 -42.67 -1.24
N TYR A 1156 -41.33 -42.84 -2.32
CA TYR A 1156 -41.47 -42.07 -3.55
C TYR A 1156 -41.79 -43.01 -4.72
N ALA A 1157 -42.63 -42.55 -5.63
CA ALA A 1157 -42.80 -43.15 -6.94
C ALA A 1157 -41.92 -42.42 -7.96
N ILE A 1158 -41.16 -43.19 -8.73
CA ILE A 1158 -40.42 -42.71 -9.90
C ILE A 1158 -41.16 -43.21 -11.13
N PHE A 1159 -41.71 -42.29 -11.91
CA PHE A 1159 -42.38 -42.58 -13.17
C PHE A 1159 -41.44 -42.25 -14.33
N PHE A 1160 -41.13 -43.23 -15.16
CA PHE A 1160 -40.39 -43.08 -16.41
C PHE A 1160 -41.39 -43.03 -17.57
N ILE A 1161 -41.30 -41.99 -18.40
CA ILE A 1161 -42.32 -41.62 -19.36
C ILE A 1161 -41.66 -41.37 -20.72
N ASP A 1162 -42.11 -42.08 -21.75
CA ASP A 1162 -41.58 -41.98 -23.12
C ASP A 1162 -42.69 -41.55 -24.10
N VAL A 1163 -42.47 -40.44 -24.81
CA VAL A 1163 -43.48 -39.84 -25.69
C VAL A 1163 -43.68 -40.66 -26.97
N ASN A 1164 -44.90 -41.12 -27.22
CA ASN A 1164 -45.21 -41.91 -28.40
C ASN A 1164 -45.33 -41.05 -29.67
N GLY A 1165 -44.73 -41.52 -30.77
CA GLY A 1165 -44.96 -40.97 -32.11
C GLY A 1165 -44.22 -39.67 -32.45
N LEU A 1166 -43.29 -39.23 -31.60
CA LEU A 1166 -42.53 -37.99 -31.82
C LEU A 1166 -41.79 -37.98 -33.18
N LYS A 1167 -41.13 -39.08 -33.54
CA LYS A 1167 -40.44 -39.22 -34.83
C LYS A 1167 -41.39 -39.04 -36.02
N LYS A 1168 -42.55 -39.71 -36.00
CA LYS A 1168 -43.58 -39.59 -37.06
C LYS A 1168 -44.12 -38.16 -37.14
N MET A 1169 -44.31 -37.48 -36.01
CA MET A 1169 -44.74 -36.09 -35.95
C MET A 1169 -43.71 -35.15 -36.57
N ASN A 1170 -42.42 -35.34 -36.25
CA ASN A 1170 -41.31 -34.57 -36.83
C ASN A 1170 -41.19 -34.79 -38.33
N ASP A 1171 -41.25 -36.03 -38.79
CA ASP A 1171 -41.10 -36.39 -40.20
C ASP A 1171 -42.30 -35.89 -41.05
N THR A 1172 -43.49 -35.78 -40.47
CA THR A 1172 -44.73 -35.39 -41.20
C THR A 1172 -44.99 -33.88 -41.15
N PHE A 1173 -44.76 -33.23 -40.01
CA PHE A 1173 -45.19 -31.84 -39.76
C PHE A 1173 -44.04 -30.91 -39.37
N GLY A 1174 -42.80 -31.41 -39.36
CA GLY A 1174 -41.61 -30.65 -39.03
C GLY A 1174 -41.33 -30.58 -37.53
N HIS A 1175 -40.07 -30.28 -37.19
CA HIS A 1175 -39.57 -30.27 -35.81
C HIS A 1175 -40.33 -29.33 -34.87
N ALA A 1176 -40.81 -28.18 -35.36
CA ALA A 1176 -41.60 -27.25 -34.55
C ALA A 1176 -42.90 -27.87 -33.99
N ARG A 1177 -43.50 -28.84 -34.71
CA ARG A 1177 -44.70 -29.54 -34.24
C ARG A 1177 -44.39 -30.63 -33.22
N GLY A 1178 -43.24 -31.30 -33.36
CA GLY A 1178 -42.74 -32.21 -32.33
C GLY A 1178 -42.33 -31.48 -31.05
N ASP A 1179 -41.71 -30.30 -31.18
CA ASP A 1179 -41.36 -29.44 -30.04
C ASP A 1179 -42.60 -29.05 -29.23
N LEU A 1180 -43.70 -28.70 -29.90
CA LEU A 1180 -44.99 -28.40 -29.25
C LEU A 1180 -45.57 -29.64 -28.54
N LEU A 1181 -45.42 -30.83 -29.11
CA LEU A 1181 -45.85 -32.09 -28.48
C LEU A 1181 -45.09 -32.34 -27.17
N ILE A 1182 -43.76 -32.14 -27.19
CA ILE A 1182 -42.89 -32.29 -26.01
C ILE A 1182 -43.24 -31.25 -24.94
N GLN A 1183 -43.48 -29.99 -25.32
CA GLN A 1183 -43.94 -28.94 -24.41
C GLN A 1183 -45.30 -29.27 -23.77
N THR A 1184 -46.21 -29.85 -24.55
CA THR A 1184 -47.54 -30.26 -24.08
C THR A 1184 -47.44 -31.40 -23.04
N ILE A 1185 -46.57 -32.38 -23.28
CA ILE A 1185 -46.30 -33.45 -22.31
C ILE A 1185 -45.73 -32.88 -21.02
N ALA A 1186 -44.74 -32.00 -21.10
CA ALA A 1186 -44.16 -31.34 -19.92
C ALA A 1186 -45.21 -30.53 -19.12
N TYR A 1187 -46.12 -29.83 -19.81
CA TYR A 1187 -47.22 -29.11 -19.21
C TYR A 1187 -48.19 -30.03 -18.45
N VAL A 1188 -48.60 -31.15 -19.07
CA VAL A 1188 -49.48 -32.15 -18.45
C VAL A 1188 -48.85 -32.71 -17.17
N LEU A 1189 -47.58 -33.11 -17.23
CA LEU A 1189 -46.87 -33.66 -16.08
C LEU A 1189 -46.71 -32.62 -14.96
N SER A 1190 -46.38 -31.37 -15.32
CA SER A 1190 -46.19 -30.28 -14.36
C SER A 1190 -47.48 -29.93 -13.62
N ASN A 1191 -48.65 -30.03 -14.26
CA ASN A 1191 -49.95 -29.81 -13.61
C ASN A 1191 -50.31 -30.90 -12.60
N ILE A 1192 -49.76 -32.11 -12.75
CA ILE A 1192 -50.07 -33.25 -11.88
C ILE A 1192 -49.14 -33.29 -10.67
N ALA A 1193 -47.82 -33.18 -10.89
CA ALA A 1193 -46.82 -33.33 -9.84
C ALA A 1193 -46.20 -32.01 -9.36
N GLY A 1194 -46.44 -30.90 -10.05
CA GLY A 1194 -45.70 -29.65 -9.85
C GLY A 1194 -44.40 -29.63 -10.66
N LYS A 1195 -44.03 -28.43 -11.11
CA LYS A 1195 -42.91 -28.22 -12.05
C LYS A 1195 -41.55 -28.70 -11.51
N ASP A 1196 -41.34 -28.60 -10.20
CA ASP A 1196 -40.10 -29.01 -9.51
C ASP A 1196 -39.94 -30.54 -9.41
N HIS A 1197 -40.97 -31.31 -9.77
CA HIS A 1197 -41.01 -32.78 -9.68
C HIS A 1197 -40.93 -33.49 -11.03
N VAL A 1198 -40.77 -32.73 -12.12
CA VAL A 1198 -40.73 -33.24 -13.50
C VAL A 1198 -39.37 -32.93 -14.11
N PHE A 1199 -38.78 -33.92 -14.76
CA PHE A 1199 -37.47 -33.83 -15.37
C PHE A 1199 -37.49 -34.38 -16.79
N ARG A 1200 -36.84 -33.73 -17.74
CA ARG A 1200 -36.61 -34.26 -19.08
C ARG A 1200 -35.18 -34.79 -19.19
N LEU A 1201 -35.03 -36.06 -19.55
CA LEU A 1201 -33.72 -36.72 -19.60
C LEU A 1201 -33.08 -36.61 -20.99
N GLY A 1202 -33.88 -36.44 -22.04
CA GLY A 1202 -33.44 -36.20 -23.41
C GLY A 1202 -34.51 -36.62 -24.43
N GLY A 1203 -34.52 -36.05 -25.64
CA GLY A 1203 -35.43 -36.49 -26.72
C GLY A 1203 -36.92 -36.50 -26.32
N ASP A 1204 -37.50 -37.69 -26.27
CA ASP A 1204 -38.86 -38.07 -25.88
C ASP A 1204 -39.00 -38.58 -24.43
N GLU A 1205 -37.93 -38.59 -23.64
CA GLU A 1205 -37.90 -39.19 -22.30
C GLU A 1205 -38.08 -38.15 -21.17
N PHE A 1206 -39.06 -38.41 -20.30
CA PHE A 1206 -39.36 -37.68 -19.09
C PHE A 1206 -39.32 -38.59 -17.86
N LEU A 1207 -39.00 -38.01 -16.72
CA LEU A 1207 -39.05 -38.65 -15.42
C LEU A 1207 -39.81 -37.76 -14.45
N MET A 1208 -40.75 -38.33 -13.72
CA MET A 1208 -41.53 -37.64 -12.70
C MET A 1208 -41.32 -38.32 -11.36
N LEU A 1209 -41.03 -37.55 -10.31
CA LEU A 1209 -40.68 -38.08 -9.00
C LEU A 1209 -41.50 -37.41 -7.90
N MET A 1210 -42.32 -38.18 -7.18
CA MET A 1210 -43.21 -37.63 -6.16
C MET A 1210 -43.45 -38.62 -5.00
N PRO A 1211 -43.74 -38.12 -3.78
CA PRO A 1211 -44.13 -38.98 -2.66
C PRO A 1211 -45.35 -39.83 -3.03
N CYS A 1212 -45.29 -41.13 -2.77
CA CYS A 1212 -46.36 -42.08 -3.09
C CYS A 1212 -46.33 -43.24 -2.09
N ARG A 1213 -47.47 -43.56 -1.48
CA ARG A 1213 -47.56 -44.45 -0.33
C ARG A 1213 -47.83 -45.91 -0.70
N SER A 1214 -48.33 -46.18 -1.90
CA SER A 1214 -48.75 -47.53 -2.33
C SER A 1214 -48.81 -47.67 -3.85
N ASP A 1215 -48.84 -48.91 -4.34
CA ASP A 1215 -49.04 -49.20 -5.77
C ASP A 1215 -50.40 -48.69 -6.29
N GLU A 1216 -51.45 -48.75 -5.47
CA GLU A 1216 -52.78 -48.23 -5.82
C GLU A 1216 -52.73 -46.72 -6.13
N GLU A 1217 -52.03 -45.95 -5.28
CA GLU A 1217 -51.85 -44.51 -5.48
C GLU A 1217 -50.99 -44.19 -6.71
N ALA A 1218 -49.98 -45.02 -7.00
CA ALA A 1218 -49.17 -44.87 -8.21
C ALA A 1218 -49.98 -45.13 -9.49
N ILE A 1219 -50.83 -46.15 -9.48
CA ILE A 1219 -51.74 -46.49 -10.59
C ILE A 1219 -52.74 -45.35 -10.83
N ASP A 1220 -53.35 -44.80 -9.78
CA ASP A 1220 -54.25 -43.64 -9.89
C ASP A 1220 -53.56 -42.42 -10.52
N ILE A 1221 -52.27 -42.21 -10.21
CA ILE A 1221 -51.48 -41.13 -10.82
C ILE A 1221 -51.23 -41.41 -12.31
N VAL A 1222 -50.90 -42.65 -12.69
CA VAL A 1222 -50.76 -43.05 -14.11
C VAL A 1222 -52.07 -42.83 -14.87
N ASP A 1223 -53.20 -43.27 -14.33
CA ASP A 1223 -54.52 -43.10 -14.95
C ASP A 1223 -54.86 -41.61 -15.15
N ARG A 1224 -54.52 -40.76 -14.17
CA ARG A 1224 -54.68 -39.30 -14.28
C ARG A 1224 -53.78 -38.71 -15.39
N ILE A 1225 -52.54 -39.18 -15.50
CA ILE A 1225 -51.64 -38.75 -16.59
C ILE A 1225 -52.24 -39.14 -17.93
N GLU A 1226 -52.67 -40.39 -18.09
CA GLU A 1226 -53.24 -40.89 -19.35
C GLU A 1226 -54.53 -40.16 -19.75
N GLN A 1227 -55.42 -39.90 -18.80
CA GLN A 1227 -56.64 -39.11 -19.05
C GLN A 1227 -56.30 -37.68 -19.51
N ASN A 1228 -55.35 -37.01 -18.85
CA ASN A 1228 -54.93 -35.66 -19.25
C ASN A 1228 -54.23 -35.66 -20.61
N MET A 1229 -53.40 -36.67 -20.91
CA MET A 1229 -52.79 -36.82 -22.23
C MET A 1229 -53.84 -37.01 -23.33
N CYS A 1230 -54.92 -37.78 -23.05
CA CYS A 1230 -56.03 -37.94 -23.99
C CYS A 1230 -56.75 -36.61 -24.29
N ILE A 1231 -56.97 -35.76 -23.27
CA ILE A 1231 -57.55 -34.42 -23.43
C ILE A 1231 -56.68 -33.54 -24.33
N HIS A 1232 -55.36 -33.62 -24.19
CA HIS A 1232 -54.40 -32.85 -24.96
C HIS A 1232 -53.97 -33.52 -26.28
N HIS A 1233 -54.65 -34.60 -26.69
CA HIS A 1233 -54.37 -35.37 -27.90
C HIS A 1233 -52.90 -35.85 -28.03
N CYS A 1234 -52.29 -36.21 -26.90
CA CYS A 1234 -50.96 -36.79 -26.84
C CYS A 1234 -51.01 -38.18 -26.16
N SER A 1235 -49.91 -38.93 -26.23
CA SER A 1235 -49.80 -40.23 -25.58
C SER A 1235 -48.35 -40.56 -25.25
N ALA A 1236 -48.13 -41.28 -24.17
CA ALA A 1236 -46.82 -41.75 -23.74
C ALA A 1236 -46.92 -43.18 -23.18
N ALA A 1237 -45.80 -43.90 -23.21
CA ALA A 1237 -45.63 -45.13 -22.43
C ALA A 1237 -45.12 -44.73 -21.03
N ILE A 1238 -45.66 -45.37 -20.00
CA ILE A 1238 -45.37 -45.00 -18.60
C ILE A 1238 -45.02 -46.26 -17.81
N GLY A 1239 -43.88 -46.23 -17.13
CA GLY A 1239 -43.46 -47.24 -16.16
C GLY A 1239 -43.18 -46.60 -14.82
N TYR A 1240 -43.43 -47.28 -13.71
CA TYR A 1240 -43.14 -46.73 -12.38
C TYR A 1240 -42.52 -47.73 -11.42
N VAL A 1241 -41.75 -47.22 -10.46
CA VAL A 1241 -41.15 -47.97 -9.36
C VAL A 1241 -41.38 -47.21 -8.06
N LEU A 1242 -41.74 -47.94 -7.00
CA LEU A 1242 -41.85 -47.41 -5.65
C LEU A 1242 -40.55 -47.70 -4.89
N CYS A 1243 -39.96 -46.66 -4.31
CA CYS A 1243 -38.70 -46.75 -3.60
C CYS A 1243 -38.69 -45.89 -2.34
N LEU A 1244 -38.08 -46.41 -1.28
CA LEU A 1244 -37.92 -45.71 0.00
C LEU A 1244 -36.68 -44.82 -0.07
N ALA A 1245 -36.80 -43.53 0.28
CA ALA A 1245 -35.65 -42.63 0.37
C ALA A 1245 -34.81 -42.90 1.64
N PRO A 1246 -33.48 -42.74 1.60
CA PRO A 1246 -32.67 -42.30 0.46
C PRO A 1246 -32.40 -43.43 -0.54
N PHE A 1247 -32.25 -43.07 -1.82
CA PHE A 1247 -31.96 -44.03 -2.87
C PHE A 1247 -30.47 -44.39 -2.86
N SER A 1248 -30.13 -45.69 -2.84
CA SER A 1248 -28.75 -46.16 -2.88
C SER A 1248 -28.13 -46.14 -4.28
N ASP A 1249 -28.96 -46.38 -5.31
CA ASP A 1249 -28.55 -46.39 -6.71
C ASP A 1249 -29.70 -45.87 -7.58
N LEU A 1250 -29.63 -44.59 -7.95
CA LEU A 1250 -30.67 -43.94 -8.74
C LEU A 1250 -30.74 -44.53 -10.17
N ASP A 1251 -29.59 -44.85 -10.77
CA ASP A 1251 -29.52 -45.37 -12.14
C ASP A 1251 -30.16 -46.76 -12.23
N ALA A 1252 -29.95 -47.62 -11.21
CA ALA A 1252 -30.61 -48.92 -11.13
C ALA A 1252 -32.15 -48.80 -11.02
N ILE A 1253 -32.64 -47.84 -10.23
CA ILE A 1253 -34.10 -47.62 -10.07
C ILE A 1253 -34.70 -47.06 -11.37
N ILE A 1254 -34.01 -46.12 -12.02
CA ILE A 1254 -34.42 -45.59 -13.33
C ILE A 1254 -34.48 -46.72 -14.36
N HIS A 1255 -33.48 -47.61 -14.37
CA HIS A 1255 -33.46 -48.75 -15.28
C HIS A 1255 -34.63 -49.72 -15.05
N GLU A 1256 -35.02 -49.97 -13.80
CA GLU A 1256 -36.20 -50.79 -13.50
C GLU A 1256 -37.51 -50.11 -13.95
N ALA A 1257 -37.61 -48.78 -13.79
CA ALA A 1257 -38.76 -48.02 -14.26
C ALA A 1257 -38.86 -48.00 -15.80
N ASP A 1258 -37.72 -47.89 -16.48
CA ASP A 1258 -37.59 -47.99 -17.94
C ASP A 1258 -38.00 -49.38 -18.45
N GLU A 1259 -37.56 -50.48 -17.81
CA GLU A 1259 -38.02 -51.83 -18.17
C GLU A 1259 -39.54 -51.98 -18.08
N LYS A 1260 -40.16 -51.43 -17.03
CA LYS A 1260 -41.62 -51.45 -16.85
C LYS A 1260 -42.32 -50.61 -17.90
N MET A 1261 -41.77 -49.45 -18.26
CA MET A 1261 -42.26 -48.60 -19.34
C MET A 1261 -42.18 -49.34 -20.69
N TYR A 1262 -41.07 -50.02 -20.97
CA TYR A 1262 -40.90 -50.77 -22.22
C TYR A 1262 -41.91 -51.91 -22.38
N ARG A 1263 -42.30 -52.58 -21.28
CA ARG A 1263 -43.38 -53.57 -21.27
C ARG A 1263 -44.74 -52.93 -21.58
N ASP A 1264 -45.01 -51.74 -21.04
CA ASP A 1264 -46.21 -50.96 -21.36
C ASP A 1264 -46.24 -50.52 -22.83
N LYS A 1265 -45.11 -50.03 -23.35
CA LYS A 1265 -44.93 -49.66 -24.76
C LYS A 1265 -45.24 -50.83 -25.71
N LYS A 1266 -44.80 -52.06 -25.38
CA LYS A 1266 -45.14 -53.27 -26.14
C LYS A 1266 -46.63 -53.63 -26.10
N LYS A 1267 -47.29 -53.52 -24.94
CA LYS A 1267 -48.74 -53.75 -24.83
C LYS A 1267 -49.53 -52.75 -25.69
N LYS A 1268 -49.17 -51.47 -25.63
CA LYS A 1268 -49.82 -50.40 -26.42
C LYS A 1268 -49.58 -50.52 -27.93
N HIS A 1269 -48.42 -51.07 -28.34
CA HIS A 1269 -48.17 -51.38 -29.75
C HIS A 1269 -48.94 -52.61 -30.25
N MET A 1270 -49.12 -53.66 -29.45
CA MET A 1270 -49.91 -54.84 -29.83
C MET A 1270 -51.42 -54.56 -29.95
N CYS A 1271 -51.99 -53.63 -29.16
CA CYS A 1271 -53.39 -53.22 -29.33
C CYS A 1271 -53.67 -52.38 -30.59
N ARG A 1272 -52.64 -51.87 -31.29
CA ARG A 1272 -52.80 -50.99 -32.47
C ARG A 1272 -52.76 -51.71 -33.82
N GLU A 1273 -52.53 -53.03 -33.86
CA GLU A 1273 -52.61 -53.81 -35.11
C GLU A 1273 -54.01 -54.40 -35.38
N ASP A 1274 -54.96 -54.25 -34.44
CA ASP A 1274 -56.37 -54.68 -34.57
C ASP A 1274 -57.41 -53.52 -34.55
N GLU A 1275 -56.98 -52.25 -34.65
CA GLU A 1275 -57.81 -51.04 -34.89
C GLU A 1275 -57.18 -50.16 -35.98
#